data_AF-A0A917HSE8-F1
#
_entry.id   AF-A0A917HSE8-F1
#
_cell.length_a   1.000
_cell.length_b   1.000
_cell.length_c   1.000
_cell.angle_alpha   90.00
_cell.angle_beta   90.00
_cell.angle_gamma   90.00
#
_symmetry.space_group_name_H-M   'P 1'
#
loop_
_entity.id
_entity.type
_entity.pdbx_description
1 polymer ?
#
loop_
_entity_poly.entity_id
_entity_poly.type
_entity_poly.pdbx_seq_one_letter_code
_entity_poly.pdbx_strand_id
1 'polypeptide(L)'
;MRNSGLYKLIIAILFVFMAIPLSIGHAAENGEHPNLLLNPGFEETESGVPLSWTQDVWVPGSEVTRFTVDTSNTHSGGTAAVIENTQPNHAKWVQKVKVDANTYYRINGWVNVAGADENATGANLLIIGVGGEFPQIHNTAGEWKPIEFYGKTSKGQKEIQLAASLGGYGSLNTGRAWFDDLSITKIDKLPAGVTAISFTPSDVSGGDAAKADSPPKVSAFPVLAISTLIVMLFVYLYTRTFRQRLPLEQAGASKSSQVLAWLLIALGFRIVIAVGYTGYESDLRTFIFWGNAAYTKGITGFYQEGMFADYPPGYIYVLYVLGMLQQLLGLDGASKGAYLLYKLPAIIADLAAGWVIYKAAGKKLGETAAFGLAMLYLWNPAIWVDSAAWGQVDSIFTLFLLLAIQAVVGNKLERGALWFAIAVLVKPQALIFTPVILLAIAHKREWKRTAISAVYGLAIFVALAIPFFWSNGGIAGLINLYKTTLASYPYATLNVFNLYALTGGNWTDLDHTFLFIPYSTWGIIAILLAVALSVFLSVNAKDKSDLSKSYYIGMILIAVMFLLGTKMHERYLFPAILLGVFAYIEAKDRRILHILLGYSITFFINVGYVLAFSKFTTNVPTDGIVIVTSIANLGLLLYMLYVGYDIYIRGRVQSVPSLAEDEQARNDEKLLSELVNVQRSDKKDASSARLKKKDWIAMLAITLIYAVVALSNLGSTQTLGSGWTPAKSGQSFYVDLGEARQLERMNSFGGYGEGKYKLEFSNTPDAWSNPVDLEQKGGDDLKWAIHPLDITARYVKVTTNQTGYSMQEMAFYAKGSDEPVAISQVVEEEKVEGKSSAVRLFDEQSAAAYKASYKNGSYFDEIYHARTALEHIEGVRAYENTHPPLGKIIIALGIKLFGLSPFGWRIMGTLFGIAMVPVLYLFALRLFKRTGYAAAAAGLLAAEFMHFTQTRIATIDVYGVFFIMLMFYFMHKYYSLNFYSTPLRKTLVPLFWAGLLFGIGVASKWIVIYGGAGLAVMLALSLFDRYRQYGAAKRILAAGKVKAAEEDTYRKIVRLFPRNTVITLAVCLIFYVAIPAVIYGLSYIPVLDVAGDEYTAERLVDYQKNMYHYHSELVATHPYSSQWWEWPFMKRPVWYYSGSDLANPSHVSTISAFGNPLIWWTGIFALLGTLYFSIKRKDKRVYIIWIAYLSQYLPWMLVPRLTFIYHYFAMVPFMILAIIYMFKLYEEKHPDRQWLRWLYVAVAAVLFLLYYPVLSGMEVARAYAGVIRIFDSWVFYG
;
A
#
# COMPACT_ATOMS: atom_id res chain seq x y z
N MET A 1 -17.28 20.41 31.14
CA MET A 1 -17.34 19.94 29.73
C MET A 1 -16.00 20.22 29.04
N ARG A 2 -15.66 19.52 27.94
CA ARG A 2 -14.43 19.66 27.10
C ARG A 2 -13.09 19.01 27.57
N ASN A 3 -13.07 17.70 27.78
CA ASN A 3 -11.81 16.92 27.76
C ASN A 3 -12.04 15.52 27.19
N SER A 4 -12.13 15.41 25.85
CA SER A 4 -12.24 14.07 25.26
C SER A 4 -11.44 13.84 23.98
N GLY A 5 -10.94 14.87 23.26
CA GLY A 5 -10.31 14.67 21.94
C GLY A 5 -9.09 13.75 21.89
N LEU A 6 -8.20 13.79 22.89
CA LEU A 6 -6.89 13.13 22.78
C LEU A 6 -6.92 11.62 23.11
N TYR A 7 -7.70 11.21 24.12
CA TYR A 7 -7.86 9.79 24.49
C TYR A 7 -8.51 8.93 23.41
N LYS A 8 -9.06 9.56 22.37
CA LYS A 8 -9.83 8.94 21.28
C LYS A 8 -8.96 8.57 20.09
N LEU A 9 -7.84 9.26 19.92
CA LEU A 9 -6.87 9.03 18.86
C LEU A 9 -5.82 7.98 19.28
N ILE A 10 -5.43 7.98 20.56
CA ILE A 10 -4.45 7.06 21.16
C ILE A 10 -4.93 5.60 21.17
N ILE A 11 -6.24 5.41 21.32
CA ILE A 11 -6.86 4.09 21.42
C ILE A 11 -7.00 3.41 20.04
N ALA A 12 -6.96 4.17 18.94
CA ALA A 12 -7.01 3.63 17.59
C ALA A 12 -5.62 3.22 17.05
N ILE A 13 -4.53 3.69 17.67
CA ILE A 13 -3.16 3.60 17.13
C ILE A 13 -2.28 2.59 17.89
N LEU A 14 -2.70 2.14 19.07
CA LEU A 14 -1.86 1.36 19.99
C LEU A 14 -1.83 -0.17 19.77
N PHE A 15 -2.24 -0.68 18.62
CA PHE A 15 -2.26 -2.13 18.40
C PHE A 15 -1.78 -2.53 17.02
N VAL A 16 -0.70 -3.32 17.06
CA VAL A 16 0.00 -4.09 16.01
C VAL A 16 1.43 -3.58 15.86
N PHE A 17 2.51 -4.31 16.13
CA PHE A 17 2.82 -5.52 16.92
C PHE A 17 4.35 -5.51 17.03
N MET A 18 4.88 -6.14 18.08
CA MET A 18 6.32 -6.42 18.26
C MET A 18 6.72 -7.70 17.54
N ALA A 19 7.92 -7.73 16.93
CA ALA A 19 9.05 -8.66 17.18
C ALA A 19 9.95 -8.91 15.93
N ILE A 20 11.28 -8.88 16.15
CA ILE A 20 12.48 -9.01 15.27
C ILE A 20 13.05 -10.45 15.46
N PRO A 21 13.77 -11.21 14.56
CA PRO A 21 15.22 -11.00 14.18
C PRO A 21 15.78 -11.64 12.84
N LEU A 22 16.75 -11.01 12.13
CA LEU A 22 18.24 -11.22 11.97
C LEU A 22 18.80 -12.38 11.07
N SER A 23 19.62 -11.95 10.08
CA SER A 23 20.94 -12.47 9.56
C SER A 23 21.11 -13.82 8.84
N ILE A 24 22.00 -13.89 7.82
CA ILE A 24 23.25 -14.71 7.72
C ILE A 24 23.95 -14.51 6.34
N GLY A 25 25.29 -14.70 6.30
CA GLY A 25 26.25 -14.35 5.23
C GLY A 25 26.52 -15.38 4.12
N HIS A 26 27.54 -15.08 3.30
CA HIS A 26 27.97 -15.81 2.08
C HIS A 26 29.38 -16.40 2.22
N ALA A 27 29.67 -17.46 1.46
CA ALA A 27 31.00 -17.94 1.09
C ALA A 27 31.04 -18.24 -0.42
N ALA A 28 32.24 -18.13 -1.01
CA ALA A 28 32.54 -18.22 -2.44
C ALA A 28 33.56 -19.33 -2.73
N GLU A 29 33.63 -19.82 -3.97
CA GLU A 29 34.76 -20.58 -4.54
C GLU A 29 35.04 -20.18 -6.01
N ASN A 30 36.31 -20.34 -6.41
CA ASN A 30 36.99 -19.87 -7.63
C ASN A 30 36.92 -20.89 -8.79
N GLY A 31 37.19 -20.40 -10.01
CA GLY A 31 37.90 -21.17 -11.04
C GLY A 31 37.40 -21.00 -12.48
N GLU A 32 38.09 -20.12 -13.23
CA GLU A 32 38.19 -19.97 -14.71
C GLU A 32 36.89 -19.89 -15.53
N HIS A 33 36.65 -18.73 -16.14
CA HIS A 33 35.35 -18.37 -16.70
C HIS A 33 35.36 -18.26 -18.24
N PRO A 34 34.39 -18.90 -18.94
CA PRO A 34 34.20 -18.78 -20.39
C PRO A 34 33.73 -17.36 -20.79
N ASN A 35 33.91 -16.99 -22.07
CA ASN A 35 33.29 -15.77 -22.62
C ASN A 35 31.76 -15.88 -22.46
N LEU A 36 31.13 -14.87 -21.88
CA LEU A 36 29.69 -14.91 -21.57
C LEU A 36 28.81 -14.39 -22.70
N LEU A 37 29.39 -13.88 -23.80
CA LEU A 37 28.64 -13.47 -24.99
C LEU A 37 28.29 -14.69 -25.86
N LEU A 38 27.05 -14.71 -26.33
CA LEU A 38 26.59 -15.60 -27.40
C LEU A 38 26.89 -14.93 -28.74
N ASN A 39 27.34 -15.70 -29.73
CA ASN A 39 27.73 -15.21 -31.05
C ASN A 39 28.69 -13.99 -31.01
N PRO A 40 29.86 -14.10 -30.34
CA PRO A 40 30.78 -12.97 -30.11
C PRO A 40 31.48 -12.44 -31.37
N GLY A 41 31.66 -13.29 -32.39
CA GLY A 41 32.20 -12.92 -33.71
C GLY A 41 31.11 -12.70 -34.78
N PHE A 42 29.84 -12.64 -34.38
CA PHE A 42 28.69 -12.38 -35.27
C PHE A 42 28.45 -13.38 -36.42
N GLU A 43 29.13 -14.52 -36.41
CA GLU A 43 29.10 -15.60 -37.43
C GLU A 43 27.71 -16.21 -37.67
N GLU A 44 26.88 -16.25 -36.63
CA GLU A 44 25.54 -16.82 -36.72
C GLU A 44 24.52 -15.72 -37.05
N THR A 45 23.94 -15.73 -38.26
CA THR A 45 22.94 -14.72 -38.67
C THR A 45 21.62 -15.35 -39.10
N GLU A 46 20.51 -14.67 -38.80
CA GLU A 46 19.18 -15.01 -39.31
C GLU A 46 18.61 -13.77 -39.99
N SER A 47 18.24 -13.87 -41.27
CA SER A 47 17.73 -12.75 -42.09
C SER A 47 18.62 -11.48 -42.08
N GLY A 48 19.95 -11.65 -42.04
CA GLY A 48 20.91 -10.54 -42.07
C GLY A 48 21.14 -9.83 -40.73
N VAL A 49 20.61 -10.40 -39.63
CA VAL A 49 20.81 -9.91 -38.25
C VAL A 49 21.58 -10.97 -37.45
N PRO A 50 22.62 -10.61 -36.68
CA PRO A 50 23.32 -11.57 -35.83
C PRO A 50 22.41 -12.15 -34.75
N LEU A 51 22.37 -13.49 -34.65
CA LEU A 51 21.62 -14.22 -33.64
C LEU A 51 22.09 -13.79 -32.23
N SER A 52 21.13 -13.65 -31.31
CA SER A 52 21.34 -13.19 -29.91
C SER A 52 21.70 -11.71 -29.72
N TRP A 53 21.77 -10.90 -30.77
CA TRP A 53 21.96 -9.45 -30.69
C TRP A 53 20.68 -8.69 -31.11
N THR A 54 20.41 -7.57 -30.44
CA THR A 54 19.25 -6.70 -30.70
C THR A 54 19.71 -5.28 -31.08
N GLN A 55 18.85 -4.51 -31.75
CA GLN A 55 19.17 -3.16 -32.20
C GLN A 55 18.49 -2.11 -31.30
N ASP A 56 19.19 -1.02 -31.01
CA ASP A 56 18.66 0.14 -30.29
C ASP A 56 19.25 1.43 -30.89
N VAL A 57 18.40 2.44 -31.14
CA VAL A 57 18.75 3.71 -31.78
C VAL A 57 18.07 4.90 -31.10
N TRP A 58 18.77 6.03 -31.04
CA TRP A 58 18.23 7.28 -30.50
C TRP A 58 17.15 7.90 -31.40
N VAL A 59 17.37 7.94 -32.72
CA VAL A 59 16.36 8.30 -33.73
C VAL A 59 16.05 7.07 -34.59
N PRO A 60 14.78 6.60 -34.64
CA PRO A 60 14.40 5.44 -35.44
C PRO A 60 14.28 5.81 -36.94
N GLY A 61 14.64 4.87 -37.82
CA GLY A 61 14.53 5.01 -39.29
C GLY A 61 15.71 4.41 -40.05
N SER A 62 15.44 3.61 -41.08
CA SER A 62 16.48 2.95 -41.91
C SER A 62 17.28 3.93 -42.79
N GLU A 63 16.71 5.11 -43.00
CA GLU A 63 17.26 6.29 -43.66
C GLU A 63 18.11 7.16 -42.73
N VAL A 64 18.16 6.82 -41.43
CA VAL A 64 19.00 7.46 -40.41
C VAL A 64 20.17 6.54 -40.07
N THR A 65 19.88 5.30 -39.66
CA THR A 65 20.87 4.28 -39.32
C THR A 65 20.55 2.96 -40.02
N ARG A 66 21.58 2.32 -40.59
CA ARG A 66 21.50 0.96 -41.12
C ARG A 66 22.37 0.02 -40.29
N PHE A 67 21.79 -1.13 -39.96
CA PHE A 67 22.45 -2.23 -39.28
C PHE A 67 22.59 -3.39 -40.27
N THR A 68 23.81 -3.84 -40.49
CA THR A 68 24.11 -4.93 -41.43
C THR A 68 25.21 -5.85 -40.88
N VAL A 69 25.46 -6.95 -41.57
CA VAL A 69 26.61 -7.82 -41.35
C VAL A 69 27.46 -7.79 -42.62
N ASP A 70 28.78 -7.65 -42.48
CA ASP A 70 29.73 -7.57 -43.59
C ASP A 70 30.61 -8.82 -43.61
N THR A 71 30.74 -9.45 -44.77
CA THR A 71 31.56 -10.66 -44.97
C THR A 71 32.88 -10.36 -45.69
N SER A 72 33.12 -9.09 -46.05
CA SER A 72 34.28 -8.65 -46.82
C SER A 72 35.32 -7.89 -45.99
N ASN A 73 34.87 -7.28 -44.88
CA ASN A 73 35.72 -6.59 -43.91
C ASN A 73 35.46 -7.17 -42.51
N THR A 74 36.22 -8.21 -42.15
CA THR A 74 36.14 -8.94 -40.87
C THR A 74 37.52 -8.93 -40.20
N HIS A 75 37.56 -9.03 -38.87
CA HIS A 75 38.81 -9.14 -38.13
C HIS A 75 39.26 -10.62 -38.07
N SER A 76 38.33 -11.50 -37.72
CA SER A 76 38.50 -12.95 -37.82
C SER A 76 37.17 -13.60 -38.19
N GLY A 77 37.14 -14.89 -38.50
CA GLY A 77 35.90 -15.54 -38.97
C GLY A 77 35.39 -15.03 -40.33
N GLY A 78 34.11 -15.26 -40.61
CA GLY A 78 33.44 -14.99 -41.88
C GLY A 78 32.53 -13.75 -41.87
N THR A 79 32.27 -13.12 -40.72
CA THR A 79 31.35 -11.97 -40.62
C THR A 79 31.75 -10.93 -39.57
N ALA A 80 31.35 -9.67 -39.76
CA ALA A 80 31.45 -8.62 -38.74
C ALA A 80 30.16 -7.78 -38.66
N ALA A 81 29.78 -7.34 -37.46
CA ALA A 81 28.59 -6.51 -37.26
C ALA A 81 28.86 -5.05 -37.61
N VAL A 82 27.97 -4.43 -38.39
CA VAL A 82 28.14 -3.07 -38.91
C VAL A 82 27.02 -2.15 -38.46
N ILE A 83 27.42 -0.92 -38.09
CA ILE A 83 26.52 0.21 -37.86
C ILE A 83 26.91 1.33 -38.82
N GLU A 84 25.97 1.79 -39.65
CA GLU A 84 26.14 2.95 -40.53
C GLU A 84 25.13 4.04 -40.18
N ASN A 85 25.62 5.15 -39.63
CA ASN A 85 24.83 6.35 -39.37
C ASN A 85 24.98 7.32 -40.54
N THR A 86 23.93 7.45 -41.35
CA THR A 86 23.87 8.41 -42.47
C THR A 86 23.46 9.82 -42.04
N GLN A 87 22.91 9.97 -40.83
CA GLN A 87 22.66 11.22 -40.12
C GLN A 87 23.16 11.09 -38.67
N PRO A 88 23.46 12.18 -37.95
CA PRO A 88 23.95 12.10 -36.56
C PRO A 88 22.99 11.32 -35.68
N ASN A 89 23.42 10.15 -35.21
CA ASN A 89 22.61 9.27 -34.35
C ASN A 89 23.46 8.60 -33.27
N HIS A 90 22.81 7.95 -32.32
CA HIS A 90 23.43 7.03 -31.38
C HIS A 90 22.77 5.67 -31.58
N ALA A 91 23.51 4.76 -32.19
CA ALA A 91 23.03 3.47 -32.66
C ALA A 91 23.87 2.34 -32.09
N LYS A 92 23.23 1.24 -31.68
CA LYS A 92 23.93 0.15 -30.99
C LYS A 92 23.35 -1.24 -31.23
N TRP A 93 24.25 -2.22 -31.33
CA TRP A 93 23.98 -3.65 -31.18
C TRP A 93 24.06 -4.02 -29.70
N VAL A 94 23.04 -4.70 -29.16
CA VAL A 94 22.87 -4.94 -27.73
C VAL A 94 22.66 -6.43 -27.42
N GLN A 95 23.40 -6.94 -26.43
CA GLN A 95 23.19 -8.27 -25.87
C GLN A 95 23.07 -8.22 -24.34
N LYS A 96 22.08 -8.94 -23.80
CA LYS A 96 21.92 -9.16 -22.37
C LYS A 96 22.85 -10.29 -21.90
N VAL A 97 23.65 -10.02 -20.88
CA VAL A 97 24.64 -10.96 -20.34
C VAL A 97 24.38 -11.20 -18.86
N LYS A 98 24.30 -12.48 -18.46
CA LYS A 98 24.24 -12.87 -17.04
C LYS A 98 25.62 -12.75 -16.41
N VAL A 99 25.69 -12.12 -15.24
CA VAL A 99 26.95 -11.86 -14.51
C VAL A 99 26.78 -12.19 -13.04
N ASP A 100 27.89 -12.44 -12.36
CA ASP A 100 27.94 -12.62 -10.91
C ASP A 100 28.00 -11.27 -10.21
N ALA A 101 27.38 -11.19 -9.04
CA ALA A 101 27.37 -9.98 -8.22
C ALA A 101 28.77 -9.71 -7.62
N ASN A 102 29.09 -8.43 -7.39
CA ASN A 102 30.33 -7.96 -6.76
C ASN A 102 31.63 -8.51 -7.40
N THR A 103 31.64 -8.66 -8.72
CA THR A 103 32.65 -9.40 -9.47
C THR A 103 33.27 -8.52 -10.55
N TYR A 104 34.56 -8.72 -10.84
CA TYR A 104 35.27 -8.00 -11.90
C TYR A 104 35.14 -8.72 -13.25
N TYR A 105 35.03 -7.92 -14.30
CA TYR A 105 34.92 -8.37 -15.68
C TYR A 105 35.90 -7.61 -16.58
N ARG A 106 36.48 -8.32 -17.55
CA ARG A 106 37.25 -7.75 -18.67
C ARG A 106 36.37 -7.79 -19.92
N ILE A 107 36.18 -6.64 -20.55
CA ILE A 107 35.41 -6.47 -21.78
C ILE A 107 36.39 -6.04 -22.87
N ASN A 108 36.42 -6.75 -23.98
CA ASN A 108 37.22 -6.35 -25.13
C ASN A 108 36.57 -6.75 -26.46
N GLY A 109 37.17 -6.27 -27.54
CA GLY A 109 36.79 -6.64 -28.91
C GLY A 109 37.62 -5.85 -29.92
N TRP A 110 37.29 -6.03 -31.20
CA TRP A 110 37.94 -5.33 -32.29
C TRP A 110 36.96 -4.40 -32.98
N VAL A 111 37.44 -3.21 -33.36
CA VAL A 111 36.63 -2.18 -34.01
C VAL A 111 37.38 -1.59 -35.21
N ASN A 112 36.70 -1.43 -36.33
CA ASN A 112 37.15 -0.68 -37.50
C ASN A 112 36.17 0.48 -37.73
N VAL A 113 36.65 1.70 -38.00
CA VAL A 113 35.80 2.91 -38.09
C VAL A 113 36.20 3.77 -39.28
N ALA A 114 35.22 4.14 -40.10
CA ALA A 114 35.38 5.01 -41.25
C ALA A 114 34.33 6.13 -41.28
N GLY A 115 34.78 7.37 -41.47
CA GLY A 115 33.89 8.52 -41.72
C GLY A 115 33.10 9.02 -40.52
N ALA A 116 33.51 8.71 -39.29
CA ALA A 116 32.92 9.30 -38.09
C ALA A 116 33.51 10.69 -37.79
N ASP A 117 32.69 11.59 -37.24
CA ASP A 117 33.12 12.93 -36.84
C ASP A 117 34.03 12.83 -35.60
N GLU A 118 35.20 13.47 -35.67
CA GLU A 118 36.22 13.46 -34.61
C GLU A 118 35.82 14.31 -33.38
N ASN A 119 34.82 15.20 -33.51
CA ASN A 119 34.33 16.05 -32.43
C ASN A 119 33.11 15.48 -31.70
N ALA A 120 32.60 14.33 -32.15
CA ALA A 120 31.45 13.62 -31.57
C ALA A 120 31.87 12.25 -31.02
N THR A 121 31.03 11.59 -30.21
CA THR A 121 31.37 10.29 -29.61
C THR A 121 31.59 9.22 -30.68
N GLY A 122 32.77 8.62 -30.71
CA GLY A 122 33.17 7.60 -31.67
C GLY A 122 32.55 6.22 -31.42
N ALA A 123 33.02 5.22 -32.17
CA ALA A 123 32.61 3.84 -31.97
C ALA A 123 33.14 3.30 -30.63
N ASN A 124 32.28 2.69 -29.82
CA ASN A 124 32.63 2.28 -28.46
C ASN A 124 31.91 1.00 -28.02
N LEU A 125 32.41 0.38 -26.95
CA LEU A 125 31.73 -0.67 -26.20
C LEU A 125 31.27 -0.09 -24.86
N LEU A 126 29.97 -0.14 -24.56
CA LEU A 126 29.41 0.43 -23.34
C LEU A 126 28.45 -0.52 -22.62
N ILE A 127 28.23 -0.30 -21.32
CA ILE A 127 27.18 -0.96 -20.56
C ILE A 127 25.96 -0.05 -20.47
N ILE A 128 24.82 -0.51 -20.99
CA ILE A 128 23.59 0.29 -21.00
C ILE A 128 23.15 0.61 -19.57
N GLY A 129 22.79 1.87 -19.36
CA GLY A 129 22.37 2.39 -18.06
C GLY A 129 23.53 2.84 -17.16
N VAL A 130 24.79 2.64 -17.56
CA VAL A 130 25.96 3.08 -16.80
C VAL A 130 26.49 4.40 -17.36
N GLY A 131 26.44 5.46 -16.56
CA GLY A 131 27.01 6.77 -16.89
C GLY A 131 28.53 6.82 -16.68
N GLY A 132 29.26 7.31 -17.68
CA GLY A 132 30.72 7.46 -17.66
C GLY A 132 31.30 7.50 -19.08
N GLU A 133 32.57 7.85 -19.22
CA GLU A 133 33.30 7.74 -20.49
C GLU A 133 33.73 6.28 -20.70
N PHE A 134 33.31 5.69 -21.81
CA PHE A 134 33.80 4.39 -22.28
C PHE A 134 34.90 4.60 -23.34
N PRO A 135 35.84 3.66 -23.50
CA PRO A 135 36.82 3.75 -24.58
C PRO A 135 36.11 3.91 -25.92
N GLN A 136 36.59 4.81 -26.76
CA GLN A 136 35.99 5.12 -28.06
C GLN A 136 37.06 5.30 -29.14
N ILE A 137 36.70 4.95 -30.37
CA ILE A 137 37.57 5.00 -31.55
C ILE A 137 36.84 5.78 -32.65
N HIS A 138 37.48 6.81 -33.21
CA HIS A 138 36.86 7.71 -34.18
C HIS A 138 37.28 7.41 -35.62
N ASN A 139 38.53 7.00 -35.84
CA ASN A 139 39.04 6.62 -37.16
C ASN A 139 40.15 5.59 -37.03
N THR A 140 40.06 4.52 -37.81
CA THR A 140 41.08 3.46 -37.81
C THR A 140 41.90 3.40 -39.09
N ALA A 141 41.66 4.29 -40.05
CA ALA A 141 42.32 4.30 -41.37
C ALA A 141 42.20 2.95 -42.13
N GLY A 142 41.10 2.23 -41.91
CA GLY A 142 40.81 0.96 -42.56
C GLY A 142 41.36 -0.29 -41.84
N GLU A 143 42.15 -0.12 -40.78
CA GLU A 143 42.66 -1.23 -39.97
C GLU A 143 41.72 -1.56 -38.80
N TRP A 144 41.77 -2.79 -38.29
CA TRP A 144 41.07 -3.18 -37.07
C TRP A 144 41.90 -2.81 -35.84
N LYS A 145 41.28 -2.12 -34.87
CA LYS A 145 41.93 -1.73 -33.62
C LYS A 145 41.26 -2.38 -32.41
N PRO A 146 42.01 -2.80 -31.38
CA PRO A 146 41.42 -3.39 -30.20
C PRO A 146 40.80 -2.30 -29.33
N ILE A 147 39.69 -2.64 -28.69
CA ILE A 147 39.02 -1.81 -27.68
C ILE A 147 38.86 -2.63 -26.41
N GLU A 148 39.21 -2.07 -25.25
CA GLU A 148 39.20 -2.82 -23.98
C GLU A 148 38.90 -1.91 -22.79
N PHE A 149 38.10 -2.42 -21.84
CA PHE A 149 37.99 -1.87 -20.50
C PHE A 149 37.68 -2.94 -19.46
N TYR A 150 37.83 -2.57 -18.20
CA TYR A 150 37.52 -3.41 -17.06
C TYR A 150 36.37 -2.82 -16.27
N GLY A 151 35.50 -3.66 -15.73
CA GLY A 151 34.42 -3.19 -14.88
C GLY A 151 34.05 -4.11 -13.75
N LYS A 152 33.19 -3.62 -12.85
CA LYS A 152 32.78 -4.33 -11.64
C LYS A 152 31.28 -4.26 -11.43
N THR A 153 30.66 -5.41 -11.21
CA THR A 153 29.23 -5.51 -10.85
C THR A 153 29.00 -5.14 -9.38
N SER A 154 27.79 -4.68 -9.03
CA SER A 154 27.42 -4.36 -7.65
C SER A 154 27.01 -5.61 -6.83
N LYS A 155 26.84 -5.47 -5.50
CA LYS A 155 26.56 -6.58 -4.56
C LYS A 155 25.28 -7.38 -4.80
N GLY A 156 24.42 -6.99 -5.75
CA GLY A 156 23.22 -7.75 -6.14
C GLY A 156 22.96 -7.80 -7.64
N GLN A 157 23.89 -7.30 -8.47
CA GLN A 157 23.70 -7.22 -9.91
C GLN A 157 23.99 -8.58 -10.55
N LYS A 158 22.96 -9.16 -11.20
CA LYS A 158 23.03 -10.48 -11.84
C LYS A 158 22.92 -10.46 -13.37
N GLU A 159 22.66 -9.29 -13.95
CA GLU A 159 22.66 -9.07 -15.40
C GLU A 159 23.26 -7.70 -15.75
N ILE A 160 23.80 -7.59 -16.96
CA ILE A 160 24.18 -6.35 -17.64
C ILE A 160 23.71 -6.39 -19.10
N GLN A 161 23.67 -5.22 -19.74
CA GLN A 161 23.45 -5.10 -21.18
C GLN A 161 24.70 -4.49 -21.81
N LEU A 162 25.45 -5.29 -22.58
CA LEU A 162 26.60 -4.82 -23.34
C LEU A 162 26.14 -4.31 -24.69
N ALA A 163 26.64 -3.15 -25.09
CA ALA A 163 26.35 -2.53 -26.36
C ALA A 163 27.62 -2.22 -27.15
N ALA A 164 27.64 -2.59 -28.42
CA ALA A 164 28.60 -2.09 -29.41
C ALA A 164 27.92 -0.95 -30.18
N SER A 165 28.47 0.27 -30.09
CA SER A 165 27.75 1.49 -30.50
C SER A 165 28.58 2.45 -31.34
N LEU A 166 27.90 3.26 -32.16
CA LEU A 166 28.43 4.44 -32.84
C LEU A 166 27.59 5.67 -32.45
N GLY A 167 28.23 6.67 -31.84
CA GLY A 167 27.57 7.82 -31.20
C GLY A 167 27.33 7.61 -29.70
N GLY A 168 26.81 8.64 -29.01
CA GLY A 168 26.53 8.60 -27.57
C GLY A 168 25.41 9.54 -27.12
N TYR A 169 24.88 9.34 -25.91
CA TYR A 169 23.84 10.21 -25.34
C TYR A 169 24.37 11.63 -25.13
N GLY A 170 23.76 12.61 -25.82
CA GLY A 170 24.22 14.01 -25.83
C GLY A 170 25.37 14.31 -26.81
N SER A 171 25.83 13.33 -27.59
CA SER A 171 26.91 13.47 -28.58
C SER A 171 26.73 12.45 -29.72
N LEU A 172 25.81 12.78 -30.64
CA LEU A 172 25.43 11.91 -31.77
C LEU A 172 26.50 11.95 -32.88
N ASN A 173 26.69 10.85 -33.61
CA ASN A 173 27.73 10.75 -34.65
C ASN A 173 27.22 10.16 -35.97
N THR A 174 27.88 10.51 -37.08
CA THR A 174 27.73 9.91 -38.41
C THR A 174 28.84 8.89 -38.67
N GLY A 175 28.80 8.22 -39.82
CA GLY A 175 29.88 7.34 -40.27
C GLY A 175 29.55 5.86 -40.13
N ARG A 176 30.56 5.01 -40.31
CA ARG A 176 30.41 3.55 -40.31
C ARG A 176 31.41 2.89 -39.35
N ALA A 177 30.93 1.95 -38.54
CA ALA A 177 31.74 1.18 -37.61
C ALA A 177 31.47 -0.32 -37.77
N TRP A 178 32.52 -1.13 -37.79
CA TRP A 178 32.49 -2.59 -37.77
C TRP A 178 32.98 -3.08 -36.40
N PHE A 179 32.34 -4.12 -35.88
CA PHE A 179 32.66 -4.76 -34.61
C PHE A 179 32.81 -6.26 -34.81
N ASP A 180 33.83 -6.85 -34.19
CA ASP A 180 34.14 -8.26 -34.31
C ASP A 180 34.89 -8.78 -33.07
N ASP A 181 34.86 -10.09 -32.85
CA ASP A 181 35.53 -10.80 -31.75
C ASP A 181 35.29 -10.20 -30.35
N LEU A 182 34.04 -9.90 -30.02
CA LEU A 182 33.70 -9.31 -28.72
C LEU A 182 33.81 -10.34 -27.58
N SER A 183 34.34 -9.94 -26.43
CA SER A 183 34.37 -10.81 -25.25
C SER A 183 34.03 -10.09 -23.95
N ILE A 184 33.38 -10.85 -23.07
CA ILE A 184 33.26 -10.53 -21.65
C ILE A 184 33.67 -11.74 -20.83
N THR A 185 34.71 -11.56 -20.03
CA THR A 185 35.29 -12.63 -19.20
C THR A 185 35.36 -12.18 -17.75
N LYS A 186 34.95 -13.05 -16.83
CA LYS A 186 35.07 -12.81 -15.40
C LYS A 186 36.53 -12.94 -14.98
N ILE A 187 37.02 -12.01 -14.16
CA ILE A 187 38.38 -12.00 -13.64
C ILE A 187 38.38 -11.90 -12.11
N ASP A 188 39.33 -12.56 -11.47
CA ASP A 188 39.39 -12.62 -10.00
C ASP A 188 39.95 -11.33 -9.39
N LYS A 189 40.85 -10.65 -10.11
CA LYS A 189 41.51 -9.42 -9.64
C LYS A 189 41.83 -8.47 -10.79
N LEU A 190 41.68 -7.17 -10.54
CA LEU A 190 42.11 -6.11 -11.46
C LEU A 190 43.64 -6.14 -11.67
N PRO A 191 44.12 -5.98 -12.92
CA PRO A 191 45.53 -5.75 -13.21
C PRO A 191 46.08 -4.50 -12.49
N ALA A 192 47.37 -4.50 -12.17
CA ALA A 192 48.01 -3.38 -11.49
C ALA A 192 47.94 -2.09 -12.33
N GLY A 193 47.49 -0.99 -11.72
CA GLY A 193 47.39 0.32 -12.37
C GLY A 193 46.10 0.56 -13.17
N VAL A 194 45.17 -0.41 -13.21
CA VAL A 194 43.90 -0.30 -13.96
C VAL A 194 42.73 -0.01 -13.00
N THR A 195 41.85 0.92 -13.39
CA THR A 195 40.62 1.25 -12.64
C THR A 195 39.41 0.60 -13.32
N ALA A 196 38.58 -0.11 -12.56
CA ALA A 196 37.33 -0.69 -13.08
C ALA A 196 36.20 0.34 -13.15
N ILE A 197 35.47 0.36 -14.27
CA ILE A 197 34.19 1.05 -14.43
C ILE A 197 33.12 0.32 -13.61
N SER A 198 32.35 1.04 -12.79
CA SER A 198 31.21 0.45 -12.09
C SER A 198 30.13 0.09 -13.10
N PHE A 199 29.70 -1.18 -13.15
CA PHE A 199 28.56 -1.60 -13.98
C PHE A 199 27.21 -1.33 -13.34
N THR A 200 27.22 -0.75 -12.14
CA THR A 200 25.99 -0.29 -11.49
C THR A 200 25.34 0.74 -12.40
N PRO A 201 24.12 0.50 -12.90
CA PRO A 201 23.41 1.50 -13.68
C PRO A 201 23.30 2.79 -12.87
N SER A 202 23.65 3.92 -13.47
CA SER A 202 23.41 5.23 -12.90
C SER A 202 21.92 5.54 -13.01
N ASP A 203 21.26 5.78 -11.87
CA ASP A 203 19.84 6.17 -11.77
C ASP A 203 19.60 7.61 -12.29
N VAL A 204 19.97 7.90 -13.54
CA VAL A 204 19.65 9.15 -14.26
C VAL A 204 18.90 8.80 -15.54
N SER A 205 17.68 9.33 -15.61
CA SER A 205 16.54 9.01 -16.48
C SER A 205 16.64 9.45 -17.95
N GLY A 206 15.97 8.70 -18.83
CA GLY A 206 15.53 9.13 -20.17
C GLY A 206 14.48 8.16 -20.69
N GLY A 207 13.34 8.66 -21.16
CA GLY A 207 12.12 7.86 -21.35
C GLY A 207 12.20 6.81 -22.44
N ASP A 208 11.61 5.65 -22.14
CA ASP A 208 11.05 4.75 -23.14
C ASP A 208 9.63 4.35 -22.72
N ALA A 209 8.68 4.76 -23.55
CA ALA A 209 7.36 4.18 -23.58
C ALA A 209 7.46 2.84 -24.32
N ALA A 210 7.61 1.72 -23.58
CA ALA A 210 7.04 0.40 -23.88
C ALA A 210 7.68 -0.72 -23.05
N LYS A 211 7.13 -0.96 -21.87
CA LYS A 211 6.68 -2.28 -21.40
C LYS A 211 5.94 -2.03 -20.10
N ALA A 212 4.72 -2.55 -19.98
CA ALA A 212 3.93 -2.48 -18.76
C ALA A 212 4.55 -3.40 -17.68
N ASP A 213 5.74 -3.03 -17.21
CA ASP A 213 6.27 -3.57 -15.96
C ASP A 213 5.38 -3.01 -14.84
N SER A 214 4.95 -3.92 -13.96
CA SER A 214 4.05 -3.57 -12.86
C SER A 214 4.62 -2.38 -12.07
N PRO A 215 3.80 -1.38 -11.69
CA PRO A 215 4.29 -0.20 -10.99
C PRO A 215 5.09 -0.61 -9.74
N PRO A 216 6.23 0.04 -9.46
CA PRO A 216 7.07 -0.31 -8.32
C PRO A 216 6.28 -0.21 -7.03
N LYS A 217 6.38 -1.24 -6.18
CA LYS A 217 5.58 -1.35 -4.95
C LYS A 217 6.38 -0.90 -3.74
N VAL A 218 6.01 0.25 -3.19
CA VAL A 218 6.56 0.77 -1.92
C VAL A 218 5.62 0.41 -0.78
N SER A 219 6.13 -0.33 0.21
CA SER A 219 5.34 -0.60 1.43
C SER A 219 5.08 0.68 2.21
N ALA A 220 3.82 0.94 2.55
CA ALA A 220 3.44 2.04 3.43
C ALA A 220 3.81 1.81 4.91
N PHE A 221 4.24 0.59 5.27
CA PHE A 221 4.48 0.21 6.66
C PHE A 221 5.50 1.09 7.39
N PRO A 222 6.71 1.37 6.86
CA PRO A 222 7.70 2.16 7.59
C PRO A 222 7.19 3.56 7.92
N VAL A 223 6.52 4.19 6.96
CA VAL A 223 5.97 5.54 7.11
C VAL A 223 4.85 5.54 8.16
N LEU A 224 3.90 4.61 8.07
CA LEU A 224 2.79 4.51 9.03
C LEU A 224 3.25 4.13 10.45
N ALA A 225 4.27 3.27 10.56
CA ALA A 225 4.87 2.88 11.84
C ALA A 225 5.55 4.07 12.51
N ILE A 226 6.33 4.85 11.76
CA ILE A 226 6.97 6.06 12.29
C ILE A 226 5.91 7.09 12.66
N SER A 227 4.90 7.36 11.83
CA SER A 227 3.78 8.25 12.17
C SER A 227 3.07 7.86 13.47
N THR A 228 2.94 6.56 13.73
CA THR A 228 2.38 6.03 14.99
C THR A 228 3.27 6.37 16.18
N LEU A 229 4.60 6.20 16.06
CA LEU A 229 5.56 6.60 17.09
C LEU A 229 5.49 8.12 17.36
N ILE A 230 5.28 8.95 16.33
CA ILE A 230 5.05 10.40 16.50
C ILE A 230 3.85 10.65 17.40
N VAL A 231 2.71 10.01 17.13
CA VAL A 231 1.49 10.21 17.91
C VAL A 231 1.69 9.78 19.35
N MET A 232 2.33 8.63 19.58
CA MET A 232 2.60 8.14 20.94
C MET A 232 3.52 9.08 21.72
N LEU A 233 4.62 9.53 21.09
CA LEU A 233 5.54 10.50 21.67
C LEU A 233 4.83 11.82 21.96
N PHE A 234 4.05 12.32 21.00
CA PHE A 234 3.30 13.56 21.13
C PHE A 234 2.33 13.49 22.30
N VAL A 235 1.58 12.40 22.41
CA VAL A 235 0.60 12.17 23.48
C VAL A 235 1.28 12.09 24.84
N TYR A 236 2.40 11.37 24.91
CA TYR A 236 3.18 11.22 26.12
C TYR A 236 3.67 12.60 26.60
N LEU A 237 4.30 13.37 25.71
CA LEU A 237 4.80 14.71 26.01
C LEU A 237 3.66 15.69 26.31
N TYR A 238 2.57 15.68 25.54
CA TYR A 238 1.36 16.46 25.78
C TYR A 238 0.81 16.24 27.19
N THR A 239 0.71 14.97 27.60
CA THR A 239 0.15 14.61 28.91
C THR A 239 1.10 14.97 30.05
N ARG A 240 2.38 14.61 29.94
CA ARG A 240 3.39 14.81 31.00
C ARG A 240 3.74 16.28 31.19
N THR A 241 4.06 16.98 30.10
CA THR A 241 4.64 18.34 30.17
C THR A 241 3.58 19.44 30.19
N PHE A 242 2.47 19.29 29.44
CA PHE A 242 1.46 20.34 29.34
C PHE A 242 0.26 20.14 30.28
N ARG A 243 -0.21 18.90 30.48
CA ARG A 243 -1.37 18.63 31.37
C ARG A 243 -1.00 18.41 32.82
N GLN A 244 -0.04 17.53 33.09
CA GLN A 244 0.38 17.19 34.44
C GLN A 244 1.40 18.19 35.00
N ARG A 245 2.13 18.89 34.12
CA ARG A 245 3.25 19.78 34.49
C ARG A 245 4.21 19.14 35.49
N LEU A 246 4.34 17.82 35.44
CA LEU A 246 5.22 17.09 36.36
C LEU A 246 6.62 17.66 36.19
N PRO A 247 7.29 18.06 37.28
CA PRO A 247 8.71 18.32 37.23
C PRO A 247 9.38 17.10 36.60
N LEU A 248 10.30 17.33 35.67
CA LEU A 248 11.27 16.30 35.27
C LEU A 248 12.21 16.13 36.46
N GLU A 249 11.74 15.45 37.51
CA GLU A 249 12.54 15.13 38.68
C GLU A 249 13.44 13.95 38.33
N GLN A 250 14.73 14.21 38.17
CA GLN A 250 15.81 13.60 38.97
C GLN A 250 17.19 14.14 38.55
N ALA A 251 18.07 14.25 39.54
CA ALA A 251 19.46 14.74 39.54
C ALA A 251 19.62 16.27 39.42
N GLY A 252 20.41 16.86 40.32
CA GLY A 252 20.63 18.31 40.52
C GLY A 252 21.30 19.08 39.37
N ALA A 253 20.99 18.75 38.11
CA ALA A 253 21.38 19.48 36.92
C ALA A 253 20.33 20.55 36.56
N SER A 254 20.78 21.71 36.07
CA SER A 254 19.89 22.74 35.54
C SER A 254 19.09 22.21 34.34
N LYS A 255 17.83 22.64 34.15
CA LYS A 255 17.01 22.21 32.99
C LYS A 255 17.61 22.62 31.65
N SER A 256 18.41 23.69 31.62
CA SER A 256 19.22 24.07 30.44
C SER A 256 20.28 23.03 30.10
N SER A 257 20.94 22.42 31.09
CA SER A 257 21.91 21.35 30.88
C SER A 257 21.23 20.09 30.32
N GLN A 258 20.01 19.79 30.76
CA GLN A 258 19.22 18.68 30.22
C GLN A 258 18.87 18.91 28.74
N VAL A 259 18.43 20.12 28.35
CA VAL A 259 18.15 20.44 26.93
C VAL A 259 19.40 20.29 26.07
N LEU A 260 20.56 20.74 26.55
CA LEU A 260 21.83 20.61 25.83
C LEU A 260 22.19 19.13 25.61
N ALA A 261 22.03 18.28 26.63
CA ALA A 261 22.24 16.84 26.51
C ALA A 261 21.30 16.22 25.47
N TRP A 262 20.02 16.60 25.47
CA TRP A 262 19.05 16.12 24.48
C TRP A 262 19.33 16.62 23.05
N LEU A 263 19.90 17.82 22.89
CA LEU A 263 20.37 18.32 21.59
C LEU A 263 21.54 17.47 21.05
N LEU A 264 22.48 17.09 21.91
CA LEU A 264 23.59 16.19 21.52
C LEU A 264 23.09 14.80 21.14
N ILE A 265 22.12 14.26 21.89
CA ILE A 265 21.48 12.98 21.53
C ILE A 265 20.75 13.11 20.18
N ALA A 266 20.01 14.21 19.97
CA ALA A 266 19.31 14.48 18.71
C ALA A 266 20.27 14.66 17.52
N LEU A 267 21.45 15.22 17.74
CA LEU A 267 22.53 15.31 16.76
C LEU A 267 23.06 13.91 16.41
N GLY A 268 23.43 13.11 17.41
CA GLY A 268 23.90 11.74 17.19
C GLY A 268 22.89 10.89 16.42
N PHE A 269 21.60 10.99 16.79
CA PHE A 269 20.51 10.34 16.07
C PHE A 269 20.42 10.78 14.59
N ARG A 270 20.51 12.08 14.31
CA ARG A 270 20.48 12.60 12.93
C ARG A 270 21.70 12.20 12.11
N ILE A 271 22.89 12.13 12.73
CA ILE A 271 24.11 11.65 12.06
C ILE A 271 23.93 10.17 11.65
N VAL A 272 23.37 9.33 12.53
CA VAL A 272 23.07 7.93 12.20
C VAL A 272 22.15 7.82 10.99
N ILE A 273 21.11 8.66 10.92
CA ILE A 273 20.21 8.71 9.76
C ILE A 273 20.94 9.20 8.51
N ALA A 274 21.68 10.31 8.61
CA ALA A 274 22.36 10.93 7.48
C ALA A 274 23.41 10.03 6.83
N VAL A 275 24.08 9.18 7.63
CA VAL A 275 25.03 8.16 7.15
C VAL A 275 24.34 6.88 6.69
N GLY A 276 23.21 6.53 7.31
CA GLY A 276 22.43 5.32 7.00
C GLY A 276 21.60 5.44 5.72
N TYR A 277 21.20 6.65 5.32
CA TYR A 277 20.40 6.93 4.14
C TYR A 277 21.14 7.84 3.17
N THR A 278 21.24 7.44 1.91
CA THR A 278 21.83 8.25 0.83
C THR A 278 21.07 9.57 0.69
N GLY A 279 19.74 9.55 0.72
CA GLY A 279 18.88 10.72 0.58
C GLY A 279 18.30 10.83 -0.82
N TYR A 280 17.77 12.00 -1.17
CA TYR A 280 17.28 12.24 -2.54
C TYR A 280 18.48 12.57 -3.43
N GLU A 281 18.90 11.58 -4.22
CA GLU A 281 20.23 11.57 -4.79
C GLU A 281 20.50 12.71 -5.79
N SER A 282 19.49 13.08 -6.59
CA SER A 282 19.63 14.21 -7.52
C SER A 282 19.88 15.54 -6.81
N ASP A 283 19.19 15.80 -5.68
CA ASP A 283 19.37 17.03 -4.90
C ASP A 283 20.78 17.08 -4.30
N LEU A 284 21.23 15.99 -3.67
CA LEU A 284 22.54 15.92 -3.03
C LEU A 284 23.70 16.00 -4.03
N ARG A 285 23.61 15.28 -5.15
CA ARG A 285 24.60 15.39 -6.23
C ARG A 285 24.68 16.80 -6.78
N THR A 286 23.53 17.47 -6.91
CA THR A 286 23.46 18.87 -7.36
C THR A 286 24.14 19.80 -6.35
N PHE A 287 23.88 19.65 -5.04
CA PHE A 287 24.55 20.47 -4.02
C PHE A 287 26.06 20.24 -3.96
N ILE A 288 26.51 18.99 -4.11
CA ILE A 288 27.94 18.65 -4.16
C ILE A 288 28.59 19.24 -5.42
N PHE A 289 27.93 19.14 -6.56
CA PHE A 289 28.40 19.75 -7.81
C PHE A 289 28.52 21.27 -7.67
N TRP A 290 27.48 21.93 -7.15
CA TRP A 290 27.51 23.37 -6.92
C TRP A 290 28.55 23.79 -5.89
N GLY A 291 28.74 23.04 -4.81
CA GLY A 291 29.78 23.32 -3.81
C GLY A 291 31.19 23.27 -4.40
N ASN A 292 31.47 22.23 -5.19
CA ASN A 292 32.73 22.12 -5.92
C ASN A 292 32.90 23.22 -6.96
N ALA A 293 31.86 23.53 -7.74
CA ALA A 293 31.91 24.60 -8.73
C ALA A 293 32.13 25.98 -8.09
N ALA A 294 31.42 26.28 -7.00
CA ALA A 294 31.57 27.54 -6.27
C ALA A 294 32.98 27.69 -5.70
N TYR A 295 33.57 26.60 -5.18
CA TYR A 295 34.93 26.63 -4.65
C TYR A 295 36.00 26.75 -5.75
N THR A 296 35.91 25.94 -6.80
CA THR A 296 36.94 25.87 -7.86
C THR A 296 36.92 27.07 -8.81
N LYS A 297 35.73 27.55 -9.19
CA LYS A 297 35.57 28.71 -10.08
C LYS A 297 35.53 30.05 -9.33
N GLY A 298 35.44 30.00 -8.01
CA GLY A 298 35.17 31.16 -7.16
C GLY A 298 33.71 31.64 -7.26
N ILE A 299 33.26 32.43 -6.29
CA ILE A 299 31.89 32.95 -6.22
C ILE A 299 31.50 33.83 -7.41
N THR A 300 32.45 34.54 -8.02
CA THR A 300 32.25 35.36 -9.23
C THR A 300 32.05 34.49 -10.48
N GLY A 301 32.68 33.31 -10.52
CA GLY A 301 32.61 32.37 -11.64
C GLY A 301 31.46 31.36 -11.55
N PHE A 302 30.62 31.43 -10.52
CA PHE A 302 29.55 30.44 -10.30
C PHE A 302 28.45 30.55 -11.36
N TYR A 303 27.73 31.68 -11.48
CA TYR A 303 26.60 31.80 -12.44
C TYR A 303 27.03 32.08 -13.90
N GLN A 304 28.14 31.49 -14.36
CA GLN A 304 28.58 31.58 -15.75
C GLN A 304 27.63 30.84 -16.70
N GLU A 305 27.65 31.22 -17.98
CA GLU A 305 26.83 30.62 -19.03
C GLU A 305 27.06 29.10 -19.13
N GLY A 306 25.97 28.33 -19.22
CA GLY A 306 26.01 26.86 -19.22
C GLY A 306 25.93 26.18 -17.84
N MET A 307 26.00 26.92 -16.72
CA MET A 307 25.77 26.34 -15.39
C MET A 307 24.27 26.34 -15.03
N PHE A 308 23.70 25.16 -14.77
CA PHE A 308 22.38 25.05 -14.13
C PHE A 308 22.48 25.35 -12.63
N ALA A 309 21.82 26.41 -12.17
CA ALA A 309 21.66 26.75 -10.76
C ALA A 309 20.31 27.45 -10.53
N ASP A 310 19.43 26.86 -9.73
CA ASP A 310 18.10 27.42 -9.41
C ASP A 310 18.01 27.99 -7.98
N TYR A 311 19.11 27.92 -7.20
CA TYR A 311 19.23 28.54 -5.87
C TYR A 311 19.82 29.96 -5.94
N PRO A 312 19.38 30.91 -5.08
CA PRO A 312 19.98 32.23 -5.01
C PRO A 312 21.30 32.23 -4.21
N PRO A 313 22.08 33.34 -4.30
CA PRO A 313 23.43 33.45 -3.74
C PRO A 313 23.62 33.08 -2.26
N GLY A 314 22.59 33.28 -1.43
CA GLY A 314 22.70 33.11 0.02
C GLY A 314 23.06 31.69 0.43
N TYR A 315 22.48 30.68 -0.23
CA TYR A 315 22.82 29.28 0.05
C TYR A 315 24.13 28.85 -0.65
N ILE A 316 24.50 29.48 -1.77
CA ILE A 316 25.75 29.19 -2.47
C ILE A 316 26.97 29.54 -1.61
N TYR A 317 26.90 30.56 -0.75
CA TYR A 317 27.95 30.81 0.25
C TYR A 317 28.16 29.63 1.21
N VAL A 318 27.08 28.93 1.60
CA VAL A 318 27.18 27.73 2.43
C VAL A 318 27.86 26.62 1.63
N LEU A 319 27.41 26.39 0.39
CA LEU A 319 27.99 25.38 -0.50
C LEU A 319 29.46 25.63 -0.83
N TYR A 320 29.88 26.89 -0.97
CA TYR A 320 31.28 27.27 -1.15
C TYR A 320 32.16 26.76 -0.01
N VAL A 321 31.73 26.98 1.25
CA VAL A 321 32.45 26.51 2.44
C VAL A 321 32.47 24.98 2.50
N LEU A 322 31.37 24.33 2.13
CA LEU A 322 31.30 22.87 2.09
C LEU A 322 32.21 22.27 1.00
N GLY A 323 32.27 22.86 -0.19
CA GLY A 323 33.19 22.48 -1.25
C GLY A 323 34.65 22.63 -0.82
N MET A 324 34.99 23.75 -0.16
CA MET A 324 36.31 23.94 0.44
C MET A 324 36.65 22.85 1.47
N LEU A 325 35.73 22.55 2.39
CA LEU A 325 35.93 21.51 3.40
C LEU A 325 36.02 20.11 2.79
N GLN A 326 35.23 19.82 1.76
CA GLN A 326 35.27 18.55 1.04
C GLN A 326 36.66 18.31 0.43
N GLN A 327 37.21 19.33 -0.24
CA GLN A 327 38.55 19.26 -0.84
C GLN A 327 39.65 19.19 0.23
N LEU A 328 39.53 19.98 1.30
CA LEU A 328 40.48 19.97 2.43
C LEU A 328 40.55 18.60 3.11
N LEU A 329 39.41 17.90 3.23
CA LEU A 329 39.31 16.59 3.87
C LEU A 329 39.55 15.42 2.91
N GLY A 330 39.79 15.68 1.62
CA GLY A 330 39.97 14.63 0.60
C GLY A 330 38.77 13.71 0.43
N LEU A 331 37.55 14.25 0.60
CA LEU A 331 36.31 13.46 0.54
C LEU A 331 35.82 13.30 -0.89
N ASP A 332 35.74 12.05 -1.36
CA ASP A 332 35.08 11.72 -2.62
C ASP A 332 33.60 12.17 -2.62
N GLY A 333 33.13 12.72 -3.75
CA GLY A 333 31.80 13.33 -3.88
C GLY A 333 30.63 12.35 -3.73
N ALA A 334 30.85 11.06 -3.97
CA ALA A 334 29.86 10.01 -3.76
C ALA A 334 30.01 9.32 -2.39
N SER A 335 30.99 9.72 -1.58
CA SER A 335 31.22 9.12 -0.28
C SER A 335 30.14 9.48 0.74
N LYS A 336 29.90 8.57 1.70
CA LYS A 336 29.03 8.85 2.86
C LYS A 336 29.51 10.05 3.69
N GLY A 337 30.82 10.31 3.68
CA GLY A 337 31.41 11.47 4.34
C GLY A 337 31.01 12.78 3.67
N ALA A 338 31.05 12.85 2.34
CA ALA A 338 30.54 13.99 1.60
C ALA A 338 29.03 14.16 1.80
N TYR A 339 28.24 13.10 1.73
CA TYR A 339 26.79 13.20 1.96
C TYR A 339 26.47 13.72 3.37
N LEU A 340 27.17 13.24 4.40
CA LEU A 340 27.03 13.79 5.75
C LEU A 340 27.38 15.27 5.79
N LEU A 341 28.52 15.67 5.20
CA LEU A 341 28.99 17.06 5.17
C LEU A 341 27.93 18.01 4.61
N TYR A 342 27.29 17.65 3.50
CA TYR A 342 26.26 18.48 2.86
C TYR A 342 24.90 18.45 3.58
N LYS A 343 24.63 17.44 4.41
CA LYS A 343 23.43 17.37 5.28
C LYS A 343 23.58 18.14 6.59
N LEU A 344 24.82 18.36 7.06
CA LEU A 344 25.09 18.99 8.36
C LEU A 344 24.47 20.38 8.54
N PRO A 345 24.49 21.32 7.57
CA PRO A 345 23.91 22.64 7.76
C PRO A 345 22.42 22.60 8.13
N ALA A 346 21.65 21.73 7.46
CA ALA A 346 20.24 21.55 7.73
C ALA A 346 20.00 20.91 9.12
N ILE A 347 20.83 19.93 9.50
CA ILE A 347 20.82 19.31 10.83
C ILE A 347 21.12 20.34 11.93
N ILE A 348 22.11 21.21 11.71
CA ILE A 348 22.47 22.27 12.66
C ILE A 348 21.33 23.28 12.79
N ALA A 349 20.69 23.66 11.68
CA ALA A 349 19.54 24.56 11.72
C ALA A 349 18.36 23.99 12.53
N ASP A 350 18.09 22.68 12.45
CA ASP A 350 17.08 22.01 13.28
C ASP A 350 17.40 22.10 14.78
N LEU A 351 18.65 21.85 15.16
CA LEU A 351 19.11 21.91 16.54
C LEU A 351 19.05 23.35 17.07
N ALA A 352 19.44 24.31 16.26
CA ALA A 352 19.33 25.74 16.56
C ALA A 352 17.87 26.16 16.75
N ALA A 353 16.96 25.71 15.88
CA ALA A 353 15.52 25.94 16.03
C ALA A 353 14.99 25.34 17.34
N GLY A 354 15.39 24.11 17.71
CA GLY A 354 15.05 23.49 18.99
C GLY A 354 15.49 24.31 20.20
N TRP A 355 16.70 24.87 20.18
CA TRP A 355 17.19 25.77 21.23
C TRP A 355 16.41 27.09 21.29
N VAL A 356 16.13 27.69 20.14
CA VAL A 356 15.34 28.93 20.02
C VAL A 356 13.91 28.72 20.54
N ILE A 357 13.29 27.58 20.26
CA ILE A 357 11.99 27.18 20.83
C ILE A 357 12.07 27.13 22.36
N TYR A 358 13.06 26.45 22.93
CA TYR A 358 13.22 26.33 24.38
C TYR A 358 13.35 27.71 25.05
N LYS A 359 14.19 28.60 24.49
CA LYS A 359 14.38 29.96 25.02
C LYS A 359 13.13 30.83 24.90
N ALA A 360 12.42 30.77 23.77
CA ALA A 360 11.20 31.55 23.55
C ALA A 360 10.05 31.06 24.44
N ALA A 361 9.83 29.74 24.49
CA ALA A 361 8.77 29.12 25.28
C ALA A 361 9.02 29.26 26.79
N GLY A 362 10.28 29.19 27.25
CA GLY A 362 10.62 29.27 28.67
C GLY A 362 10.10 30.54 29.33
N LYS A 363 10.20 31.67 28.63
CA LYS A 363 9.70 32.97 29.11
C LYS A 363 8.17 33.06 29.20
N LYS A 364 7.42 32.29 28.40
CA LYS A 364 5.96 32.43 28.24
C LYS A 364 5.13 31.29 28.83
N LEU A 365 5.68 30.08 28.89
CA LEU A 365 4.99 28.84 29.26
C LEU A 365 5.62 28.13 30.46
N GLY A 366 6.80 28.57 30.91
CA GLY A 366 7.58 27.89 31.94
C GLY A 366 8.49 26.80 31.37
N GLU A 367 9.53 26.45 32.11
CA GLU A 367 10.62 25.58 31.61
C GLU A 367 10.16 24.17 31.23
N THR A 368 9.20 23.57 31.95
CA THR A 368 8.71 22.20 31.66
C THR A 368 7.97 22.14 30.33
N ALA A 369 7.11 23.13 30.04
CA ALA A 369 6.40 23.20 28.77
C ALA A 369 7.34 23.59 27.62
N ALA A 370 8.34 24.43 27.89
CA ALA A 370 9.38 24.78 26.93
C ALA A 370 10.23 23.57 26.52
N PHE A 371 10.64 22.75 27.49
CA PHE A 371 11.30 21.48 27.23
C PHE A 371 10.42 20.55 26.37
N GLY A 372 9.15 20.41 26.74
CA GLY A 372 8.18 19.61 25.99
C GLY A 372 8.05 20.05 24.52
N LEU A 373 7.96 21.37 24.25
CA LEU A 373 7.91 21.90 22.88
C LEU A 373 9.20 21.67 22.09
N ALA A 374 10.37 21.85 22.74
CA ALA A 374 11.64 21.58 22.10
C ALA A 374 11.78 20.09 21.72
N MET A 375 11.39 19.17 22.61
CA MET A 375 11.39 17.74 22.32
C MET A 375 10.39 17.35 21.23
N LEU A 376 9.19 17.96 21.24
CA LEU A 376 8.20 17.76 20.19
C LEU A 376 8.70 18.19 18.81
N TYR A 377 9.58 19.18 18.71
CA TYR A 377 10.20 19.60 17.45
C TYR A 377 11.40 18.73 17.07
N LEU A 378 12.34 18.54 18.01
CA LEU A 378 13.61 17.83 17.75
C LEU A 378 13.41 16.35 17.39
N TRP A 379 12.41 15.70 17.98
CA TRP A 379 12.12 14.29 17.72
C TRP A 379 11.01 14.09 16.68
N ASN A 380 10.55 15.18 16.05
CA ASN A 380 9.56 15.10 14.99
C ASN A 380 10.18 14.54 13.70
N PRO A 381 9.69 13.40 13.19
CA PRO A 381 10.11 12.82 11.92
C PRO A 381 9.93 13.72 10.72
N ALA A 382 8.91 14.59 10.73
CA ALA A 382 8.75 15.61 9.71
C ALA A 382 9.98 16.52 9.57
N ILE A 383 10.75 16.71 10.64
CA ILE A 383 11.90 17.59 10.67
C ILE A 383 13.16 16.86 10.19
N TRP A 384 13.47 15.71 10.80
CA TRP A 384 14.69 14.98 10.45
C TRP A 384 14.58 14.19 9.13
N VAL A 385 13.38 13.92 8.60
CA VAL A 385 13.24 13.29 7.27
C VAL A 385 13.69 14.25 6.17
N ASP A 386 13.41 15.54 6.32
CA ASP A 386 13.79 16.58 5.35
C ASP A 386 15.29 16.92 5.47
N SER A 387 15.78 17.11 6.69
CA SER A 387 17.19 17.47 6.91
C SER A 387 18.15 16.27 6.83
N ALA A 388 17.97 15.27 7.69
CA ALA A 388 18.94 14.18 7.85
C ALA A 388 18.73 13.03 6.86
N ALA A 389 17.48 12.66 6.54
CA ALA A 389 17.23 11.58 5.59
C ALA A 389 17.40 12.08 4.15
N TRP A 390 16.63 13.10 3.75
CA TRP A 390 16.63 13.65 2.38
C TRP A 390 17.89 14.46 2.09
N GLY A 391 18.25 15.40 2.96
CA GLY A 391 19.38 16.32 2.77
C GLY A 391 19.00 17.68 2.20
N GLN A 392 17.75 18.09 2.40
CA GLN A 392 17.23 19.36 1.94
C GLN A 392 17.46 20.47 2.96
N VAL A 393 17.41 21.73 2.52
CA VAL A 393 17.76 22.91 3.32
C VAL A 393 16.56 23.77 3.75
N ASP A 394 15.35 23.20 3.77
CA ASP A 394 14.15 23.92 4.20
C ASP A 394 14.27 24.44 5.65
N SER A 395 15.02 23.72 6.51
CA SER A 395 15.31 24.14 7.88
C SER A 395 16.10 25.45 7.98
N ILE A 396 17.01 25.72 7.03
CA ILE A 396 17.90 26.90 7.06
C ILE A 396 17.10 28.18 6.78
N PHE A 397 16.37 28.23 5.67
CA PHE A 397 15.58 29.42 5.34
C PHE A 397 14.44 29.63 6.35
N THR A 398 13.83 28.55 6.83
CA THR A 398 12.76 28.63 7.84
C THR A 398 13.27 29.23 9.15
N LEU A 399 14.51 28.94 9.55
CA LEU A 399 15.12 29.55 10.72
C LEU A 399 15.32 31.07 10.54
N PHE A 400 15.85 31.51 9.39
CA PHE A 400 15.99 32.96 9.11
C PHE A 400 14.64 33.67 8.99
N LEU A 401 13.65 33.02 8.37
CA LEU A 401 12.27 33.52 8.32
C LEU A 401 11.67 33.66 9.73
N LEU A 402 11.88 32.68 10.61
CA LEU A 402 11.45 32.77 12.00
C LEU A 402 12.11 33.96 12.71
N LEU A 403 13.42 34.15 12.55
CA LEU A 403 14.15 35.27 13.14
C LEU A 403 13.64 36.62 12.61
N ALA A 404 13.29 36.70 11.33
CA ALA A 404 12.67 37.89 10.73
C ALA A 404 11.33 38.21 11.39
N ILE A 405 10.43 37.23 11.48
CA ILE A 405 9.11 37.41 12.12
C ILE A 405 9.28 37.73 13.60
N GLN A 406 10.18 37.06 14.31
CA GLN A 406 10.45 37.32 15.72
C GLN A 406 10.98 38.74 15.97
N ALA A 407 11.85 39.26 15.10
CA ALA A 407 12.33 40.63 15.18
C ALA A 407 11.20 41.64 14.93
N VAL A 408 10.33 41.40 13.96
CA VAL A 408 9.16 42.24 13.67
C VAL A 408 8.18 42.27 14.85
N VAL A 409 7.86 41.10 15.42
CA VAL A 409 7.04 40.94 16.63
C VAL A 409 7.69 41.66 17.82
N GLY A 410 9.02 41.58 17.95
CA GLY A 410 9.80 42.27 18.98
C GLY A 410 10.07 43.77 18.74
N ASN A 411 9.37 44.40 17.79
CA ASN A 411 9.52 45.81 17.42
C ASN A 411 10.91 46.26 16.90
N LYS A 412 11.61 45.35 16.22
CA LYS A 412 12.91 45.60 15.57
C LYS A 412 12.79 45.41 14.06
N LEU A 413 12.09 46.34 13.40
CA LEU A 413 11.77 46.26 11.96
C LEU A 413 13.03 46.18 11.08
N GLU A 414 14.09 46.89 11.44
CA GLU A 414 15.35 46.92 10.72
C GLU A 414 16.01 45.53 10.71
N ARG A 415 16.09 44.90 11.90
CA ARG A 415 16.61 43.52 12.03
C ARG A 415 15.72 42.52 11.32
N GLY A 416 14.40 42.74 11.35
CA GLY A 416 13.43 41.93 10.62
C GLY A 416 13.69 41.95 9.12
N ALA A 417 13.90 43.14 8.54
CA ALA A 417 14.20 43.30 7.12
C ALA A 417 15.53 42.64 6.72
N LEU A 418 16.57 42.75 7.56
CA LEU A 418 17.85 42.07 7.32
C LEU A 418 17.69 40.54 7.28
N TRP A 419 17.02 39.95 8.28
CA TRP A 419 16.80 38.51 8.30
C TRP A 419 15.88 38.02 7.17
N PHE A 420 14.89 38.83 6.80
CA PHE A 420 13.99 38.49 5.67
C PHE A 420 14.74 38.52 4.34
N ALA A 421 15.60 39.52 4.11
CA ALA A 421 16.45 39.58 2.92
C ALA A 421 17.39 38.36 2.82
N ILE A 422 17.99 37.95 3.94
CA ILE A 422 18.80 36.72 4.01
C ILE A 422 17.94 35.48 3.70
N ALA A 423 16.73 35.38 4.25
CA ALA A 423 15.83 34.26 3.98
C ALA A 423 15.48 34.15 2.47
N VAL A 424 15.22 35.28 1.81
CA VAL A 424 14.97 35.34 0.34
C VAL A 424 16.21 34.92 -0.45
N LEU A 425 17.40 35.34 -0.03
CA LEU A 425 18.66 34.93 -0.66
C LEU A 425 18.99 33.45 -0.44
N VAL A 426 18.50 32.82 0.62
CA VAL A 426 18.64 31.37 0.81
C VAL A 426 17.63 30.61 -0.05
N LYS A 427 16.36 31.05 -0.06
CA LYS A 427 15.30 30.39 -0.85
C LYS A 427 14.22 31.39 -1.29
N PRO A 428 13.86 31.46 -2.58
CA PRO A 428 12.82 32.37 -3.08
C PRO A 428 11.45 32.16 -2.44
N GLN A 429 11.20 30.94 -1.93
CA GLN A 429 10.00 30.57 -1.19
C GLN A 429 9.70 31.51 0.00
N ALA A 430 10.71 32.19 0.57
CA ALA A 430 10.52 33.20 1.59
C ALA A 430 9.61 34.37 1.13
N LEU A 431 9.51 34.64 -0.18
CA LEU A 431 8.65 35.68 -0.74
C LEU A 431 7.16 35.44 -0.48
N ILE A 432 6.73 34.19 -0.26
CA ILE A 432 5.35 33.85 0.14
C ILE A 432 4.96 34.59 1.43
N PHE A 433 5.93 34.89 2.29
CA PHE A 433 5.72 35.53 3.59
C PHE A 433 5.81 37.06 3.56
N THR A 434 6.02 37.67 2.38
CA THR A 434 6.02 39.14 2.21
C THR A 434 4.79 39.81 2.82
N PRO A 435 3.55 39.27 2.70
CA PRO A 435 2.38 39.86 3.36
C PRO A 435 2.52 40.00 4.88
N VAL A 436 3.25 39.10 5.56
CA VAL A 436 3.49 39.18 7.01
C VAL A 436 4.24 40.46 7.38
N ILE A 437 5.30 40.76 6.61
CA ILE A 437 6.15 41.94 6.83
C ILE A 437 5.38 43.23 6.48
N LEU A 438 4.69 43.24 5.32
CA LEU A 438 3.90 44.39 4.88
C LEU A 438 2.75 44.72 5.84
N LEU A 439 2.04 43.70 6.32
CA LEU A 439 0.97 43.89 7.31
C LEU A 439 1.54 44.43 8.63
N ALA A 440 2.68 43.93 9.10
CA ALA A 440 3.29 44.44 10.32
C ALA A 440 3.72 45.91 10.20
N ILE A 441 4.23 46.31 9.04
CA ILE A 441 4.54 47.70 8.69
C ILE A 441 3.26 48.56 8.69
N ALA A 442 2.21 48.10 8.01
CA ALA A 442 0.94 48.83 7.89
C ALA A 442 0.27 49.11 9.24
N HIS A 443 0.38 48.17 10.20
CA HIS A 443 -0.16 48.35 11.55
C HIS A 443 0.62 49.36 12.39
N LYS A 444 1.95 49.45 12.20
CA LYS A 444 2.81 50.37 12.98
C LYS A 444 2.80 51.80 12.46
N ARG A 445 2.55 52.01 11.17
CA ARG A 445 2.54 53.34 10.52
C ARG A 445 3.84 54.14 10.69
N GLU A 446 4.96 53.48 11.00
CA GLU A 446 6.29 54.09 11.16
C GLU A 446 7.02 54.25 9.81
N TRP A 447 6.45 54.99 8.87
CA TRP A 447 6.92 55.05 7.47
C TRP A 447 8.40 55.42 7.29
N LYS A 448 8.94 56.30 8.14
CA LYS A 448 10.37 56.64 8.14
C LYS A 448 11.24 55.43 8.47
N ARG A 449 10.86 54.69 9.52
CA ARG A 449 11.58 53.50 9.96
C ARG A 449 11.40 52.34 8.99
N THR A 450 10.25 52.25 8.34
CA THR A 450 10.00 51.35 7.22
C THR A 450 10.92 51.65 6.04
N ALA A 451 11.06 52.91 5.63
CA ALA A 451 11.97 53.29 4.56
C ALA A 451 13.43 52.92 4.90
N ILE A 452 13.87 53.19 6.13
CA ILE A 452 15.20 52.78 6.62
C ILE A 452 15.34 51.24 6.60
N SER A 453 14.33 50.51 7.05
CA SER A 453 14.33 49.04 7.05
C SER A 453 14.38 48.46 5.63
N ALA A 454 13.68 49.08 4.68
CA ALA A 454 13.72 48.71 3.27
C ALA A 454 15.10 48.97 2.67
N VAL A 455 15.73 50.11 2.99
CA VAL A 455 17.12 50.40 2.58
C VAL A 455 18.09 49.39 3.16
N TYR A 456 17.98 49.04 4.45
CA TYR A 456 18.85 48.03 5.07
C TYR A 456 18.65 46.64 4.45
N GLY A 457 17.40 46.24 4.22
CA GLY A 457 17.07 44.98 3.55
C GLY A 457 17.60 44.92 2.12
N LEU A 458 17.44 45.99 1.34
CA LEU A 458 17.96 46.10 -0.01
C LEU A 458 19.48 46.12 -0.02
N ALA A 459 20.12 46.90 0.88
CA ALA A 459 21.56 47.00 0.98
C ALA A 459 22.20 45.64 1.29
N ILE A 460 21.66 44.87 2.25
CA ILE A 460 22.19 43.53 2.54
C ILE A 460 21.91 42.54 1.40
N PHE A 461 20.73 42.63 0.77
CA PHE A 461 20.38 41.79 -0.37
C PHE A 461 21.38 41.99 -1.52
N VAL A 462 21.62 43.25 -1.86
CA VAL A 462 22.55 43.66 -2.92
C VAL A 462 23.99 43.31 -2.54
N ALA A 463 24.42 43.59 -1.30
CA ALA A 463 25.79 43.30 -0.85
C ALA A 463 26.13 41.80 -0.93
N LEU A 464 25.17 40.92 -0.64
CA LEU A 464 25.37 39.47 -0.70
C LEU A 464 25.15 38.89 -2.12
N ALA A 465 24.37 39.56 -2.98
CA ALA A 465 24.12 39.07 -4.33
C ALA A 465 25.16 39.57 -5.35
N ILE A 466 25.58 40.83 -5.26
CA ILE A 466 26.48 41.47 -6.25
C ILE A 466 27.76 40.68 -6.54
N PRO A 467 28.49 40.11 -5.55
CA PRO A 467 29.73 39.38 -5.83
C PRO A 467 29.56 38.23 -6.83
N PHE A 468 28.37 37.63 -6.90
CA PHE A 468 28.05 36.56 -7.83
C PHE A 468 27.69 37.04 -9.24
N PHE A 469 27.26 38.30 -9.37
CA PHE A 469 26.76 38.85 -10.62
C PHE A 469 27.66 39.92 -11.22
N TRP A 470 28.77 40.27 -10.55
CA TRP A 470 29.74 41.24 -11.05
C TRP A 470 30.25 40.91 -12.46
N SER A 471 30.49 39.62 -12.73
CA SER A 471 30.91 39.08 -14.02
C SER A 471 29.82 38.31 -14.78
N ASN A 472 28.59 38.25 -14.25
CA ASN A 472 27.49 37.44 -14.80
C ASN A 472 26.24 38.29 -15.09
N GLY A 473 26.41 39.42 -15.77
CA GLY A 473 25.28 40.26 -16.23
C GLY A 473 24.69 41.22 -15.17
N GLY A 474 25.35 41.41 -14.03
CA GLY A 474 24.97 42.40 -13.01
C GLY A 474 23.56 42.20 -12.45
N ILE A 475 22.86 43.32 -12.18
CA ILE A 475 21.48 43.28 -11.64
C ILE A 475 20.52 42.58 -12.60
N ALA A 476 20.73 42.70 -13.92
CA ALA A 476 19.89 42.03 -14.91
C ALA A 476 20.02 40.49 -14.83
N GLY A 477 21.24 39.98 -14.64
CA GLY A 477 21.48 38.55 -14.39
C GLY A 477 20.78 38.05 -13.13
N LEU A 478 20.81 38.83 -12.04
CA LEU A 478 20.13 38.50 -10.79
C LEU A 478 18.61 38.46 -10.97
N ILE A 479 18.01 39.42 -11.68
CA ILE A 479 16.58 39.42 -12.00
C ILE A 479 16.23 38.21 -12.87
N ASN A 480 17.07 37.90 -13.86
CA ASN A 480 16.87 36.74 -14.72
C ASN A 480 16.88 35.43 -13.94
N LEU A 481 17.80 35.26 -12.98
CA LEU A 481 17.83 34.08 -12.09
C LEU A 481 16.50 33.90 -11.35
N TYR A 482 15.98 34.94 -10.69
CA TYR A 482 14.70 34.82 -9.98
C TYR A 482 13.54 34.55 -10.94
N LYS A 483 13.55 35.15 -12.14
CA LYS A 483 12.52 34.92 -13.16
C LYS A 483 12.53 33.47 -13.65
N THR A 484 13.70 32.93 -13.95
CA THR A 484 13.84 31.53 -14.42
C THR A 484 13.52 30.54 -13.30
N THR A 485 14.01 30.75 -12.07
CA THR A 485 13.68 29.90 -10.92
C THR A 485 12.18 29.86 -10.63
N LEU A 486 11.46 30.98 -10.72
CA LEU A 486 9.99 31.01 -10.54
C LEU A 486 9.22 30.41 -11.73
N ALA A 487 9.84 30.38 -12.91
CA ALA A 487 9.28 29.75 -14.10
C ALA A 487 9.43 28.22 -14.08
N SER A 488 10.49 27.69 -13.45
CA SER A 488 10.80 26.26 -13.34
C SER A 488 9.64 25.41 -12.82
N TYR A 489 9.65 24.13 -13.21
CA TYR A 489 8.67 23.11 -12.84
C TYR A 489 7.21 23.52 -13.10
N PRO A 490 6.81 23.73 -14.38
CA PRO A 490 5.49 24.24 -14.76
C PRO A 490 4.39 23.17 -14.67
N TYR A 491 4.24 22.56 -13.49
CA TYR A 491 3.25 21.53 -13.21
C TYR A 491 2.23 21.98 -12.18
N ALA A 492 1.03 21.38 -12.23
CA ALA A 492 -0.01 21.56 -11.24
C ALA A 492 0.50 21.24 -9.83
N THR A 493 1.21 20.12 -9.67
CA THR A 493 1.92 19.77 -8.44
C THR A 493 3.02 18.73 -8.69
N LEU A 494 4.08 18.75 -7.87
CA LEU A 494 5.18 17.78 -7.94
C LEU A 494 5.17 16.96 -6.66
N ASN A 495 4.53 15.79 -6.72
CA ASN A 495 4.41 14.83 -5.63
C ASN A 495 3.83 15.37 -4.31
N VAL A 496 3.16 16.53 -4.33
CA VAL A 496 2.47 17.06 -3.15
C VAL A 496 1.14 16.36 -2.98
N PHE A 497 0.85 15.88 -1.78
CA PHE A 497 -0.42 15.28 -1.41
C PHE A 497 -1.42 16.41 -1.08
N ASN A 498 -1.84 17.12 -2.13
CA ASN A 498 -2.75 18.27 -2.11
C ASN A 498 -4.01 18.03 -2.96
N LEU A 499 -4.78 19.09 -3.22
CA LEU A 499 -5.98 19.02 -4.05
C LEU A 499 -5.74 18.43 -5.44
N TYR A 500 -4.58 18.73 -6.04
CA TYR A 500 -4.26 18.30 -7.40
C TYR A 500 -3.89 16.82 -7.43
N ALA A 501 -3.03 16.34 -6.54
CA ALA A 501 -2.75 14.90 -6.47
C ALA A 501 -4.01 14.08 -6.14
N LEU A 502 -4.89 14.59 -5.27
CA LEU A 502 -6.19 13.95 -4.97
C LEU A 502 -7.07 13.75 -6.21
N THR A 503 -6.93 14.61 -7.21
CA THR A 503 -7.78 14.64 -8.41
C THR A 503 -7.04 14.20 -9.68
N GLY A 504 -5.85 13.59 -9.52
CA GLY A 504 -5.05 13.06 -10.62
C GLY A 504 -4.13 14.07 -11.31
N GLY A 505 -4.00 15.28 -10.78
CA GLY A 505 -3.15 16.35 -11.30
C GLY A 505 -1.67 16.28 -10.90
N ASN A 506 -1.16 15.11 -10.47
CA ASN A 506 0.26 14.96 -10.11
C ASN A 506 1.11 14.92 -11.39
N TRP A 507 2.13 15.78 -11.49
CA TRP A 507 2.97 15.94 -12.69
C TRP A 507 2.22 16.34 -13.97
N THR A 508 1.02 16.91 -13.85
CA THR A 508 0.25 17.40 -15.00
C THR A 508 0.66 18.83 -15.35
N ASP A 509 0.82 19.14 -16.63
CA ASP A 509 1.18 20.48 -17.11
C ASP A 509 0.13 21.54 -16.73
N LEU A 510 0.61 22.78 -16.55
CA LEU A 510 -0.23 23.90 -16.10
C LEU A 510 -1.37 24.29 -17.06
N ASP A 511 -1.27 23.89 -18.32
CA ASP A 511 -2.25 24.19 -19.37
C ASP A 511 -3.46 23.26 -19.34
N HIS A 512 -3.36 22.11 -18.66
CA HIS A 512 -4.51 21.24 -18.44
C HIS A 512 -5.55 21.88 -17.52
N THR A 513 -6.80 21.50 -17.74
CA THR A 513 -7.94 22.05 -17.00
C THR A 513 -8.37 21.17 -15.84
N PHE A 514 -8.58 21.78 -14.67
CA PHE A 514 -9.30 21.20 -13.55
C PHE A 514 -10.56 22.01 -13.30
N LEU A 515 -11.72 21.33 -13.30
CA LEU A 515 -13.05 21.98 -13.27
C LEU A 515 -13.19 23.05 -14.37
N PHE A 516 -12.78 22.71 -15.59
CA PHE A 516 -12.83 23.58 -16.79
C PHE A 516 -11.90 24.81 -16.75
N ILE A 517 -11.05 24.97 -15.73
CA ILE A 517 -10.13 26.11 -15.58
C ILE A 517 -8.68 25.62 -15.60
N PRO A 518 -7.74 26.26 -16.33
CA PRO A 518 -6.33 25.87 -16.34
C PRO A 518 -5.70 25.92 -14.94
N TYR A 519 -4.80 24.97 -14.65
CA TYR A 519 -4.08 24.94 -13.37
C TYR A 519 -3.31 26.23 -13.11
N SER A 520 -2.71 26.85 -14.14
CA SER A 520 -2.05 28.17 -14.02
C SER A 520 -2.95 29.23 -13.37
N THR A 521 -4.24 29.24 -13.71
CA THR A 521 -5.23 30.17 -13.14
C THR A 521 -5.57 29.82 -11.70
N TRP A 522 -5.70 28.53 -11.38
CA TRP A 522 -5.88 28.08 -10.00
C TRP A 522 -4.70 28.48 -9.09
N GLY A 523 -3.48 28.46 -9.61
CA GLY A 523 -2.29 28.98 -8.92
C GLY A 523 -2.43 30.46 -8.53
N ILE A 524 -2.92 31.31 -9.44
CA ILE A 524 -3.17 32.73 -9.18
C ILE A 524 -4.28 32.90 -8.13
N ILE A 525 -5.37 32.15 -8.25
CA ILE A 525 -6.48 32.17 -7.28
C ILE A 525 -5.98 31.83 -5.88
N ALA A 526 -5.11 30.83 -5.74
CA ALA A 526 -4.54 30.43 -4.46
C ALA A 526 -3.67 31.53 -3.83
N ILE A 527 -2.86 32.23 -4.63
CA ILE A 527 -2.07 33.39 -4.16
C ILE A 527 -2.99 34.49 -3.65
N LEU A 528 -4.00 34.88 -4.44
CA LEU A 528 -4.95 35.92 -4.07
C LEU A 528 -5.72 35.53 -2.79
N LEU A 529 -6.13 34.26 -2.68
CA LEU A 529 -6.79 33.73 -1.49
C LEU A 529 -5.88 33.77 -0.27
N ALA A 530 -4.62 33.36 -0.40
CA ALA A 530 -3.64 33.38 0.70
C ALA A 530 -3.43 34.82 1.22
N VAL A 531 -3.25 35.79 0.31
CA VAL A 531 -3.11 37.21 0.65
C VAL A 531 -4.40 37.74 1.28
N ALA A 532 -5.57 37.48 0.69
CA ALA A 532 -6.85 37.94 1.21
C ALA A 532 -7.12 37.40 2.63
N LEU A 533 -6.85 36.12 2.89
CA LEU A 533 -6.97 35.51 4.22
C LEU A 533 -6.00 36.13 5.23
N SER A 534 -4.76 36.43 4.80
CA SER A 534 -3.76 37.09 5.65
C SER A 534 -4.19 38.49 6.07
N VAL A 535 -4.70 39.29 5.11
CA VAL A 535 -5.22 40.64 5.34
C VAL A 535 -6.47 40.57 6.22
N PHE A 536 -7.42 39.69 5.89
CA PHE A 536 -8.66 39.51 6.64
C PHE A 536 -8.38 39.20 8.11
N LEU A 537 -7.53 38.20 8.39
CA LEU A 537 -7.21 37.83 9.76
C LEU A 537 -6.44 38.93 10.49
N SER A 538 -5.52 39.61 9.81
CA SER A 538 -4.71 40.68 10.42
C SER A 538 -5.54 41.91 10.79
N VAL A 539 -6.39 42.39 9.87
CA VAL A 539 -7.18 43.63 10.04
C VAL A 539 -8.39 43.43 10.96
N ASN A 540 -9.00 42.23 10.94
CA ASN A 540 -10.19 41.93 11.75
C ASN A 540 -9.86 41.24 13.08
N ALA A 541 -8.57 41.03 13.40
CA ALA A 541 -8.17 40.55 14.72
C ALA A 541 -8.68 41.48 15.81
N LYS A 542 -9.16 40.93 16.93
CA LYS A 542 -9.60 41.71 18.10
C LYS A 542 -8.50 42.64 18.61
N ASP A 543 -7.27 42.13 18.66
CA ASP A 543 -6.09 42.94 18.93
C ASP A 543 -5.33 43.20 17.62
N LYS A 544 -5.58 44.37 17.05
CA LYS A 544 -4.94 44.81 15.80
C LYS A 544 -3.46 45.13 16.01
N SER A 545 -3.09 45.64 17.19
CA SER A 545 -1.72 45.99 17.55
C SER A 545 -0.82 44.79 17.82
N ASP A 546 -1.38 43.65 18.25
CA ASP A 546 -0.60 42.45 18.54
C ASP A 546 -0.04 41.83 17.25
N LEU A 547 1.26 41.99 17.02
CA LEU A 547 1.94 41.40 15.87
C LEU A 547 2.23 39.90 16.04
N SER A 548 2.01 39.30 17.21
CA SER A 548 2.27 37.88 17.46
C SER A 548 1.46 36.96 16.53
N LYS A 549 0.30 37.43 16.04
CA LYS A 549 -0.53 36.75 15.02
C LYS A 549 0.22 36.49 13.69
N SER A 550 1.33 37.17 13.46
CA SER A 550 2.21 36.99 12.29
C SER A 550 2.70 35.56 12.12
N TYR A 551 2.98 34.82 13.20
CA TYR A 551 3.36 33.40 13.10
C TYR A 551 2.21 32.56 12.52
N TYR A 552 0.98 32.81 12.97
CA TYR A 552 -0.20 32.09 12.50
C TYR A 552 -0.58 32.48 11.07
N ILE A 553 -0.46 33.76 10.72
CA ILE A 553 -0.64 34.23 9.34
C ILE A 553 0.38 33.56 8.41
N GLY A 554 1.64 33.46 8.84
CA GLY A 554 2.67 32.73 8.08
C GLY A 554 2.30 31.27 7.83
N MET A 555 1.74 30.57 8.82
CA MET A 555 1.22 29.22 8.63
C MET A 555 0.11 29.16 7.58
N ILE A 556 -0.85 30.09 7.61
CA ILE A 556 -1.94 30.14 6.63
C ILE A 556 -1.38 30.32 5.22
N LEU A 557 -0.46 31.26 5.03
CA LEU A 557 0.13 31.55 3.72
C LEU A 557 0.77 30.28 3.12
N ILE A 558 1.65 29.61 3.87
CA ILE A 558 2.34 28.44 3.33
C ILE A 558 1.40 27.23 3.16
N ALA A 559 0.43 27.02 4.05
CA ALA A 559 -0.50 25.91 3.93
C ALA A 559 -1.49 26.10 2.78
N VAL A 560 -1.98 27.33 2.54
CA VAL A 560 -2.84 27.63 1.39
C VAL A 560 -2.06 27.44 0.10
N MET A 561 -0.83 27.96 0.02
CA MET A 561 0.02 27.78 -1.16
C MET A 561 0.33 26.30 -1.40
N PHE A 562 0.71 25.54 -0.37
CA PHE A 562 1.01 24.12 -0.51
C PHE A 562 -0.19 23.28 -0.97
N LEU A 563 -1.40 23.61 -0.49
CA LEU A 563 -2.58 22.77 -0.71
C LEU A 563 -3.44 23.17 -1.90
N LEU A 564 -3.40 24.45 -2.30
CA LEU A 564 -4.23 25.01 -3.36
C LEU A 564 -3.38 25.70 -4.44
N GLY A 565 -2.12 26.04 -4.19
CA GLY A 565 -1.23 26.65 -5.17
C GLY A 565 -0.59 25.62 -6.09
N THR A 566 -0.23 26.05 -7.29
CA THR A 566 0.49 25.22 -8.27
C THR A 566 2.00 25.34 -8.13
N LYS A 567 2.77 24.50 -8.85
CA LYS A 567 4.24 24.46 -8.79
C LYS A 567 4.79 24.19 -7.38
N MET A 568 4.05 23.41 -6.59
CA MET A 568 4.44 23.06 -5.23
C MET A 568 5.21 21.74 -5.22
N HIS A 569 6.21 21.64 -4.34
CA HIS A 569 6.94 20.40 -4.04
C HIS A 569 6.58 19.84 -2.67
N GLU A 570 6.70 18.51 -2.51
CA GLU A 570 6.33 17.73 -1.33
C GLU A 570 6.86 18.27 0.01
N ARG A 571 7.99 18.98 -0.01
CA ARG A 571 8.68 19.54 1.16
C ARG A 571 8.28 20.96 1.55
N TYR A 572 7.51 21.67 0.72
CA TYR A 572 7.25 23.10 0.94
C TYR A 572 6.39 23.42 2.16
N LEU A 573 5.71 22.44 2.77
CA LEU A 573 4.94 22.64 4.01
C LEU A 573 5.82 22.75 5.28
N PHE A 574 7.12 22.43 5.21
CA PHE A 574 8.05 22.45 6.35
C PHE A 574 7.91 23.69 7.26
N PRO A 575 7.84 24.95 6.73
CA PRO A 575 7.75 26.14 7.57
C PRO A 575 6.53 26.18 8.49
N ALA A 576 5.42 25.51 8.11
CA ALA A 576 4.20 25.48 8.90
C ALA A 576 4.43 24.86 10.30
N ILE A 577 5.37 23.91 10.42
CA ILE A 577 5.66 23.22 11.68
C ILE A 577 6.37 24.17 12.66
N LEU A 578 7.46 24.82 12.24
CA LEU A 578 8.19 25.74 13.12
C LEU A 578 7.35 26.99 13.48
N LEU A 579 6.66 27.56 12.48
CA LEU A 579 5.77 28.71 12.70
C LEU A 579 4.60 28.34 13.62
N GLY A 580 4.08 27.12 13.53
CA GLY A 580 3.01 26.65 14.41
C GLY A 580 3.43 26.46 15.86
N VAL A 581 4.68 26.07 16.13
CA VAL A 581 5.23 26.03 17.49
C VAL A 581 5.21 27.44 18.09
N PHE A 582 5.66 28.45 17.33
CA PHE A 582 5.63 29.84 17.78
C PHE A 582 4.22 30.40 17.89
N ALA A 583 3.33 30.08 16.96
CA ALA A 583 1.93 30.46 17.07
C ALA A 583 1.27 29.88 18.34
N TYR A 584 1.65 28.65 18.75
CA TYR A 584 1.21 28.09 20.03
C TYR A 584 1.83 28.79 21.24
N ILE A 585 3.13 29.13 21.20
CA ILE A 585 3.81 29.87 22.28
C ILE A 585 3.08 31.20 22.56
N GLU A 586 2.61 31.86 21.50
CA GLU A 586 1.90 33.14 21.57
C GLU A 586 0.41 32.98 21.96
N ALA A 587 -0.36 32.19 21.20
CA ALA A 587 -1.80 32.09 21.38
C ALA A 587 -2.21 31.17 22.56
N LYS A 588 -1.32 30.27 23.00
CA LYS A 588 -1.55 29.29 24.09
C LYS A 588 -2.79 28.41 23.89
N ASP A 589 -3.21 28.21 22.64
CA ASP A 589 -4.40 27.43 22.31
C ASP A 589 -4.05 25.99 21.95
N ARG A 590 -4.61 25.02 22.68
CA ARG A 590 -4.33 23.59 22.49
C ARG A 590 -4.68 23.08 21.08
N ARG A 591 -5.56 23.77 20.35
CA ARG A 591 -5.95 23.37 18.99
C ARG A 591 -4.84 23.58 17.98
N ILE A 592 -3.92 24.50 18.24
CA ILE A 592 -2.70 24.69 17.43
C ILE A 592 -1.78 23.47 17.57
N LEU A 593 -1.71 22.87 18.77
CA LEU A 593 -0.99 21.60 18.97
C LEU A 593 -1.61 20.45 18.16
N HIS A 594 -2.93 20.43 17.97
CA HIS A 594 -3.57 19.43 17.09
C HIS A 594 -3.19 19.64 15.62
N ILE A 595 -3.15 20.89 15.16
CA ILE A 595 -2.73 21.25 13.79
C ILE A 595 -1.27 20.87 13.57
N LEU A 596 -0.39 21.14 14.55
CA LEU A 596 1.01 20.73 14.52
C LEU A 596 1.17 19.21 14.40
N LEU A 597 0.45 18.44 15.22
CA LEU A 597 0.48 16.98 15.11
C LEU A 597 0.01 16.51 13.73
N GLY A 598 -1.10 17.08 13.24
CA GLY A 598 -1.66 16.76 11.92
C GLY A 598 -0.66 17.00 10.79
N TYR A 599 -0.14 18.23 10.67
CA TYR A 599 0.83 18.58 9.63
C TYR A 599 2.16 17.84 9.80
N SER A 600 2.58 17.50 11.03
CA SER A 600 3.77 16.66 11.22
C SER A 600 3.58 15.26 10.63
N ILE A 601 2.40 14.66 10.83
CA ILE A 601 2.09 13.33 10.29
C ILE A 601 1.98 13.38 8.77
N THR A 602 1.16 14.29 8.23
CA THR A 602 0.90 14.35 6.80
C THR A 602 2.15 14.79 6.01
N PHE A 603 2.95 15.71 6.54
CA PHE A 603 4.22 16.09 5.94
C PHE A 603 5.22 14.94 5.94
N PHE A 604 5.39 14.25 7.06
CA PHE A 604 6.27 13.09 7.13
C PHE A 604 5.83 11.98 6.17
N ILE A 605 4.52 11.72 6.05
CA ILE A 605 3.99 10.78 5.07
C ILE A 605 4.33 11.25 3.65
N ASN A 606 4.08 12.51 3.33
CA ASN A 606 4.36 13.04 2.00
C ASN A 606 5.83 12.90 1.62
N VAL A 607 6.75 13.40 2.44
CA VAL A 607 8.18 13.41 2.15
C VAL A 607 8.77 12.00 2.21
N GLY A 608 8.42 11.22 3.24
CA GLY A 608 8.93 9.85 3.42
C GLY A 608 8.45 8.90 2.32
N TYR A 609 7.21 9.05 1.84
CA TYR A 609 6.66 8.21 0.77
C TYR A 609 7.29 8.56 -0.59
N VAL A 610 7.48 9.86 -0.88
CA VAL A 610 8.19 10.31 -2.08
C VAL A 610 9.64 9.83 -2.07
N LEU A 611 10.33 9.94 -0.93
CA LEU A 611 11.70 9.45 -0.80
C LEU A 611 11.80 7.93 -1.00
N ALA A 612 10.81 7.17 -0.55
CA ALA A 612 10.78 5.73 -0.77
C ALA A 612 10.53 5.36 -2.25
N PHE A 613 9.68 6.12 -2.95
CA PHE A 613 9.45 5.96 -4.39
C PHE A 613 10.58 6.45 -5.27
N SER A 614 11.37 7.42 -4.81
CA SER A 614 12.48 8.01 -5.57
C SER A 614 13.53 6.99 -6.04
N LYS A 615 13.58 5.81 -5.41
CA LYS A 615 14.42 4.67 -5.82
C LYS A 615 13.92 3.95 -7.08
N PHE A 616 12.71 4.22 -7.51
CA PHE A 616 12.04 3.50 -8.58
C PHE A 616 11.43 4.43 -9.63
N THR A 617 10.92 5.60 -9.23
CA THR A 617 10.30 6.57 -10.12
C THR A 617 10.32 7.97 -9.52
N THR A 618 10.34 8.98 -10.38
CA THR A 618 10.19 10.39 -10.01
C THR A 618 8.73 10.77 -9.75
N ASN A 619 7.77 10.05 -10.32
CA ASN A 619 6.33 10.32 -10.18
C ASN A 619 5.67 9.28 -9.26
N VAL A 620 5.24 9.72 -8.08
CA VAL A 620 4.50 8.87 -7.15
C VAL A 620 3.10 8.60 -7.72
N PRO A 621 2.70 7.32 -7.88
CA PRO A 621 1.37 6.99 -8.38
C PRO A 621 0.29 7.50 -7.44
N THR A 622 -0.85 7.92 -7.99
CA THR A 622 -2.01 8.35 -7.18
C THR A 622 -2.69 7.11 -6.59
N ASP A 623 -2.22 6.68 -5.43
CA ASP A 623 -2.77 5.55 -4.68
C ASP A 623 -3.54 5.99 -3.42
N GLY A 624 -3.99 5.02 -2.63
CA GLY A 624 -4.77 5.29 -1.43
C GLY A 624 -4.01 6.07 -0.35
N ILE A 625 -2.67 5.98 -0.27
CA ILE A 625 -1.87 6.77 0.68
C ILE A 625 -1.86 8.24 0.26
N VAL A 626 -1.64 8.50 -1.04
CA VAL A 626 -1.72 9.85 -1.62
C VAL A 626 -3.11 10.45 -1.39
N ILE A 627 -4.17 9.71 -1.71
CA ILE A 627 -5.57 10.16 -1.57
C ILE A 627 -5.90 10.48 -0.10
N VAL A 628 -5.66 9.55 0.81
CA VAL A 628 -6.01 9.72 2.24
C VAL A 628 -5.22 10.87 2.87
N THR A 629 -3.94 10.98 2.55
CA THR A 629 -3.09 12.07 3.08
C THR A 629 -3.51 13.42 2.52
N SER A 630 -3.89 13.49 1.24
CA SER A 630 -4.41 14.71 0.60
C SER A 630 -5.72 15.17 1.24
N ILE A 631 -6.66 14.26 1.50
CA ILE A 631 -7.91 14.56 2.22
C ILE A 631 -7.61 15.05 3.65
N ALA A 632 -6.70 14.38 4.36
CA ALA A 632 -6.30 14.78 5.70
C ALA A 632 -5.70 16.19 5.72
N ASN A 633 -4.84 16.51 4.75
CA ASN A 633 -4.25 17.83 4.56
C ASN A 633 -5.29 18.93 4.31
N LEU A 634 -6.25 18.70 3.43
CA LEU A 634 -7.36 19.64 3.17
C LEU A 634 -8.24 19.82 4.41
N GLY A 635 -8.53 18.74 5.14
CA GLY A 635 -9.26 18.79 6.41
C GLY A 635 -8.51 19.59 7.48
N LEU A 636 -7.18 19.45 7.55
CA LEU A 636 -6.32 20.22 8.45
C LEU A 636 -6.30 21.71 8.09
N LEU A 637 -6.30 22.06 6.81
CA LEU A 637 -6.43 23.46 6.37
C LEU A 637 -7.75 24.07 6.83
N LEU A 638 -8.89 23.41 6.59
CA LEU A 638 -10.20 23.90 7.03
C LEU A 638 -10.26 24.05 8.56
N TYR A 639 -9.70 23.07 9.29
CA TYR A 639 -9.61 23.15 10.75
C TYR A 639 -8.70 24.29 11.21
N MET A 640 -7.57 24.54 10.54
CA MET A 640 -6.69 25.66 10.80
C MET A 640 -7.41 26.99 10.58
N LEU A 641 -8.07 27.19 9.43
CA LEU A 641 -8.83 28.42 9.17
C LEU A 641 -9.91 28.68 10.22
N TYR A 642 -10.64 27.63 10.64
CA TYR A 642 -11.61 27.71 11.74
C TYR A 642 -10.95 28.11 13.07
N VAL A 643 -9.81 27.51 13.41
CA VAL A 643 -9.07 27.82 14.66
C VAL A 643 -8.56 29.25 14.65
N GLY A 644 -8.00 29.73 13.54
CA GLY A 644 -7.56 31.11 13.38
C GLY A 644 -8.69 32.11 13.55
N TYR A 645 -9.82 31.86 12.90
CA TYR A 645 -11.03 32.67 13.07
C TYR A 645 -11.52 32.68 14.54
N ASP A 646 -11.56 31.53 15.20
CA ASP A 646 -12.06 31.44 16.58
C ASP A 646 -11.13 32.12 17.60
N ILE A 647 -9.80 32.02 17.40
CA ILE A 647 -8.80 32.66 18.26
C ILE A 647 -8.75 34.16 18.00
N TYR A 648 -8.44 34.58 16.78
CA TYR A 648 -8.07 35.97 16.50
C TYR A 648 -9.28 36.88 16.26
N ILE A 649 -10.37 36.37 15.67
CA ILE A 649 -11.58 37.16 15.39
C ILE A 649 -12.58 37.05 16.55
N ARG A 650 -12.88 35.83 17.03
CA ARG A 650 -13.81 35.65 18.16
C ARG A 650 -13.17 35.81 19.53
N GLY A 651 -11.84 35.80 19.65
CA GLY A 651 -11.14 35.91 20.93
C GLY A 651 -11.32 34.70 21.84
N ARG A 652 -11.73 33.54 21.30
CA ARG A 652 -12.05 32.34 22.09
C ARG A 652 -10.84 31.42 22.13
N VAL A 653 -9.95 31.66 23.08
CA VAL A 653 -8.77 30.82 23.34
C VAL A 653 -9.16 29.60 24.18
N GLN A 654 -8.67 28.42 23.80
CA GLN A 654 -8.81 27.16 24.55
C GLN A 654 -7.44 26.69 25.02
N SER A 655 -7.07 27.07 26.24
CA SER A 655 -5.81 26.62 26.84
C SER A 655 -5.78 25.10 27.05
N VAL A 656 -4.56 24.55 27.16
CA VAL A 656 -4.39 23.17 27.63
C VAL A 656 -4.89 23.11 29.07
N PRO A 657 -5.92 22.29 29.37
CA PRO A 657 -6.44 22.20 30.72
C PRO A 657 -5.43 21.51 31.63
N SER A 658 -4.99 22.21 32.67
CA SER A 658 -4.22 21.63 33.77
C SER A 658 -5.06 20.54 34.43
N LEU A 659 -4.43 19.42 34.74
CA LEU A 659 -5.10 18.38 35.51
C LEU A 659 -5.04 18.79 37.00
N ALA A 660 -6.01 19.60 37.44
CA ALA A 660 -6.10 20.03 38.84
C ALA A 660 -6.24 18.82 39.77
N GLU A 661 -5.64 18.86 40.97
CA GLU A 661 -5.75 17.77 41.94
C GLU A 661 -7.21 17.41 42.24
N ASP A 662 -8.08 18.41 42.34
CA ASP A 662 -9.53 18.22 42.52
C ASP A 662 -10.24 17.62 41.28
N GLU A 663 -9.75 17.90 40.07
CA GLU A 663 -10.30 17.28 38.85
C GLU A 663 -9.84 15.82 38.75
N GLN A 664 -8.60 15.52 39.16
CA GLN A 664 -8.08 14.16 39.24
C GLN A 664 -8.84 13.35 40.30
N ALA A 665 -9.04 13.90 41.49
CA ALA A 665 -9.83 13.28 42.56
C ALA A 665 -11.27 13.00 42.11
N ARG A 666 -11.96 13.99 41.51
CA ARG A 666 -13.31 13.80 40.96
C ARG A 666 -13.37 12.77 39.84
N ASN A 667 -12.35 12.70 38.98
CA ASN A 667 -12.27 11.69 37.93
C ASN A 667 -12.06 10.29 38.50
N ASP A 668 -11.23 10.16 39.54
CA ASP A 668 -10.96 8.91 40.22
C ASP A 668 -12.20 8.39 40.97
N GLU A 669 -12.90 9.26 41.70
CA GLU A 669 -14.20 8.94 42.33
C GLU A 669 -15.26 8.54 41.30
N LYS A 670 -15.36 9.27 40.18
CA LYS A 670 -16.28 8.94 39.10
C LYS A 670 -15.98 7.56 38.50
N LEU A 671 -14.71 7.25 38.26
CA LEU A 671 -14.29 6.00 37.66
C LEU A 671 -14.65 4.78 38.55
N LEU A 672 -14.50 4.93 39.87
CA LEU A 672 -14.82 3.87 40.83
C LEU A 672 -16.32 3.76 41.09
N SER A 673 -17.05 4.88 41.16
CA SER A 673 -18.51 4.86 41.30
C SER A 673 -19.22 4.26 40.08
N GLU A 674 -18.72 4.49 38.86
CA GLU A 674 -19.20 3.78 37.66
C GLU A 674 -19.04 2.26 37.79
N LEU A 675 -17.92 1.78 38.33
CA LEU A 675 -17.69 0.34 38.57
C LEU A 675 -18.66 -0.23 39.62
N VAL A 676 -18.88 0.48 40.74
CA VAL A 676 -19.80 0.07 41.81
C VAL A 676 -21.26 0.07 41.32
N ASN A 677 -21.65 1.04 40.50
CA ASN A 677 -22.99 1.10 39.92
C ASN A 677 -23.25 -0.01 38.88
N VAL A 678 -22.25 -0.35 38.06
CA VAL A 678 -22.33 -1.49 37.13
C VAL A 678 -22.53 -2.80 37.89
N GLN A 679 -21.82 -3.01 39.01
CA GLN A 679 -22.03 -4.18 39.90
C GLN A 679 -23.47 -4.30 40.41
N ARG A 680 -24.14 -3.18 40.67
CA ARG A 680 -25.54 -3.15 41.11
C ARG A 680 -26.52 -3.39 39.95
N SER A 681 -26.21 -2.91 38.73
CA SER A 681 -27.08 -3.05 37.55
C SER A 681 -27.00 -4.43 36.88
N ASP A 682 -25.84 -5.08 36.89
CA ASP A 682 -25.63 -6.40 36.28
C ASP A 682 -26.47 -7.50 36.96
N LYS A 683 -26.84 -7.32 38.23
CA LYS A 683 -27.80 -8.19 38.93
C LYS A 683 -29.23 -8.08 38.38
N LYS A 684 -29.63 -6.93 37.81
CA LYS A 684 -30.95 -6.73 37.17
C LYS A 684 -30.95 -7.18 35.70
N ASP A 685 -29.86 -6.93 34.97
CA ASP A 685 -29.74 -7.18 33.52
C ASP A 685 -29.60 -8.67 33.16
N ALA A 686 -29.19 -9.55 34.09
CA ALA A 686 -29.08 -11.00 33.87
C ALA A 686 -30.41 -11.67 33.48
N SER A 687 -31.56 -11.05 33.82
CA SER A 687 -32.90 -11.50 33.42
C SER A 687 -33.26 -11.19 31.95
N SER A 688 -32.52 -10.29 31.29
CA SER A 688 -32.79 -9.80 29.93
C SER A 688 -32.06 -10.56 28.81
N ALA A 689 -31.21 -11.52 29.15
CA ALA A 689 -30.30 -12.20 28.22
C ALA A 689 -30.92 -13.39 27.46
N ARG A 690 -32.17 -13.76 27.74
CA ARG A 690 -32.86 -14.86 27.04
C ARG A 690 -33.54 -14.33 25.78
N LEU A 691 -33.38 -15.04 24.67
CA LEU A 691 -34.11 -14.78 23.43
C LEU A 691 -35.61 -14.84 23.70
N LYS A 692 -36.35 -13.78 23.33
CA LYS A 692 -37.80 -13.76 23.45
C LYS A 692 -38.40 -14.57 22.30
N LYS A 693 -39.67 -14.98 22.41
CA LYS A 693 -40.39 -15.67 21.32
C LYS A 693 -40.30 -14.92 19.99
N LYS A 694 -40.44 -13.59 20.02
CA LYS A 694 -40.27 -12.72 18.85
C LYS A 694 -38.87 -12.72 18.25
N ASP A 695 -37.83 -12.92 19.06
CA ASP A 695 -36.46 -13.00 18.56
C ASP A 695 -36.24 -14.30 17.79
N TRP A 696 -36.74 -15.42 18.32
CA TRP A 696 -36.71 -16.70 17.63
C TRP A 696 -37.48 -16.66 16.31
N ILE A 697 -38.71 -16.13 16.31
CA ILE A 697 -39.54 -16.04 15.11
C ILE A 697 -38.85 -15.18 14.04
N ALA A 698 -38.40 -13.97 14.38
CA ALA A 698 -37.77 -13.07 13.42
C ALA A 698 -36.47 -13.66 12.86
N MET A 699 -35.61 -14.22 13.72
CA MET A 699 -34.35 -14.81 13.31
C MET A 699 -34.57 -16.04 12.40
N LEU A 700 -35.46 -16.96 12.78
CA LEU A 700 -35.76 -18.15 11.98
C LEU A 700 -36.43 -17.80 10.65
N ALA A 701 -37.38 -16.86 10.64
CA ALA A 701 -38.06 -16.45 9.41
C ALA A 701 -37.08 -15.83 8.40
N ILE A 702 -36.24 -14.88 8.83
CA ILE A 702 -35.25 -14.25 7.93
C ILE A 702 -34.23 -15.28 7.45
N THR A 703 -33.75 -16.15 8.34
CA THR A 703 -32.77 -17.19 7.99
C THR A 703 -33.36 -18.20 7.00
N LEU A 704 -34.63 -18.60 7.19
CA LEU A 704 -35.31 -19.54 6.30
C LEU A 704 -35.54 -18.93 4.91
N ILE A 705 -36.01 -17.67 4.84
CA ILE A 705 -36.19 -16.95 3.56
C ILE A 705 -34.85 -16.87 2.83
N TYR A 706 -33.78 -16.46 3.52
CA TYR A 706 -32.45 -16.39 2.92
C TYR A 706 -31.94 -17.77 2.49
N ALA A 707 -32.15 -18.82 3.29
CA ALA A 707 -31.73 -20.17 2.97
C ALA A 707 -32.39 -20.69 1.69
N VAL A 708 -33.69 -20.45 1.50
CA VAL A 708 -34.40 -20.80 0.25
C VAL A 708 -33.77 -20.09 -0.95
N VAL A 709 -33.47 -18.80 -0.83
CA VAL A 709 -32.85 -18.03 -1.92
C VAL A 709 -31.42 -18.46 -2.20
N ALA A 710 -30.62 -18.72 -1.15
CA ALA A 710 -29.22 -19.10 -1.26
C ALA A 710 -29.02 -20.51 -1.84
N LEU A 711 -29.88 -21.46 -1.48
CA LEU A 711 -29.83 -22.84 -1.95
C LEU A 711 -30.46 -23.04 -3.34
N SER A 712 -31.31 -22.11 -3.79
CA SER A 712 -31.90 -22.17 -5.12
C SER A 712 -30.83 -22.13 -6.21
N ASN A 713 -30.87 -23.06 -7.16
CA ASN A 713 -29.94 -23.15 -8.30
C ASN A 713 -28.45 -23.07 -7.88
N LEU A 714 -28.07 -23.68 -6.76
CA LEU A 714 -26.69 -23.64 -6.27
C LEU A 714 -25.71 -24.38 -7.19
N GLY A 715 -26.17 -25.44 -7.84
CA GLY A 715 -25.39 -26.27 -8.76
C GLY A 715 -26.14 -27.56 -9.09
N SER A 716 -25.66 -28.29 -10.08
CA SER A 716 -26.10 -29.64 -10.40
C SER A 716 -25.80 -30.57 -9.22
N THR A 717 -26.73 -31.48 -8.94
CA THR A 717 -26.55 -32.59 -8.00
C THR A 717 -26.11 -33.87 -8.69
N GLN A 718 -26.03 -33.87 -10.03
CA GLN A 718 -25.48 -34.99 -10.79
C GLN A 718 -23.99 -35.12 -10.45
N THR A 719 -23.59 -36.30 -10.00
CA THR A 719 -22.25 -36.59 -9.49
C THR A 719 -21.42 -37.27 -10.55
N LEU A 720 -20.13 -36.91 -10.59
CA LEU A 720 -19.13 -37.52 -11.46
C LEU A 720 -18.00 -38.12 -10.61
N GLY A 721 -18.22 -39.29 -10.00
CA GLY A 721 -17.34 -39.87 -8.98
C GLY A 721 -16.39 -40.97 -9.48
N SER A 722 -16.58 -41.48 -10.70
CA SER A 722 -15.89 -42.69 -11.18
C SER A 722 -14.49 -42.46 -11.75
N GLY A 723 -14.08 -41.24 -12.13
CA GLY A 723 -12.70 -40.79 -12.35
C GLY A 723 -11.66 -41.75 -12.95
N TRP A 724 -11.23 -41.48 -14.19
CA TRP A 724 -10.12 -42.17 -14.85
C TRP A 724 -8.79 -41.43 -14.73
N THR A 725 -7.72 -42.20 -14.47
CA THR A 725 -6.33 -41.72 -14.40
C THR A 725 -5.44 -42.60 -15.30
N PRO A 726 -4.75 -42.06 -16.31
CA PRO A 726 -3.83 -42.82 -17.15
C PRO A 726 -2.75 -43.56 -16.36
N ALA A 727 -2.56 -44.86 -16.63
CA ALA A 727 -1.51 -45.66 -16.03
C ALA A 727 -0.12 -45.37 -16.64
N LYS A 728 -0.07 -45.09 -17.95
CA LYS A 728 1.17 -44.83 -18.70
C LYS A 728 0.93 -43.93 -19.91
N SER A 729 2.00 -43.28 -20.37
CA SER A 729 2.00 -42.61 -21.67
C SER A 729 1.84 -43.67 -22.78
N GLY A 730 0.97 -43.39 -23.75
CA GLY A 730 0.60 -44.31 -24.82
C GLY A 730 -0.52 -45.29 -24.46
N GLN A 731 -1.13 -45.21 -23.26
CA GLN A 731 -2.30 -46.04 -22.95
C GLN A 731 -3.43 -45.70 -23.94
N SER A 732 -4.02 -46.74 -24.55
CA SER A 732 -5.09 -46.56 -25.51
C SER A 732 -6.24 -47.56 -25.31
N PHE A 733 -7.44 -47.11 -25.66
CA PHE A 733 -8.67 -47.89 -25.63
C PHE A 733 -9.60 -47.35 -26.73
N TYR A 734 -10.61 -48.12 -27.11
CA TYR A 734 -11.64 -47.62 -28.02
C TYR A 734 -13.05 -47.97 -27.55
N VAL A 735 -14.01 -47.15 -27.96
CA VAL A 735 -15.43 -47.32 -27.65
C VAL A 735 -16.22 -47.66 -28.91
N ASP A 736 -17.14 -48.62 -28.80
CA ASP A 736 -18.14 -48.96 -29.83
C ASP A 736 -19.45 -48.23 -29.52
N LEU A 737 -19.88 -47.37 -30.45
CA LEU A 737 -21.14 -46.63 -30.38
C LEU A 737 -22.35 -47.47 -30.83
N GLY A 738 -22.14 -48.73 -31.21
CA GLY A 738 -23.15 -49.69 -31.68
C GLY A 738 -23.43 -49.60 -33.18
N GLU A 739 -23.50 -48.38 -33.72
CA GLU A 739 -23.68 -48.11 -35.15
C GLU A 739 -22.90 -46.85 -35.58
N ALA A 740 -22.70 -46.67 -36.88
CA ALA A 740 -22.06 -45.47 -37.41
C ALA A 740 -23.00 -44.26 -37.29
N ARG A 741 -22.54 -43.19 -36.64
CA ARG A 741 -23.32 -41.96 -36.42
C ARG A 741 -22.52 -40.73 -36.82
N GLN A 742 -23.21 -39.68 -37.27
CA GLN A 742 -22.60 -38.36 -37.45
C GLN A 742 -22.41 -37.71 -36.09
N LEU A 743 -21.17 -37.61 -35.61
CA LEU A 743 -20.82 -36.97 -34.36
C LEU A 743 -20.67 -35.46 -34.56
N GLU A 744 -21.36 -34.68 -33.74
CA GLU A 744 -21.29 -33.21 -33.76
C GLU A 744 -20.31 -32.66 -32.71
N ARG A 745 -20.13 -33.37 -31.60
CA ARG A 745 -19.18 -32.97 -30.55
C ARG A 745 -18.88 -34.11 -29.58
N MET A 746 -17.79 -33.92 -28.85
CA MET A 746 -17.47 -34.65 -27.62
C MET A 746 -17.38 -33.63 -26.48
N ASN A 747 -17.96 -33.97 -25.34
CA ASN A 747 -17.76 -33.23 -24.11
C ASN A 747 -17.01 -34.08 -23.11
N SER A 748 -15.99 -33.52 -22.46
CA SER A 748 -15.23 -34.19 -21.41
C SER A 748 -15.24 -33.36 -20.13
N PHE A 749 -15.39 -34.01 -18.99
CA PHE A 749 -15.33 -33.36 -17.68
C PHE A 749 -13.94 -33.53 -17.06
N GLY A 750 -13.24 -32.40 -16.89
CA GLY A 750 -11.89 -32.41 -16.34
C GLY A 750 -11.83 -32.83 -14.88
N GLY A 751 -10.82 -33.63 -14.52
CA GLY A 751 -10.48 -33.95 -13.13
C GLY A 751 -9.46 -32.95 -12.56
N TYR A 752 -8.32 -33.47 -12.13
CA TYR A 752 -7.16 -32.69 -11.68
C TYR A 752 -5.98 -32.89 -12.64
N GLY A 753 -5.08 -31.90 -12.72
CA GLY A 753 -3.85 -32.00 -13.52
C GLY A 753 -4.03 -31.68 -15.00
N GLU A 754 -2.93 -31.59 -15.73
CA GLU A 754 -2.93 -31.24 -17.16
C GLU A 754 -2.68 -32.49 -18.01
N GLY A 755 -3.48 -32.67 -19.06
CA GLY A 755 -3.58 -33.91 -19.83
C GLY A 755 -3.57 -33.68 -21.33
N LYS A 756 -2.87 -34.53 -22.10
CA LYS A 756 -2.92 -34.54 -23.57
C LYS A 756 -3.35 -35.91 -24.05
N TYR A 757 -4.32 -35.93 -24.94
CA TYR A 757 -4.89 -37.16 -25.50
C TYR A 757 -5.36 -36.93 -26.92
N LYS A 758 -5.36 -37.99 -27.71
CA LYS A 758 -5.72 -38.00 -29.12
C LYS A 758 -6.95 -38.87 -29.34
N LEU A 759 -7.90 -38.38 -30.13
CA LEU A 759 -9.04 -39.14 -30.63
C LEU A 759 -8.77 -39.60 -32.06
N GLU A 760 -9.09 -40.84 -32.37
CA GLU A 760 -9.05 -41.39 -33.73
C GLU A 760 -10.36 -42.14 -34.02
N PHE A 761 -10.84 -42.12 -35.26
CA PHE A 761 -12.19 -42.55 -35.60
C PHE A 761 -12.19 -43.64 -36.67
N SER A 762 -13.18 -44.53 -36.60
CA SER A 762 -13.35 -45.59 -37.60
C SER A 762 -14.79 -46.11 -37.71
N ASN A 763 -15.09 -46.78 -38.82
CA ASN A 763 -16.29 -47.62 -38.99
C ASN A 763 -16.01 -49.12 -38.72
N THR A 764 -14.74 -49.53 -38.62
CA THR A 764 -14.28 -50.88 -38.27
C THR A 764 -13.18 -50.84 -37.18
N PRO A 765 -13.03 -51.85 -36.31
CA PRO A 765 -12.13 -51.76 -35.15
C PRO A 765 -10.62 -51.78 -35.49
N ASP A 766 -10.25 -51.90 -36.77
CA ASP A 766 -8.90 -52.15 -37.28
C ASP A 766 -8.31 -51.01 -38.15
N ALA A 767 -9.09 -50.00 -38.54
CA ALA A 767 -8.66 -48.94 -39.46
C ALA A 767 -8.93 -47.50 -38.97
N TRP A 768 -7.99 -46.90 -38.23
CA TRP A 768 -8.16 -45.59 -37.60
C TRP A 768 -7.84 -44.41 -38.54
N SER A 769 -8.64 -43.34 -38.47
CA SER A 769 -8.51 -42.13 -39.31
C SER A 769 -8.96 -40.86 -38.58
N ASN A 770 -8.78 -39.70 -39.21
CA ASN A 770 -9.22 -38.38 -38.71
C ASN A 770 -8.73 -38.04 -37.28
N PRO A 771 -7.41 -38.07 -37.01
CA PRO A 771 -6.89 -37.80 -35.66
C PRO A 771 -7.24 -36.38 -35.20
N VAL A 772 -7.69 -36.26 -33.94
CA VAL A 772 -7.95 -34.97 -33.26
C VAL A 772 -7.15 -34.94 -31.96
N ASP A 773 -6.16 -34.06 -31.88
CA ASP A 773 -5.38 -33.83 -30.68
C ASP A 773 -6.10 -32.88 -29.72
N LEU A 774 -6.28 -33.32 -28.48
CA LEU A 774 -6.98 -32.58 -27.43
C LEU A 774 -6.12 -32.45 -26.19
N GLU A 775 -6.43 -31.42 -25.39
CA GLU A 775 -5.71 -31.09 -24.18
C GLU A 775 -6.66 -30.62 -23.09
N GLN A 776 -6.48 -31.15 -21.88
CA GLN A 776 -7.02 -30.61 -20.64
C GLN A 776 -5.99 -29.63 -20.07
N LYS A 777 -6.31 -28.33 -20.14
CA LYS A 777 -5.41 -27.26 -19.71
C LYS A 777 -5.65 -26.87 -18.25
N GLY A 778 -4.66 -26.24 -17.63
CA GLY A 778 -4.84 -25.60 -16.33
C GLY A 778 -6.00 -24.60 -16.36
N GLY A 779 -6.96 -24.77 -15.45
CA GLY A 779 -8.21 -23.99 -15.42
C GLY A 779 -9.40 -24.69 -16.09
N ASP A 780 -9.22 -25.87 -16.69
CA ASP A 780 -10.28 -26.78 -17.13
C ASP A 780 -10.69 -27.80 -16.05
N ASP A 781 -10.18 -27.63 -14.83
CA ASP A 781 -10.46 -28.50 -13.68
C ASP A 781 -11.93 -28.43 -13.25
N LEU A 782 -12.59 -29.57 -13.12
CA LEU A 782 -13.98 -29.70 -12.66
C LEU A 782 -15.01 -28.91 -13.51
N LYS A 783 -14.82 -28.85 -14.83
CA LYS A 783 -15.80 -28.28 -15.76
C LYS A 783 -15.90 -29.11 -17.05
N TRP A 784 -17.02 -28.95 -17.76
CA TRP A 784 -17.22 -29.53 -19.07
C TRP A 784 -16.47 -28.74 -20.14
N ALA A 785 -15.51 -29.38 -20.80
CA ALA A 785 -14.90 -28.92 -22.03
C ALA A 785 -15.71 -29.43 -23.22
N ILE A 786 -16.00 -28.55 -24.18
CA ILE A 786 -16.79 -28.85 -25.38
C ILE A 786 -15.85 -28.89 -26.58
N HIS A 787 -15.81 -30.01 -27.28
CA HIS A 787 -14.95 -30.26 -28.43
C HIS A 787 -15.83 -30.55 -29.67
N PRO A 788 -16.03 -29.56 -30.55
CA PRO A 788 -16.78 -29.77 -31.79
C PRO A 788 -16.15 -30.86 -32.65
N LEU A 789 -17.00 -31.70 -33.23
CA LEU A 789 -16.67 -32.76 -34.17
C LEU A 789 -17.54 -32.61 -35.42
N ASP A 790 -17.08 -33.14 -36.55
CA ASP A 790 -17.90 -33.27 -37.76
C ASP A 790 -17.49 -34.54 -38.51
N ILE A 791 -17.62 -35.69 -37.83
CA ILE A 791 -17.07 -36.97 -38.28
C ILE A 791 -18.16 -38.04 -38.18
N THR A 792 -18.33 -38.86 -39.23
CA THR A 792 -19.12 -40.09 -39.15
C THR A 792 -18.24 -41.23 -38.65
N ALA A 793 -18.60 -41.85 -37.53
CA ALA A 793 -17.87 -42.99 -36.98
C ALA A 793 -18.77 -43.92 -36.17
N ARG A 794 -18.36 -45.20 -36.07
CA ARG A 794 -18.91 -46.17 -35.11
C ARG A 794 -17.95 -46.37 -33.93
N TYR A 795 -16.64 -46.34 -34.18
CA TYR A 795 -15.60 -46.56 -33.19
C TYR A 795 -14.82 -45.27 -32.95
N VAL A 796 -14.54 -44.97 -31.69
CA VAL A 796 -13.66 -43.86 -31.29
C VAL A 796 -12.54 -44.41 -30.41
N LYS A 797 -11.30 -44.26 -30.85
CA LYS A 797 -10.10 -44.60 -30.09
C LYS A 797 -9.59 -43.38 -29.34
N VAL A 798 -9.23 -43.55 -28.09
CA VAL A 798 -8.59 -42.55 -27.24
C VAL A 798 -7.20 -43.03 -26.90
N THR A 799 -6.18 -42.21 -27.17
CA THR A 799 -4.79 -42.47 -26.80
C THR A 799 -4.27 -41.33 -25.95
N THR A 800 -3.80 -41.60 -24.73
CA THR A 800 -3.18 -40.58 -23.88
C THR A 800 -1.68 -40.52 -24.08
N ASN A 801 -1.11 -39.32 -24.10
CA ASN A 801 0.33 -39.13 -24.34
C ASN A 801 1.08 -38.82 -23.04
N GLN A 802 0.38 -38.69 -21.91
CA GLN A 802 0.98 -38.37 -20.61
C GLN A 802 0.19 -38.96 -19.44
N THR A 803 0.81 -38.97 -18.26
CA THR A 803 0.22 -39.36 -16.98
C THR A 803 0.19 -38.15 -16.03
N GLY A 804 -0.40 -38.31 -14.84
CA GLY A 804 -0.42 -37.26 -13.81
C GLY A 804 -1.63 -36.33 -13.85
N TYR A 805 -2.64 -36.64 -14.67
CA TYR A 805 -3.95 -36.00 -14.67
C TYR A 805 -5.08 -37.01 -14.51
N SER A 806 -6.28 -36.54 -14.21
CA SER A 806 -7.50 -37.32 -14.22
C SER A 806 -8.59 -36.64 -15.03
N MET A 807 -9.53 -37.45 -15.52
CA MET A 807 -10.74 -37.03 -16.22
C MET A 807 -11.92 -37.81 -15.61
N GLN A 808 -13.04 -37.14 -15.36
CA GLN A 808 -14.16 -37.78 -14.66
C GLN A 808 -15.12 -38.47 -15.61
N GLU A 809 -15.41 -37.90 -16.77
CA GLU A 809 -16.39 -38.44 -17.71
C GLU A 809 -16.17 -37.91 -19.13
N MET A 810 -16.56 -38.69 -20.14
CA MET A 810 -16.52 -38.33 -21.56
C MET A 810 -17.80 -38.74 -22.26
N ALA A 811 -18.46 -37.83 -22.98
CA ALA A 811 -19.71 -38.10 -23.68
C ALA A 811 -19.66 -37.64 -25.15
N PHE A 812 -20.19 -38.46 -26.05
CA PHE A 812 -20.29 -38.15 -27.47
C PHE A 812 -21.72 -37.77 -27.83
N TYR A 813 -21.90 -36.81 -28.73
CA TYR A 813 -23.23 -36.35 -29.15
C TYR A 813 -23.39 -36.46 -30.66
N ALA A 814 -24.49 -37.06 -31.08
CA ALA A 814 -24.86 -37.15 -32.48
C ALA A 814 -25.47 -35.85 -32.97
N LYS A 815 -25.30 -35.55 -34.26
CA LYS A 815 -25.85 -34.34 -34.90
C LYS A 815 -27.37 -34.25 -34.70
N GLY A 816 -27.81 -33.14 -34.10
CA GLY A 816 -29.23 -32.87 -33.84
C GLY A 816 -29.79 -33.52 -32.56
N SER A 817 -28.94 -34.06 -31.68
CA SER A 817 -29.30 -34.60 -30.36
C SER A 817 -28.50 -33.91 -29.26
N ASP A 818 -29.17 -33.48 -28.19
CA ASP A 818 -28.54 -33.01 -26.94
C ASP A 818 -28.37 -34.12 -25.89
N GLU A 819 -28.84 -35.34 -26.19
CA GLU A 819 -28.60 -36.54 -25.40
C GLU A 819 -27.31 -37.27 -25.83
N PRO A 820 -26.53 -37.80 -24.88
CA PRO A 820 -25.29 -38.53 -25.18
C PRO A 820 -25.58 -39.85 -25.92
N VAL A 821 -24.67 -40.24 -26.80
CA VAL A 821 -24.72 -41.52 -27.52
C VAL A 821 -24.43 -42.66 -26.55
N ALA A 822 -25.32 -43.65 -26.50
CA ALA A 822 -25.14 -44.84 -25.67
C ALA A 822 -23.91 -45.64 -26.11
N ILE A 823 -23.00 -45.92 -25.17
CA ILE A 823 -21.80 -46.73 -25.41
C ILE A 823 -22.17 -48.21 -25.34
N SER A 824 -21.97 -48.94 -26.44
CA SER A 824 -22.25 -50.39 -26.50
C SER A 824 -21.16 -51.22 -25.82
N GLN A 825 -19.90 -50.84 -26.03
CA GLN A 825 -18.76 -51.52 -25.43
C GLN A 825 -17.55 -50.58 -25.32
N VAL A 826 -16.79 -50.73 -24.23
CA VAL A 826 -15.44 -50.15 -24.08
C VAL A 826 -14.44 -51.29 -24.21
N VAL A 827 -13.48 -51.17 -25.11
CA VAL A 827 -12.42 -52.17 -25.35
C VAL A 827 -11.07 -51.57 -25.02
N GLU A 828 -10.41 -52.15 -24.01
CA GLU A 828 -9.07 -51.78 -23.61
C GLU A 828 -8.06 -52.70 -24.30
N GLU A 829 -6.98 -52.14 -24.86
CA GLU A 829 -5.93 -52.93 -25.52
C GLU A 829 -5.11 -53.77 -24.51
N GLU A 830 -5.06 -53.30 -23.26
CA GLU A 830 -4.43 -53.98 -22.13
C GLU A 830 -5.45 -54.10 -21.01
N LYS A 831 -5.42 -55.21 -20.26
CA LYS A 831 -6.28 -55.37 -19.09
C LYS A 831 -5.79 -54.46 -17.97
N VAL A 832 -6.51 -53.38 -17.69
CA VAL A 832 -6.16 -52.40 -16.65
C VAL A 832 -7.26 -52.38 -15.58
N GLU A 833 -6.88 -52.49 -14.30
CA GLU A 833 -7.82 -52.50 -13.18
C GLU A 833 -7.75 -51.20 -12.35
N GLY A 834 -8.82 -50.91 -11.60
CA GLY A 834 -8.89 -49.74 -10.71
C GLY A 834 -9.06 -48.42 -11.46
N LYS A 835 -8.43 -47.34 -10.97
CA LYS A 835 -8.62 -45.97 -11.49
C LYS A 835 -8.17 -45.77 -12.94
N SER A 836 -7.41 -46.71 -13.49
CA SER A 836 -6.87 -46.61 -14.85
C SER A 836 -7.71 -47.33 -15.90
N SER A 837 -8.81 -47.99 -15.51
CA SER A 837 -9.79 -48.56 -16.45
C SER A 837 -10.60 -47.46 -17.13
N ALA A 838 -10.66 -47.51 -18.46
CA ALA A 838 -11.36 -46.56 -19.32
C ALA A 838 -12.90 -46.68 -19.23
N VAL A 839 -13.42 -47.79 -18.69
CA VAL A 839 -14.86 -47.96 -18.43
C VAL A 839 -15.41 -46.82 -17.55
N ARG A 840 -14.57 -46.32 -16.64
CA ARG A 840 -14.87 -45.20 -15.72
C ARG A 840 -15.09 -43.85 -16.39
N LEU A 841 -14.82 -43.71 -17.70
CA LEU A 841 -15.11 -42.48 -18.44
C LEU A 841 -16.52 -42.46 -19.03
N PHE A 842 -17.25 -43.57 -18.96
CA PHE A 842 -18.51 -43.77 -19.64
C PHE A 842 -19.58 -44.43 -18.76
N ASP A 843 -19.33 -44.56 -17.45
CA ASP A 843 -20.24 -45.22 -16.50
C ASP A 843 -21.23 -44.23 -15.85
N GLU A 844 -21.02 -42.92 -15.98
CA GLU A 844 -21.91 -41.88 -15.44
C GLU A 844 -22.52 -40.98 -16.54
N GLN A 845 -22.74 -41.51 -17.76
CA GLN A 845 -23.28 -40.78 -18.92
C GLN A 845 -24.58 -39.99 -18.65
N SER A 846 -25.42 -40.42 -17.70
CA SER A 846 -26.63 -39.67 -17.31
C SER A 846 -26.35 -38.31 -16.65
N ALA A 847 -25.11 -38.09 -16.18
CA ALA A 847 -24.62 -36.83 -15.64
C ALA A 847 -23.95 -35.93 -16.69
N ALA A 848 -23.80 -36.43 -17.93
CA ALA A 848 -23.18 -35.68 -19.02
C ALA A 848 -24.00 -34.43 -19.36
N ALA A 849 -23.31 -33.29 -19.50
CA ALA A 849 -23.96 -32.04 -19.86
C ALA A 849 -23.62 -31.62 -21.28
N TYR A 850 -24.64 -31.41 -22.11
CA TYR A 850 -24.47 -30.91 -23.48
C TYR A 850 -23.94 -29.46 -23.51
N LYS A 851 -24.44 -28.59 -22.63
CA LYS A 851 -24.03 -27.17 -22.51
C LYS A 851 -23.23 -26.92 -21.24
N ALA A 852 -22.14 -26.16 -21.34
CA ALA A 852 -21.41 -25.67 -20.18
C ALA A 852 -22.16 -24.49 -19.53
N SER A 853 -22.33 -24.52 -18.21
CA SER A 853 -22.95 -23.45 -17.43
C SER A 853 -22.35 -23.34 -16.03
N TYR A 854 -22.64 -22.23 -15.33
CA TYR A 854 -22.26 -22.11 -13.92
C TYR A 854 -22.85 -23.23 -13.03
N LYS A 855 -23.92 -23.92 -13.48
CA LYS A 855 -24.57 -25.00 -12.73
C LYS A 855 -23.84 -26.33 -12.82
N ASN A 856 -23.05 -26.59 -13.86
CA ASN A 856 -22.46 -27.92 -14.12
C ASN A 856 -20.94 -27.92 -14.23
N GLY A 857 -20.28 -26.80 -13.89
CA GLY A 857 -18.83 -26.73 -13.83
C GLY A 857 -18.35 -25.69 -12.81
N SER A 858 -17.05 -25.76 -12.52
CA SER A 858 -16.31 -24.77 -11.76
C SER A 858 -16.16 -23.46 -12.54
N TYR A 859 -15.99 -22.36 -11.82
CA TYR A 859 -15.62 -21.06 -12.37
C TYR A 859 -14.89 -20.23 -11.30
N PHE A 860 -14.17 -19.19 -11.74
CA PHE A 860 -13.37 -18.36 -10.84
C PHE A 860 -12.47 -19.23 -9.93
N ASP A 861 -12.25 -18.87 -8.67
CA ASP A 861 -11.39 -19.58 -7.73
C ASP A 861 -11.89 -21.00 -7.34
N GLU A 862 -13.04 -21.47 -7.83
CA GLU A 862 -13.45 -22.87 -7.66
C GLU A 862 -12.50 -23.84 -8.37
N ILE A 863 -11.87 -23.40 -9.48
CA ILE A 863 -10.85 -24.17 -10.20
C ILE A 863 -9.64 -24.51 -9.32
N TYR A 864 -9.41 -23.74 -8.25
CA TYR A 864 -8.35 -23.99 -7.29
C TYR A 864 -8.89 -24.71 -6.06
N HIS A 865 -9.92 -24.17 -5.41
CA HIS A 865 -10.35 -24.66 -4.10
C HIS A 865 -11.16 -25.96 -4.16
N ALA A 866 -12.06 -26.11 -5.13
CA ALA A 866 -12.83 -27.35 -5.30
C ALA A 866 -11.94 -28.47 -5.85
N ARG A 867 -11.05 -28.14 -6.80
CA ARG A 867 -9.99 -29.04 -7.29
C ARG A 867 -9.13 -29.54 -6.13
N THR A 868 -8.60 -28.65 -5.29
CA THR A 868 -7.76 -29.09 -4.17
C THR A 868 -8.54 -29.84 -3.09
N ALA A 869 -9.83 -29.57 -2.93
CA ALA A 869 -10.69 -30.41 -2.11
C ALA A 869 -10.80 -31.84 -2.66
N LEU A 870 -10.91 -32.03 -3.97
CA LEU A 870 -10.83 -33.35 -4.61
C LEU A 870 -9.44 -33.97 -4.42
N GLU A 871 -8.35 -33.22 -4.62
CA GLU A 871 -6.98 -33.72 -4.42
C GLU A 871 -6.77 -34.26 -2.99
N HIS A 872 -7.33 -33.60 -1.97
CA HIS A 872 -7.32 -34.09 -0.59
C HIS A 872 -8.13 -35.40 -0.39
N ILE A 873 -9.22 -35.58 -1.14
CA ILE A 873 -10.04 -36.81 -1.07
C ILE A 873 -9.29 -37.97 -1.71
N GLU A 874 -8.64 -37.70 -2.84
CA GLU A 874 -7.91 -38.69 -3.64
C GLU A 874 -6.54 -39.05 -3.05
N GLY A 875 -6.07 -38.29 -2.06
CA GLY A 875 -4.75 -38.49 -1.45
C GLY A 875 -3.63 -38.21 -2.43
N VAL A 876 -3.76 -37.13 -3.22
CA VAL A 876 -2.73 -36.66 -4.16
C VAL A 876 -2.24 -35.27 -3.76
N ARG A 877 -1.05 -34.89 -4.25
CA ARG A 877 -0.42 -33.63 -3.87
C ARG A 877 -1.28 -32.44 -4.33
N ALA A 878 -1.63 -31.57 -3.39
CA ALA A 878 -2.45 -30.40 -3.65
C ALA A 878 -1.74 -29.39 -4.57
N TYR A 879 -2.45 -28.94 -5.61
CA TYR A 879 -2.01 -27.87 -6.51
C TYR A 879 -2.05 -26.51 -5.82
N GLU A 880 -3.18 -26.15 -5.19
CA GLU A 880 -3.31 -24.90 -4.46
C GLU A 880 -2.77 -25.07 -3.03
N ASN A 881 -1.62 -24.48 -2.77
CA ASN A 881 -0.92 -24.53 -1.48
C ASN A 881 -0.66 -23.15 -0.84
N THR A 882 -1.25 -22.08 -1.38
CA THR A 882 -1.00 -20.70 -0.96
C THR A 882 -1.87 -20.28 0.23
N HIS A 883 -2.83 -21.14 0.64
CA HIS A 883 -3.73 -20.91 1.75
C HIS A 883 -3.76 -22.06 2.77
N PRO A 884 -4.04 -21.76 4.05
CA PRO A 884 -4.28 -22.78 5.06
C PRO A 884 -5.38 -23.78 4.65
N PRO A 885 -5.24 -25.06 5.01
CA PRO A 885 -6.01 -26.13 4.38
C PRO A 885 -7.44 -26.30 4.92
N LEU A 886 -7.77 -25.81 6.12
CA LEU A 886 -9.05 -26.14 6.77
C LEU A 886 -10.27 -25.74 5.93
N GLY A 887 -10.23 -24.60 5.25
CA GLY A 887 -11.33 -24.17 4.37
C GLY A 887 -11.57 -25.16 3.22
N LYS A 888 -10.49 -25.69 2.62
CA LYS A 888 -10.53 -26.69 1.55
C LYS A 888 -10.96 -28.06 2.08
N ILE A 889 -10.59 -28.42 3.31
CA ILE A 889 -11.07 -29.63 3.99
C ILE A 889 -12.58 -29.57 4.25
N ILE A 890 -13.13 -28.41 4.59
CA ILE A 890 -14.59 -28.23 4.74
C ILE A 890 -15.30 -28.39 3.38
N ILE A 891 -14.71 -27.90 2.28
CA ILE A 891 -15.23 -28.15 0.92
C ILE A 891 -15.19 -29.65 0.59
N ALA A 892 -14.08 -30.34 0.92
CA ALA A 892 -13.93 -31.78 0.71
C ALA A 892 -14.99 -32.59 1.47
N LEU A 893 -15.38 -32.16 2.68
CA LEU A 893 -16.50 -32.76 3.41
C LEU A 893 -17.82 -32.62 2.63
N GLY A 894 -18.06 -31.49 1.97
CA GLY A 894 -19.23 -31.31 1.10
C GLY A 894 -19.24 -32.31 -0.06
N ILE A 895 -18.12 -32.44 -0.76
CA ILE A 895 -17.96 -33.41 -1.86
C ILE A 895 -18.20 -34.84 -1.35
N LYS A 896 -17.63 -35.22 -0.19
CA LYS A 896 -17.85 -36.56 0.38
C LYS A 896 -19.31 -36.86 0.76
N LEU A 897 -20.07 -35.84 1.18
CA LEU A 897 -21.46 -36.00 1.62
C LEU A 897 -22.47 -35.96 0.47
N PHE A 898 -22.17 -35.24 -0.61
CA PHE A 898 -23.13 -34.92 -1.68
C PHE A 898 -22.62 -35.26 -3.10
N GLY A 899 -21.45 -35.89 -3.21
CA GLY A 899 -20.81 -36.29 -4.46
C GLY A 899 -19.98 -35.18 -5.11
N LEU A 900 -19.13 -35.56 -6.07
CA LEU A 900 -18.36 -34.65 -6.91
C LEU A 900 -19.30 -33.95 -7.90
N SER A 901 -19.90 -32.86 -7.45
CA SER A 901 -20.83 -32.03 -8.21
C SER A 901 -20.75 -30.57 -7.74
N PRO A 902 -21.14 -29.58 -8.59
CA PRO A 902 -21.21 -28.18 -8.18
C PRO A 902 -22.01 -27.93 -6.91
N PHE A 903 -23.10 -28.68 -6.71
CA PHE A 903 -23.82 -28.64 -5.44
C PHE A 903 -22.93 -29.11 -4.27
N GLY A 904 -22.26 -30.25 -4.42
CA GLY A 904 -21.45 -30.87 -3.38
C GLY A 904 -20.27 -30.01 -2.89
N TRP A 905 -19.57 -29.31 -3.79
CA TRP A 905 -18.49 -28.41 -3.34
C TRP A 905 -18.98 -27.04 -2.85
N ARG A 906 -20.15 -26.54 -3.28
CA ARG A 906 -20.69 -25.22 -2.87
C ARG A 906 -21.52 -25.23 -1.59
N ILE A 907 -22.13 -26.36 -1.23
CA ILE A 907 -23.12 -26.45 -0.14
C ILE A 907 -22.54 -26.03 1.22
N MET A 908 -21.32 -26.44 1.55
CA MET A 908 -20.73 -26.14 2.87
C MET A 908 -20.47 -24.64 3.04
N GLY A 909 -19.97 -23.96 2.02
CA GLY A 909 -19.83 -22.50 2.02
C GLY A 909 -21.19 -21.80 2.17
N THR A 910 -22.21 -22.30 1.47
CA THR A 910 -23.56 -21.74 1.50
C THR A 910 -24.20 -21.88 2.87
N LEU A 911 -24.03 -23.03 3.55
CA LEU A 911 -24.53 -23.25 4.91
C LEU A 911 -23.87 -22.31 5.93
N PHE A 912 -22.57 -22.06 5.80
CA PHE A 912 -21.89 -21.05 6.62
C PHE A 912 -22.42 -19.64 6.33
N GLY A 913 -22.65 -19.32 5.05
CA GLY A 913 -23.32 -18.08 4.64
C GLY A 913 -24.69 -17.89 5.27
N ILE A 914 -25.52 -18.94 5.29
CA ILE A 914 -26.83 -18.97 5.96
C ILE A 914 -26.65 -18.78 7.47
N ALA A 915 -25.67 -19.44 8.10
CA ALA A 915 -25.39 -19.33 9.52
C ALA A 915 -24.87 -17.94 9.94
N MET A 916 -24.29 -17.15 9.04
CA MET A 916 -23.92 -15.75 9.33
C MET A 916 -25.13 -14.88 9.67
N VAL A 917 -26.31 -15.15 9.10
CA VAL A 917 -27.55 -14.38 9.35
C VAL A 917 -27.98 -14.42 10.82
N PRO A 918 -28.18 -15.59 11.46
CA PRO A 918 -28.49 -15.65 12.89
C PRO A 918 -27.32 -15.18 13.76
N VAL A 919 -26.06 -15.38 13.37
CA VAL A 919 -24.91 -14.84 14.12
C VAL A 919 -24.95 -13.31 14.17
N LEU A 920 -25.21 -12.65 13.04
CA LEU A 920 -25.33 -11.19 13.01
C LEU A 920 -26.55 -10.71 13.80
N TYR A 921 -27.68 -11.42 13.72
CA TYR A 921 -28.86 -11.16 14.54
C TYR A 921 -28.50 -11.14 16.03
N LEU A 922 -27.84 -12.20 16.52
CA LEU A 922 -27.42 -12.33 17.92
C LEU A 922 -26.43 -11.23 18.32
N PHE A 923 -25.52 -10.87 17.42
CA PHE A 923 -24.56 -9.80 17.67
C PHE A 923 -25.24 -8.44 17.79
N ALA A 924 -26.12 -8.09 16.85
CA ALA A 924 -26.91 -6.87 16.88
C ALA A 924 -27.84 -6.82 18.11
N LEU A 925 -28.47 -7.94 18.48
CA LEU A 925 -29.29 -8.02 19.69
C LEU A 925 -28.45 -7.77 20.95
N ARG A 926 -27.23 -8.31 21.01
CA ARG A 926 -26.30 -8.08 22.12
C ARG A 926 -25.85 -6.62 22.23
N LEU A 927 -25.63 -5.96 21.09
CA LEU A 927 -25.20 -4.56 21.04
C LEU A 927 -26.33 -3.58 21.36
N PHE A 928 -27.50 -3.80 20.77
CA PHE A 928 -28.58 -2.81 20.75
C PHE A 928 -29.78 -3.17 21.64
N LYS A 929 -29.82 -4.38 22.20
CA LYS A 929 -30.84 -4.88 23.15
C LYS A 929 -32.29 -4.78 22.66
N ARG A 930 -32.54 -4.71 21.34
CA ARG A 930 -33.89 -4.69 20.76
C ARG A 930 -33.99 -5.59 19.53
N THR A 931 -35.06 -6.39 19.48
CA THR A 931 -35.44 -7.28 18.35
C THR A 931 -35.46 -6.55 17.01
N GLY A 932 -36.04 -5.33 16.94
CA GLY A 932 -36.16 -4.60 15.67
C GLY A 932 -34.82 -4.24 15.03
N TYR A 933 -33.81 -3.90 15.84
CA TYR A 933 -32.45 -3.64 15.36
C TYR A 933 -31.74 -4.92 14.94
N ALA A 934 -31.94 -6.02 15.67
CA ALA A 934 -31.37 -7.32 15.35
C ALA A 934 -31.94 -7.91 14.05
N ALA A 935 -33.26 -7.83 13.88
CA ALA A 935 -33.97 -8.25 12.67
C ALA A 935 -33.57 -7.40 11.46
N ALA A 936 -33.43 -6.08 11.63
CA ALA A 936 -32.94 -5.21 10.56
C ALA A 936 -31.49 -5.54 10.16
N ALA A 937 -30.59 -5.81 11.12
CA ALA A 937 -29.22 -6.22 10.81
C ALA A 937 -29.18 -7.54 9.99
N ALA A 938 -29.94 -8.54 10.42
CA ALA A 938 -30.05 -9.81 9.72
C ALA A 938 -30.67 -9.66 8.32
N GLY A 939 -31.72 -8.84 8.19
CA GLY A 939 -32.36 -8.55 6.91
C GLY A 939 -31.43 -7.82 5.93
N LEU A 940 -30.61 -6.88 6.42
CA LEU A 940 -29.60 -6.22 5.59
C LEU A 940 -28.51 -7.17 5.12
N LEU A 941 -28.06 -8.11 5.96
CA LEU A 941 -27.08 -9.11 5.54
C LEU A 941 -27.69 -10.05 4.49
N ALA A 942 -28.93 -10.50 4.70
CA ALA A 942 -29.65 -11.34 3.74
C ALA A 942 -29.89 -10.66 2.37
N ALA A 943 -29.95 -9.33 2.34
CA ALA A 943 -30.09 -8.52 1.12
C ALA A 943 -28.74 -7.99 0.58
N GLU A 944 -27.62 -8.49 1.09
CA GLU A 944 -26.29 -8.04 0.71
C GLU A 944 -25.74 -8.87 -0.47
N PHE A 945 -25.26 -8.18 -1.50
CA PHE A 945 -24.92 -8.75 -2.81
C PHE A 945 -23.68 -9.65 -2.77
N MET A 946 -22.62 -9.20 -2.09
CA MET A 946 -21.37 -9.93 -1.92
C MET A 946 -21.54 -11.08 -0.94
N HIS A 947 -22.33 -10.93 0.13
CA HIS A 947 -22.69 -12.04 1.01
C HIS A 947 -23.39 -13.15 0.22
N PHE A 948 -24.38 -12.82 -0.60
CA PHE A 948 -25.05 -13.80 -1.44
C PHE A 948 -24.10 -14.46 -2.45
N THR A 949 -23.35 -13.66 -3.21
CA THR A 949 -22.49 -14.16 -4.30
C THR A 949 -21.32 -14.98 -3.76
N GLN A 950 -20.59 -14.46 -2.77
CA GLN A 950 -19.37 -15.10 -2.25
C GLN A 950 -19.66 -16.39 -1.48
N THR A 951 -20.84 -16.49 -0.84
CA THR A 951 -21.18 -17.68 -0.04
C THR A 951 -21.72 -18.84 -0.89
N ARG A 952 -22.09 -18.58 -2.15
CA ARG A 952 -22.62 -19.60 -3.09
C ARG A 952 -21.56 -20.23 -3.98
N ILE A 953 -20.29 -19.83 -3.86
CA ILE A 953 -19.16 -20.43 -4.57
C ILE A 953 -18.24 -21.16 -3.60
N ALA A 954 -17.56 -22.20 -4.08
CA ALA A 954 -16.61 -22.98 -3.28
C ALA A 954 -15.28 -22.25 -3.07
N THR A 955 -15.31 -21.13 -2.37
CA THR A 955 -14.12 -20.38 -1.92
C THR A 955 -13.99 -20.41 -0.41
N ILE A 956 -12.78 -20.17 0.08
CA ILE A 956 -12.47 -20.26 1.52
C ILE A 956 -12.84 -18.99 2.32
N ASP A 957 -13.25 -17.91 1.65
CA ASP A 957 -13.56 -16.61 2.26
C ASP A 957 -14.68 -16.67 3.30
N VAL A 958 -15.77 -17.38 2.98
CA VAL A 958 -16.95 -17.47 3.84
C VAL A 958 -16.61 -18.05 5.22
N TYR A 959 -15.75 -19.06 5.28
CA TYR A 959 -15.32 -19.65 6.55
C TYR A 959 -14.57 -18.63 7.40
N GLY A 960 -13.62 -17.89 6.78
CA GLY A 960 -12.88 -16.82 7.45
C GLY A 960 -13.82 -15.75 8.04
N VAL A 961 -14.76 -15.23 7.24
CA VAL A 961 -15.69 -14.18 7.69
C VAL A 961 -16.61 -14.67 8.81
N PHE A 962 -17.12 -15.91 8.71
CA PHE A 962 -17.95 -16.51 9.75
C PHE A 962 -17.23 -16.58 11.10
N PHE A 963 -15.99 -17.06 11.12
CA PHE A 963 -15.20 -17.14 12.36
C PHE A 963 -14.78 -15.76 12.88
N ILE A 964 -14.53 -14.79 12.00
CA ILE A 964 -14.29 -13.38 12.38
C ILE A 964 -15.50 -12.81 13.15
N MET A 965 -16.72 -13.05 12.65
CA MET A 965 -17.94 -12.59 13.34
C MET A 965 -18.06 -13.19 14.74
N LEU A 966 -17.84 -14.50 14.87
CA LEU A 966 -17.97 -15.21 16.14
C LEU A 966 -16.89 -14.81 17.15
N MET A 967 -15.61 -14.72 16.74
CA MET A 967 -14.54 -14.34 17.67
C MET A 967 -14.76 -12.93 18.24
N PHE A 968 -15.23 -11.98 17.41
CA PHE A 968 -15.58 -10.64 17.86
C PHE A 968 -16.85 -10.59 18.70
N TYR A 969 -17.85 -11.44 18.42
CA TYR A 969 -19.03 -11.61 19.27
C TYR A 969 -18.64 -12.03 20.70
N PHE A 970 -17.78 -13.05 20.83
CA PHE A 970 -17.29 -13.52 22.13
C PHE A 970 -16.34 -12.52 22.79
N MET A 971 -15.50 -11.82 22.02
CA MET A 971 -14.64 -10.77 22.58
C MET A 971 -15.44 -9.58 23.10
N HIS A 972 -16.53 -9.20 22.43
CA HIS A 972 -17.47 -8.21 22.97
C HIS A 972 -18.12 -8.72 24.27
N LYS A 973 -18.40 -10.03 24.39
CA LYS A 973 -18.85 -10.62 25.66
C LYS A 973 -17.79 -10.50 26.77
N TYR A 974 -16.52 -10.77 26.48
CA TYR A 974 -15.43 -10.52 27.44
C TYR A 974 -15.33 -9.03 27.83
N TYR A 975 -15.39 -8.15 26.85
CA TYR A 975 -15.27 -6.69 27.03
C TYR A 975 -16.39 -6.11 27.90
N SER A 976 -17.57 -6.74 27.89
CA SER A 976 -18.68 -6.39 28.79
C SER A 976 -18.52 -6.89 30.23
N LEU A 977 -17.47 -7.67 30.55
CA LEU A 977 -17.21 -8.21 31.90
C LEU A 977 -16.00 -7.53 32.56
N ASN A 978 -16.03 -7.43 33.89
CA ASN A 978 -14.93 -6.89 34.69
C ASN A 978 -14.58 -7.84 35.84
N PHE A 979 -13.31 -8.28 35.92
CA PHE A 979 -12.85 -9.23 36.93
C PHE A 979 -12.82 -8.70 38.38
N TYR A 980 -13.15 -7.42 38.59
CA TYR A 980 -13.42 -6.88 39.94
C TYR A 980 -14.83 -7.20 40.42
N SER A 981 -15.77 -7.37 39.47
CA SER A 981 -17.21 -7.61 39.69
C SER A 981 -17.64 -9.05 39.44
N THR A 982 -16.96 -9.72 38.50
CA THR A 982 -17.29 -11.06 38.03
C THR A 982 -16.13 -12.01 38.37
N PRO A 983 -16.39 -13.24 38.85
CA PRO A 983 -15.33 -14.22 39.09
C PRO A 983 -14.46 -14.43 37.84
N LEU A 984 -13.13 -14.44 38.02
CA LEU A 984 -12.16 -14.52 36.91
C LEU A 984 -12.50 -15.65 35.94
N ARG A 985 -12.80 -16.87 36.44
CA ARG A 985 -13.19 -18.03 35.63
C ARG A 985 -14.32 -17.73 34.63
N LYS A 986 -15.35 -16.98 35.04
CA LYS A 986 -16.47 -16.61 34.16
C LYS A 986 -16.06 -15.59 33.09
N THR A 987 -15.08 -14.73 33.39
CA THR A 987 -14.51 -13.81 32.41
C THR A 987 -13.62 -14.54 31.39
N LEU A 988 -12.97 -15.65 31.77
CA LEU A 988 -12.12 -16.42 30.86
C LEU A 988 -12.91 -17.24 29.82
N VAL A 989 -14.15 -17.64 30.10
CA VAL A 989 -14.99 -18.43 29.16
C VAL A 989 -15.20 -17.74 27.80
N PRO A 990 -15.69 -16.48 27.70
CA PRO A 990 -15.80 -15.82 26.41
C PRO A 990 -14.43 -15.58 25.75
N LEU A 991 -13.37 -15.41 26.54
CA LEU A 991 -12.02 -15.23 26.03
C LEU A 991 -11.48 -16.52 25.38
N PHE A 992 -11.80 -17.69 25.96
CA PHE A 992 -11.53 -19.01 25.39
C PHE A 992 -12.24 -19.20 24.05
N TRP A 993 -13.55 -18.95 23.99
CA TRP A 993 -14.31 -19.12 22.75
C TRP A 993 -13.82 -18.19 21.64
N ALA A 994 -13.47 -16.95 21.97
CA ALA A 994 -12.87 -16.04 21.01
C ALA A 994 -11.51 -16.54 20.48
N GLY A 995 -10.64 -17.10 21.35
CA GLY A 995 -9.36 -17.68 20.95
C GLY A 995 -9.49 -18.97 20.13
N LEU A 996 -10.41 -19.86 20.51
CA LEU A 996 -10.70 -21.09 19.79
C LEU A 996 -11.18 -20.79 18.35
N LEU A 997 -12.15 -19.90 18.21
CA LEU A 997 -12.72 -19.52 16.91
C LEU A 997 -11.72 -18.73 16.06
N PHE A 998 -10.86 -17.92 16.71
CA PHE A 998 -9.71 -17.32 16.05
C PHE A 998 -8.78 -18.39 15.45
N GLY A 999 -8.43 -19.44 16.20
CA GLY A 999 -7.58 -20.52 15.70
C GLY A 999 -8.18 -21.30 14.53
N ILE A 1000 -9.47 -21.66 14.61
CA ILE A 1000 -10.19 -22.32 13.51
C ILE A 1000 -10.25 -21.41 12.28
N GLY A 1001 -10.51 -20.11 12.47
CA GLY A 1001 -10.53 -19.15 11.37
C GLY A 1001 -9.16 -18.96 10.71
N VAL A 1002 -8.07 -18.86 11.49
CA VAL A 1002 -6.69 -18.73 10.95
C VAL A 1002 -6.30 -19.97 10.16
N ALA A 1003 -6.68 -21.16 10.62
CA ALA A 1003 -6.49 -22.42 9.88
C ALA A 1003 -7.31 -22.50 8.59
N SER A 1004 -8.31 -21.63 8.41
CA SER A 1004 -9.10 -21.53 7.18
C SER A 1004 -8.56 -20.46 6.21
N LYS A 1005 -8.19 -19.27 6.71
CA LYS A 1005 -7.62 -18.17 5.91
C LYS A 1005 -6.86 -17.17 6.79
N TRP A 1006 -5.69 -16.72 6.33
CA TRP A 1006 -4.84 -15.76 7.09
C TRP A 1006 -5.46 -14.38 7.33
N ILE A 1007 -6.49 -13.98 6.60
CA ILE A 1007 -7.23 -12.74 6.88
C ILE A 1007 -7.74 -12.69 8.33
N VAL A 1008 -8.01 -13.84 8.96
CA VAL A 1008 -8.44 -13.91 10.36
C VAL A 1008 -7.36 -13.43 11.34
N ILE A 1009 -6.07 -13.53 10.97
CA ILE A 1009 -4.94 -13.00 11.77
C ILE A 1009 -5.10 -11.49 11.98
N TYR A 1010 -5.57 -10.77 10.95
CA TYR A 1010 -5.85 -9.34 11.03
C TYR A 1010 -6.89 -9.03 12.11
N GLY A 1011 -7.87 -9.92 12.30
CA GLY A 1011 -8.84 -9.76 13.38
C GLY A 1011 -8.27 -10.05 14.76
N GLY A 1012 -7.27 -10.92 14.87
CA GLY A 1012 -6.50 -11.14 16.09
C GLY A 1012 -5.90 -9.85 16.65
N ALA A 1013 -5.43 -8.96 15.78
CA ALA A 1013 -5.01 -7.61 16.18
C ALA A 1013 -6.15 -6.81 16.82
N GLY A 1014 -7.34 -6.82 16.21
CA GLY A 1014 -8.54 -6.20 16.77
C GLY A 1014 -8.92 -6.76 18.15
N LEU A 1015 -8.81 -8.07 18.33
CA LEU A 1015 -9.03 -8.72 19.63
C LEU A 1015 -8.02 -8.24 20.67
N ALA A 1016 -6.75 -8.13 20.27
CA ALA A 1016 -5.69 -7.64 21.14
C ALA A 1016 -5.95 -6.17 21.57
N VAL A 1017 -6.43 -5.30 20.64
CA VAL A 1017 -6.87 -3.91 20.96
C VAL A 1017 -7.89 -3.94 22.07
N MET A 1018 -8.94 -4.74 21.92
CA MET A 1018 -10.01 -4.80 22.89
C MET A 1018 -9.55 -5.34 24.23
N LEU A 1019 -8.63 -6.31 24.23
CA LEU A 1019 -8.06 -6.85 25.46
C LEU A 1019 -7.32 -5.75 26.23
N ALA A 1020 -6.44 -5.02 25.57
CA ALA A 1020 -5.70 -3.95 26.23
C ALA A 1020 -6.56 -2.75 26.60
N LEU A 1021 -7.60 -2.41 25.82
CA LEU A 1021 -8.55 -1.40 26.24
C LEU A 1021 -9.28 -1.80 27.53
N SER A 1022 -9.67 -3.07 27.63
CA SER A 1022 -10.29 -3.62 28.84
C SER A 1022 -9.32 -3.61 30.02
N LEU A 1023 -8.06 -4.03 29.81
CA LEU A 1023 -7.02 -4.02 30.85
C LEU A 1023 -6.60 -2.60 31.24
N PHE A 1024 -6.57 -1.66 30.30
CA PHE A 1024 -6.25 -0.26 30.54
C PHE A 1024 -7.34 0.42 31.36
N ASP A 1025 -8.62 0.15 31.06
CA ASP A 1025 -9.73 0.63 31.88
C ASP A 1025 -9.64 0.08 33.31
N ARG A 1026 -9.29 -1.19 33.47
CA ARG A 1026 -9.04 -1.82 34.78
C ARG A 1026 -7.82 -1.22 35.47
N TYR A 1027 -6.74 -0.95 34.75
CA TYR A 1027 -5.54 -0.28 35.28
C TYR A 1027 -5.86 1.13 35.78
N ARG A 1028 -6.68 1.89 35.04
CA ARG A 1028 -7.15 3.20 35.50
C ARG A 1028 -7.95 3.08 36.80
N GLN A 1029 -8.82 2.07 36.91
CA GLN A 1029 -9.57 1.78 38.14
C GLN A 1029 -8.64 1.42 39.29
N TYR A 1030 -7.64 0.58 39.04
CA TYR A 1030 -6.57 0.26 39.99
C TYR A 1030 -5.80 1.50 40.46
N GLY A 1031 -5.37 2.35 39.53
CA GLY A 1031 -4.63 3.58 39.83
C GLY A 1031 -5.48 4.59 40.63
N ALA A 1032 -6.76 4.72 40.29
CA ALA A 1032 -7.72 5.53 41.03
C ALA A 1032 -7.87 5.00 42.47
N ALA A 1033 -8.11 3.70 42.64
CA ALA A 1033 -8.24 3.07 43.96
C ALA A 1033 -6.98 3.28 44.81
N LYS A 1034 -5.78 3.11 44.24
CA LYS A 1034 -4.51 3.32 44.95
C LYS A 1034 -4.35 4.78 45.42
N ARG A 1035 -4.68 5.75 44.56
CA ARG A 1035 -4.59 7.18 44.91
C ARG A 1035 -5.57 7.57 46.02
N ILE A 1036 -6.82 7.13 45.95
CA ILE A 1036 -7.82 7.47 46.96
C ILE A 1036 -7.48 6.80 48.31
N LEU A 1037 -7.04 5.53 48.30
CA LEU A 1037 -6.56 4.84 49.51
C LEU A 1037 -5.35 5.56 50.14
N ALA A 1038 -4.39 6.00 49.33
CA ALA A 1038 -3.22 6.74 49.81
C ALA A 1038 -3.58 8.13 50.37
N ALA A 1039 -4.63 8.76 49.85
CA ALA A 1039 -5.11 10.05 50.31
C ALA A 1039 -5.92 9.99 51.62
N GLY A 1040 -6.26 8.80 52.14
CA GLY A 1040 -7.01 8.63 53.39
C GLY A 1040 -8.49 9.08 53.33
N LYS A 1041 -8.99 9.50 52.17
CA LYS A 1041 -10.36 10.03 51.97
C LYS A 1041 -11.33 8.96 51.43
N VAL A 1042 -11.40 7.80 52.09
CA VAL A 1042 -12.24 6.67 51.64
C VAL A 1042 -13.47 6.52 52.55
N LYS A 1043 -14.65 6.34 51.97
CA LYS A 1043 -15.86 6.00 52.74
C LYS A 1043 -15.74 4.55 53.25
N ALA A 1044 -16.04 4.31 54.53
CA ALA A 1044 -15.94 2.98 55.15
C ALA A 1044 -16.66 1.87 54.34
N ALA A 1045 -17.82 2.18 53.75
CA ALA A 1045 -18.59 1.25 52.93
C ALA A 1045 -17.93 0.85 51.58
N GLU A 1046 -16.96 1.64 51.10
CA GLU A 1046 -16.29 1.45 49.80
C GLU A 1046 -14.84 0.94 49.95
N GLU A 1047 -14.28 1.02 51.17
CA GLU A 1047 -12.88 0.70 51.44
C GLU A 1047 -12.51 -0.74 51.10
N ASP A 1048 -13.33 -1.71 51.51
CA ASP A 1048 -13.11 -3.13 51.19
C ASP A 1048 -13.10 -3.36 49.66
N THR A 1049 -13.99 -2.66 48.94
CA THR A 1049 -14.05 -2.75 47.47
C THR A 1049 -12.78 -2.20 46.82
N TYR A 1050 -12.25 -1.07 47.30
CA TYR A 1050 -11.02 -0.48 46.76
C TYR A 1050 -9.79 -1.33 47.09
N ARG A 1051 -9.69 -1.87 48.31
CA ARG A 1051 -8.64 -2.81 48.70
C ARG A 1051 -8.70 -4.09 47.86
N LYS A 1052 -9.90 -4.60 47.57
CA LYS A 1052 -10.13 -5.72 46.66
C LYS A 1052 -9.63 -5.42 45.24
N ILE A 1053 -9.90 -4.23 44.69
CA ILE A 1053 -9.41 -3.81 43.37
C ILE A 1053 -7.87 -3.82 43.33
N VAL A 1054 -7.23 -3.22 44.33
CA VAL A 1054 -5.76 -3.15 44.44
C VAL A 1054 -5.14 -4.54 44.54
N ARG A 1055 -5.75 -5.46 45.30
CA ARG A 1055 -5.29 -6.85 45.45
C ARG A 1055 -5.50 -7.69 44.18
N LEU A 1056 -6.64 -7.55 43.52
CA LEU A 1056 -7.01 -8.40 42.39
C LEU A 1056 -6.30 -8.02 41.10
N PHE A 1057 -6.04 -6.72 40.85
CA PHE A 1057 -5.57 -6.28 39.54
C PHE A 1057 -4.27 -6.95 39.08
N PRO A 1058 -3.16 -6.98 39.86
CA PRO A 1058 -1.91 -7.56 39.39
C PRO A 1058 -2.08 -9.05 39.09
N ARG A 1059 -2.63 -9.81 40.06
CA ARG A 1059 -2.86 -11.26 39.94
C ARG A 1059 -3.76 -11.62 38.76
N ASN A 1060 -4.94 -11.01 38.66
CA ASN A 1060 -5.91 -11.35 37.63
C ASN A 1060 -5.44 -10.90 36.24
N THR A 1061 -4.68 -9.82 36.14
CA THR A 1061 -4.09 -9.38 34.87
C THR A 1061 -3.03 -10.38 34.40
N VAL A 1062 -2.12 -10.80 35.27
CA VAL A 1062 -1.11 -11.82 34.94
C VAL A 1062 -1.77 -13.13 34.51
N ILE A 1063 -2.76 -13.63 35.26
CA ILE A 1063 -3.47 -14.86 34.88
C ILE A 1063 -4.21 -14.69 33.55
N THR A 1064 -4.86 -13.54 33.33
CA THR A 1064 -5.55 -13.26 32.05
C THR A 1064 -4.56 -13.30 30.89
N LEU A 1065 -3.41 -12.64 31.01
CA LEU A 1065 -2.38 -12.59 29.97
C LEU A 1065 -1.75 -13.96 29.73
N ALA A 1066 -1.41 -14.70 30.79
CA ALA A 1066 -0.86 -16.06 30.70
C ALA A 1066 -1.84 -17.01 30.00
N VAL A 1067 -3.13 -16.96 30.34
CA VAL A 1067 -4.16 -17.77 29.68
C VAL A 1067 -4.40 -17.31 28.24
N CYS A 1068 -4.22 -16.03 27.91
CA CYS A 1068 -4.28 -15.57 26.52
C CYS A 1068 -3.17 -16.20 25.66
N LEU A 1069 -1.97 -16.47 26.21
CA LEU A 1069 -0.94 -17.20 25.47
C LEU A 1069 -1.43 -18.62 25.10
N ILE A 1070 -2.19 -19.26 25.99
CA ILE A 1070 -2.78 -20.57 25.67
C ILE A 1070 -3.89 -20.42 24.63
N PHE A 1071 -4.84 -19.50 24.85
CA PHE A 1071 -6.06 -19.38 24.04
C PHE A 1071 -5.82 -18.79 22.64
N TYR A 1072 -4.83 -17.92 22.47
CA TYR A 1072 -4.58 -17.18 21.22
C TYR A 1072 -3.25 -17.55 20.55
N VAL A 1073 -2.41 -18.38 21.18
CA VAL A 1073 -1.17 -18.87 20.57
C VAL A 1073 -1.14 -20.39 20.55
N ALA A 1074 -1.17 -21.06 21.72
CA ALA A 1074 -1.02 -22.52 21.78
C ALA A 1074 -2.17 -23.28 21.10
N ILE A 1075 -3.43 -22.98 21.47
CA ILE A 1075 -4.61 -23.65 20.87
C ILE A 1075 -4.69 -23.38 19.36
N PRO A 1076 -4.58 -22.12 18.88
CA PRO A 1076 -4.50 -21.85 17.44
C PRO A 1076 -3.37 -22.57 16.73
N ALA A 1077 -2.17 -22.64 17.30
CA ALA A 1077 -1.04 -23.35 16.69
C ALA A 1077 -1.31 -24.86 16.54
N VAL A 1078 -1.95 -25.49 17.54
CA VAL A 1078 -2.36 -26.90 17.46
C VAL A 1078 -3.40 -27.11 16.38
N ILE A 1079 -4.47 -26.31 16.35
CA ILE A 1079 -5.54 -26.41 15.34
C ILE A 1079 -4.96 -26.19 13.94
N TYR A 1080 -4.10 -25.19 13.81
CA TYR A 1080 -3.42 -24.88 12.56
C TYR A 1080 -2.57 -26.06 12.10
N GLY A 1081 -1.67 -26.59 12.93
CA GLY A 1081 -0.83 -27.75 12.58
C GLY A 1081 -1.64 -28.99 12.23
N LEU A 1082 -2.68 -29.32 13.02
CA LEU A 1082 -3.56 -30.47 12.75
C LEU A 1082 -4.28 -30.36 11.41
N SER A 1083 -4.59 -29.14 10.95
CA SER A 1083 -5.24 -28.95 9.65
C SER A 1083 -4.35 -29.35 8.46
N TYR A 1084 -3.02 -29.42 8.63
CA TYR A 1084 -2.08 -29.80 7.57
C TYR A 1084 -1.83 -31.31 7.46
N ILE A 1085 -2.37 -32.13 8.37
CA ILE A 1085 -2.22 -33.60 8.31
C ILE A 1085 -2.65 -34.14 6.93
N PRO A 1086 -3.84 -33.81 6.39
CA PRO A 1086 -4.28 -34.34 5.10
C PRO A 1086 -3.46 -33.85 3.89
N VAL A 1087 -2.58 -32.86 4.07
CA VAL A 1087 -1.81 -32.21 3.00
C VAL A 1087 -0.35 -32.64 3.01
N LEU A 1088 0.21 -32.90 4.20
CA LEU A 1088 1.63 -33.26 4.36
C LEU A 1088 1.85 -34.77 4.46
N ASP A 1089 0.79 -35.55 4.69
CA ASP A 1089 0.82 -37.02 4.83
C ASP A 1089 0.29 -37.69 3.54
N VAL A 1090 0.91 -37.40 2.40
CA VAL A 1090 0.41 -37.76 1.06
C VAL A 1090 1.52 -38.35 0.18
N ALA A 1091 1.23 -39.41 -0.58
CA ALA A 1091 2.13 -39.99 -1.59
C ALA A 1091 3.51 -40.46 -1.05
N GLY A 1092 3.54 -41.05 0.15
CA GLY A 1092 4.77 -41.58 0.77
C GLY A 1092 5.56 -40.55 1.60
N ASP A 1093 5.04 -39.33 1.72
CA ASP A 1093 5.55 -38.29 2.61
C ASP A 1093 5.00 -38.43 4.04
N GLU A 1094 5.85 -38.26 5.05
CA GLU A 1094 5.41 -38.19 6.46
C GLU A 1094 5.21 -36.73 6.95
N TYR A 1095 4.19 -36.52 7.78
CA TYR A 1095 3.99 -35.25 8.48
C TYR A 1095 5.13 -35.00 9.48
N THR A 1096 5.90 -33.92 9.28
CA THR A 1096 6.91 -33.44 10.23
C THR A 1096 6.76 -31.95 10.54
N ALA A 1097 7.24 -31.53 11.71
CA ALA A 1097 7.22 -30.12 12.11
C ALA A 1097 8.06 -29.22 11.17
N GLU A 1098 9.16 -29.76 10.65
CA GLU A 1098 10.03 -29.07 9.68
C GLU A 1098 9.28 -28.76 8.39
N ARG A 1099 8.59 -29.77 7.82
CA ARG A 1099 7.77 -29.59 6.61
C ARG A 1099 6.64 -28.59 6.81
N LEU A 1100 6.00 -28.60 7.98
CA LEU A 1100 4.98 -27.60 8.30
C LEU A 1100 5.56 -26.18 8.22
N VAL A 1101 6.74 -25.96 8.82
CA VAL A 1101 7.45 -24.67 8.81
C VAL A 1101 7.85 -24.27 7.39
N ASP A 1102 8.40 -25.20 6.60
CA ASP A 1102 8.78 -24.92 5.21
C ASP A 1102 7.58 -24.58 4.34
N TYR A 1103 6.43 -25.22 4.57
CA TYR A 1103 5.19 -24.84 3.92
C TYR A 1103 4.77 -23.41 4.28
N GLN A 1104 4.98 -22.96 5.53
CA GLN A 1104 4.69 -21.58 5.92
C GLN A 1104 5.64 -20.58 5.26
N LYS A 1105 6.93 -20.93 5.13
CA LYS A 1105 7.89 -20.12 4.39
C LYS A 1105 7.45 -19.99 2.93
N ASN A 1106 7.11 -21.10 2.28
CA ASN A 1106 6.66 -21.10 0.88
C ASN A 1106 5.40 -20.25 0.68
N MET A 1107 4.39 -20.39 1.55
CA MET A 1107 3.20 -19.54 1.51
C MET A 1107 3.54 -18.06 1.72
N TYR A 1108 4.42 -17.74 2.67
CA TYR A 1108 4.83 -16.36 2.93
C TYR A 1108 5.61 -15.76 1.75
N HIS A 1109 6.56 -16.51 1.17
CA HIS A 1109 7.30 -16.11 -0.03
C HIS A 1109 6.34 -15.88 -1.20
N TYR A 1110 5.40 -16.80 -1.45
CA TYR A 1110 4.35 -16.60 -2.45
C TYR A 1110 3.60 -15.27 -2.23
N HIS A 1111 3.07 -15.01 -1.03
CA HIS A 1111 2.31 -13.77 -0.78
C HIS A 1111 3.14 -12.49 -0.75
N SER A 1112 4.42 -12.55 -0.38
CA SER A 1112 5.30 -11.38 -0.29
C SER A 1112 5.97 -11.02 -1.62
N GLU A 1113 6.19 -12.00 -2.49
CA GLU A 1113 6.90 -11.84 -3.77
C GLU A 1113 5.98 -11.90 -4.99
N LEU A 1114 4.66 -12.10 -4.82
CA LEU A 1114 3.70 -12.15 -5.93
C LEU A 1114 3.67 -10.82 -6.73
N VAL A 1115 4.24 -10.86 -7.93
CA VAL A 1115 4.13 -9.84 -8.96
C VAL A 1115 3.29 -10.40 -10.11
N ALA A 1116 2.04 -9.96 -10.19
CA ALA A 1116 1.11 -10.35 -11.24
C ALA A 1116 0.18 -9.16 -11.55
N THR A 1117 -0.35 -9.13 -12.77
CA THR A 1117 -1.43 -8.23 -13.18
C THR A 1117 -2.69 -9.05 -13.46
N HIS A 1118 -3.85 -8.46 -13.19
CA HIS A 1118 -5.12 -9.09 -13.50
C HIS A 1118 -6.16 -8.03 -13.86
N PRO A 1119 -6.93 -8.19 -14.95
CA PRO A 1119 -7.90 -7.18 -15.40
C PRO A 1119 -8.87 -6.79 -14.30
N TYR A 1120 -9.38 -7.75 -13.53
CA TYR A 1120 -10.39 -7.48 -12.49
C TYR A 1120 -9.81 -7.19 -11.09
N SER A 1121 -8.50 -6.95 -10.98
CA SER A 1121 -7.88 -6.56 -9.70
C SER A 1121 -8.29 -5.16 -9.27
N SER A 1122 -8.35 -4.92 -7.96
CA SER A 1122 -8.73 -3.63 -7.38
C SER A 1122 -7.98 -3.37 -6.07
N GLN A 1123 -7.68 -2.11 -5.80
CA GLN A 1123 -6.93 -1.69 -4.62
C GLN A 1123 -7.83 -1.47 -3.41
N TRP A 1124 -7.27 -1.59 -2.20
CA TRP A 1124 -8.01 -1.50 -0.93
C TRP A 1124 -8.90 -0.25 -0.80
N TRP A 1125 -8.47 0.88 -1.36
CA TRP A 1125 -9.18 2.15 -1.31
C TRP A 1125 -10.35 2.23 -2.30
N GLU A 1126 -10.36 1.38 -3.33
CA GLU A 1126 -11.41 1.31 -4.35
C GLU A 1126 -12.63 0.51 -3.85
N TRP A 1127 -12.44 -0.40 -2.90
CA TRP A 1127 -13.48 -1.31 -2.43
C TRP A 1127 -14.69 -0.61 -1.80
N PRO A 1128 -14.55 0.35 -0.86
CA PRO A 1128 -15.73 0.99 -0.25
C PRO A 1128 -16.67 1.64 -1.26
N PHE A 1129 -16.13 2.11 -2.39
CA PHE A 1129 -16.90 2.75 -3.46
C PHE A 1129 -17.40 1.77 -4.52
N MET A 1130 -16.94 0.51 -4.48
CA MET A 1130 -17.15 -0.50 -5.50
C MET A 1130 -16.69 -0.03 -6.88
N LYS A 1131 -15.58 0.72 -6.93
CA LYS A 1131 -15.10 1.32 -8.18
C LYS A 1131 -14.73 0.25 -9.22
N ARG A 1132 -14.30 -0.94 -8.80
CA ARG A 1132 -13.98 -2.05 -9.70
C ARG A 1132 -14.41 -3.39 -9.11
N PRO A 1133 -15.58 -3.91 -9.50
CA PRO A 1133 -16.03 -5.25 -9.18
C PRO A 1133 -15.11 -6.33 -9.74
N VAL A 1134 -15.28 -7.56 -9.24
CA VAL A 1134 -14.65 -8.75 -9.82
C VAL A 1134 -15.68 -9.57 -10.57
N TRP A 1135 -15.30 -10.08 -11.75
CA TRP A 1135 -16.18 -10.87 -12.60
C TRP A 1135 -15.86 -12.36 -12.42
N TYR A 1136 -16.85 -13.17 -12.00
CA TYR A 1136 -16.67 -14.58 -11.66
C TYR A 1136 -17.07 -15.52 -12.79
N TYR A 1137 -18.11 -15.18 -13.54
CA TYR A 1137 -18.65 -16.06 -14.57
C TYR A 1137 -19.26 -15.28 -15.72
N SER A 1138 -19.03 -15.80 -16.93
CA SER A 1138 -19.66 -15.37 -18.18
C SER A 1138 -20.14 -16.60 -18.94
N GLY A 1139 -21.43 -16.68 -19.24
CA GLY A 1139 -21.98 -17.72 -20.10
C GLY A 1139 -21.67 -17.47 -21.58
N SER A 1140 -21.27 -18.52 -22.31
CA SER A 1140 -20.90 -18.47 -23.73
C SER A 1140 -21.90 -19.16 -24.67
N ASP A 1141 -22.68 -20.13 -24.17
CA ASP A 1141 -23.53 -21.03 -24.98
C ASP A 1141 -25.03 -20.82 -24.70
N LEU A 1142 -25.46 -19.56 -24.72
CA LEU A 1142 -26.83 -19.14 -24.39
C LEU A 1142 -27.79 -19.41 -25.56
N ALA A 1143 -29.03 -19.82 -25.23
CA ALA A 1143 -30.05 -20.08 -26.25
C ALA A 1143 -30.42 -18.83 -27.06
N ASN A 1144 -30.34 -17.65 -26.43
CA ASN A 1144 -30.59 -16.37 -27.08
C ASN A 1144 -29.29 -15.51 -27.10
N PRO A 1145 -28.74 -15.18 -28.28
CA PRO A 1145 -27.54 -14.34 -28.41
C PRO A 1145 -27.68 -12.93 -27.85
N SER A 1146 -28.91 -12.43 -27.65
CA SER A 1146 -29.20 -11.12 -27.05
C SER A 1146 -29.27 -11.15 -25.51
N HIS A 1147 -29.13 -12.33 -24.91
CA HIS A 1147 -29.12 -12.52 -23.47
C HIS A 1147 -27.69 -12.64 -22.92
N VAL A 1148 -27.57 -12.47 -21.61
CA VAL A 1148 -26.33 -12.64 -20.86
C VAL A 1148 -26.62 -13.45 -19.60
N SER A 1149 -25.67 -14.30 -19.22
CA SER A 1149 -25.65 -15.01 -17.95
C SER A 1149 -24.33 -14.72 -17.28
N THR A 1150 -24.37 -14.06 -16.12
CA THR A 1150 -23.18 -13.47 -15.52
C THR A 1150 -23.24 -13.51 -14.01
N ILE A 1151 -22.08 -13.67 -13.37
CA ILE A 1151 -21.91 -13.55 -11.93
C ILE A 1151 -20.79 -12.54 -11.68
N SER A 1152 -21.12 -11.42 -11.03
CA SER A 1152 -20.15 -10.43 -10.58
C SER A 1152 -20.28 -10.18 -9.08
N ALA A 1153 -19.15 -10.13 -8.38
CA ALA A 1153 -19.12 -9.87 -6.94
C ALA A 1153 -18.81 -8.40 -6.65
N PHE A 1154 -19.78 -7.75 -6.03
CA PHE A 1154 -19.73 -6.38 -5.54
C PHE A 1154 -20.78 -6.20 -4.43
N GLY A 1155 -20.78 -5.03 -3.80
CA GLY A 1155 -21.67 -4.74 -2.68
C GLY A 1155 -23.06 -4.24 -3.06
N ASN A 1156 -23.99 -4.29 -2.10
CA ASN A 1156 -25.24 -3.54 -2.22
C ASN A 1156 -24.94 -2.02 -2.08
N PRO A 1157 -25.18 -1.19 -3.12
CA PRO A 1157 -24.78 0.23 -3.11
C PRO A 1157 -25.37 1.04 -1.96
N LEU A 1158 -26.61 0.73 -1.58
CA LEU A 1158 -27.26 1.38 -0.45
C LEU A 1158 -26.50 1.08 0.85
N ILE A 1159 -26.17 -0.20 1.08
CA ILE A 1159 -25.46 -0.66 2.29
C ILE A 1159 -24.03 -0.14 2.31
N TRP A 1160 -23.30 -0.20 1.19
CA TRP A 1160 -21.87 0.15 1.16
C TRP A 1160 -21.65 1.65 1.26
N TRP A 1161 -22.32 2.45 0.42
CA TRP A 1161 -22.09 3.89 0.40
C TRP A 1161 -22.59 4.59 1.66
N THR A 1162 -23.77 4.23 2.16
CA THR A 1162 -24.22 4.77 3.46
C THR A 1162 -23.43 4.17 4.63
N GLY A 1163 -22.94 2.94 4.48
CA GLY A 1163 -22.11 2.24 5.45
C GLY A 1163 -20.80 2.96 5.77
N ILE A 1164 -20.15 3.57 4.78
CA ILE A 1164 -18.94 4.41 4.98
C ILE A 1164 -19.26 5.55 5.96
N PHE A 1165 -20.32 6.32 5.69
CA PHE A 1165 -20.72 7.43 6.55
C PHE A 1165 -21.22 6.94 7.91
N ALA A 1166 -21.90 5.78 7.95
CA ALA A 1166 -22.35 5.17 9.19
C ALA A 1166 -21.18 4.70 10.06
N LEU A 1167 -20.08 4.22 9.48
CA LEU A 1167 -18.86 3.88 10.21
C LEU A 1167 -18.17 5.11 10.78
N LEU A 1168 -18.02 6.18 10.00
CA LEU A 1168 -17.49 7.46 10.49
C LEU A 1168 -18.38 8.04 11.60
N GLY A 1169 -19.71 7.97 11.42
CA GLY A 1169 -20.69 8.36 12.42
C GLY A 1169 -20.59 7.51 13.68
N THR A 1170 -20.48 6.18 13.55
CA THR A 1170 -20.33 5.24 14.66
C THR A 1170 -19.04 5.50 15.43
N LEU A 1171 -17.93 5.70 14.73
CA LEU A 1171 -16.66 6.09 15.33
C LEU A 1171 -16.83 7.39 16.11
N TYR A 1172 -17.34 8.46 15.49
CA TYR A 1172 -17.53 9.76 16.14
C TYR A 1172 -18.47 9.71 17.35
N PHE A 1173 -19.67 9.15 17.19
CA PHE A 1173 -20.72 9.18 18.21
C PHE A 1173 -20.47 8.21 19.35
N SER A 1174 -19.98 6.99 19.09
CA SER A 1174 -19.67 6.04 20.17
C SER A 1174 -18.59 6.64 21.08
N ILE A 1175 -17.59 7.24 20.46
CA ILE A 1175 -16.51 7.93 21.13
C ILE A 1175 -17.00 9.21 21.86
N LYS A 1176 -17.88 10.02 21.23
CA LYS A 1176 -18.47 11.23 21.84
C LYS A 1176 -19.33 10.89 23.06
N ARG A 1177 -20.14 9.85 22.96
CA ARG A 1177 -21.04 9.36 24.01
C ARG A 1177 -20.33 8.46 25.03
N LYS A 1178 -19.07 8.09 24.79
CA LYS A 1178 -18.30 7.11 25.58
C LYS A 1178 -18.99 5.74 25.66
N ASP A 1179 -19.70 5.37 24.60
CA ASP A 1179 -20.40 4.10 24.46
C ASP A 1179 -19.42 3.01 24.02
N LYS A 1180 -18.60 2.55 24.98
CA LYS A 1180 -17.49 1.62 24.73
C LYS A 1180 -17.94 0.27 24.18
N ARG A 1181 -19.20 -0.14 24.41
CA ARG A 1181 -19.76 -1.40 23.89
C ARG A 1181 -19.78 -1.42 22.37
N VAL A 1182 -19.91 -0.25 21.75
CA VAL A 1182 -20.02 -0.07 20.31
C VAL A 1182 -18.64 0.04 19.64
N TYR A 1183 -17.56 0.19 20.41
CA TYR A 1183 -16.20 0.31 19.86
C TYR A 1183 -15.81 -0.91 19.03
N ILE A 1184 -16.33 -2.09 19.40
CA ILE A 1184 -16.16 -3.33 18.65
C ILE A 1184 -16.46 -3.18 17.16
N ILE A 1185 -17.45 -2.37 16.77
CA ILE A 1185 -17.88 -2.23 15.38
C ILE A 1185 -16.73 -1.69 14.53
N TRP A 1186 -16.17 -0.54 14.92
CA TRP A 1186 -15.09 0.07 14.16
C TRP A 1186 -13.73 -0.57 14.43
N ILE A 1187 -13.49 -1.17 15.61
CA ILE A 1187 -12.25 -1.94 15.86
C ILE A 1187 -12.22 -3.17 14.95
N ALA A 1188 -13.30 -3.95 14.90
CA ALA A 1188 -13.38 -5.13 14.05
C ALA A 1188 -13.25 -4.74 12.57
N TYR A 1189 -14.02 -3.75 12.11
CA TYR A 1189 -13.92 -3.23 10.75
C TYR A 1189 -12.49 -2.79 10.38
N LEU A 1190 -11.87 -1.91 11.18
CA LEU A 1190 -10.54 -1.38 10.89
C LEU A 1190 -9.46 -2.44 10.99
N SER A 1191 -9.60 -3.40 11.91
CA SER A 1191 -8.66 -4.52 12.00
C SER A 1191 -8.63 -5.36 10.73
N GLN A 1192 -9.77 -5.49 10.03
CA GLN A 1192 -9.81 -6.19 8.74
C GLN A 1192 -9.34 -5.31 7.59
N TYR A 1193 -9.61 -4.00 7.64
CA TYR A 1193 -9.40 -3.08 6.51
C TYR A 1193 -7.99 -2.49 6.43
N LEU A 1194 -7.45 -2.01 7.54
CA LEU A 1194 -6.16 -1.31 7.56
C LEU A 1194 -4.97 -2.16 7.11
N PRO A 1195 -4.87 -3.48 7.41
CA PRO A 1195 -3.75 -4.28 6.93
C PRO A 1195 -3.62 -4.30 5.41
N TRP A 1196 -4.72 -4.18 4.66
CA TRP A 1196 -4.68 -4.11 3.19
C TRP A 1196 -3.99 -2.86 2.65
N MET A 1197 -3.86 -1.79 3.46
CA MET A 1197 -3.03 -0.63 3.11
C MET A 1197 -1.54 -0.96 3.05
N LEU A 1198 -1.13 -2.05 3.69
CA LEU A 1198 0.25 -2.49 3.81
C LEU A 1198 0.60 -3.62 2.82
N VAL A 1199 -0.42 -4.23 2.19
CA VAL A 1199 -0.27 -5.40 1.32
C VAL A 1199 0.03 -4.93 -0.11
N PRO A 1200 1.24 -5.16 -0.62
CA PRO A 1200 1.63 -4.65 -1.94
C PRO A 1200 1.17 -5.56 -3.09
N ARG A 1201 0.81 -6.82 -2.83
CA ARG A 1201 0.44 -7.80 -3.87
C ARG A 1201 -0.89 -7.47 -4.56
N LEU A 1202 -1.18 -8.21 -5.63
CA LEU A 1202 -2.47 -8.16 -6.33
C LEU A 1202 -3.63 -8.46 -5.35
N THR A 1203 -4.67 -7.63 -5.37
CA THR A 1203 -5.86 -7.77 -4.51
C THR A 1203 -7.16 -7.53 -5.28
N PHE A 1204 -8.27 -7.87 -4.65
CA PHE A 1204 -9.61 -7.94 -5.26
C PHE A 1204 -10.68 -7.50 -4.26
N ILE A 1205 -11.83 -7.05 -4.76
CA ILE A 1205 -12.91 -6.48 -3.93
C ILE A 1205 -13.49 -7.48 -2.92
N TYR A 1206 -13.45 -8.79 -3.17
CA TYR A 1206 -13.95 -9.80 -2.22
C TYR A 1206 -13.17 -9.81 -0.89
N HIS A 1207 -11.95 -9.28 -0.84
CA HIS A 1207 -11.21 -9.10 0.42
C HIS A 1207 -11.92 -8.15 1.40
N TYR A 1208 -12.82 -7.30 0.90
CA TYR A 1208 -13.66 -6.41 1.70
C TYR A 1208 -14.86 -7.13 2.35
N PHE A 1209 -15.12 -8.40 2.02
CA PHE A 1209 -16.25 -9.17 2.54
C PHE A 1209 -16.24 -9.27 4.08
N ALA A 1210 -15.05 -9.38 4.70
CA ALA A 1210 -14.90 -9.45 6.16
C ALA A 1210 -15.37 -8.19 6.92
N MET A 1211 -15.51 -7.06 6.21
CA MET A 1211 -15.85 -5.76 6.77
C MET A 1211 -17.37 -5.54 6.78
N VAL A 1212 -18.09 -6.20 5.86
CA VAL A 1212 -19.52 -6.02 5.60
C VAL A 1212 -20.40 -6.22 6.85
N PRO A 1213 -20.23 -7.28 7.67
CA PRO A 1213 -21.05 -7.47 8.87
C PRO A 1213 -20.95 -6.30 9.85
N PHE A 1214 -19.75 -5.74 10.02
CA PHE A 1214 -19.50 -4.61 10.93
C PHE A 1214 -20.02 -3.29 10.35
N MET A 1215 -19.96 -3.12 9.03
CA MET A 1215 -20.58 -1.98 8.35
C MET A 1215 -22.10 -1.97 8.54
N ILE A 1216 -22.77 -3.12 8.45
CA ILE A 1216 -24.21 -3.26 8.73
C ILE A 1216 -24.51 -2.87 10.19
N LEU A 1217 -23.71 -3.34 11.15
CA LEU A 1217 -23.89 -2.95 12.56
C LEU A 1217 -23.74 -1.44 12.77
N ALA A 1218 -22.84 -0.78 12.02
CA ALA A 1218 -22.68 0.67 12.07
C ALA A 1218 -23.94 1.42 11.58
N ILE A 1219 -24.54 0.95 10.48
CA ILE A 1219 -25.82 1.50 9.95
C ILE A 1219 -26.92 1.39 11.01
N ILE A 1220 -27.06 0.21 11.62
CA ILE A 1220 -28.08 -0.01 12.67
C ILE A 1220 -27.80 0.84 13.90
N TYR A 1221 -26.54 1.08 14.27
CA TYR A 1221 -26.21 2.01 15.34
C TYR A 1221 -26.67 3.44 15.01
N MET A 1222 -26.48 3.90 13.77
CA MET A 1222 -26.94 5.23 13.34
C MET A 1222 -28.47 5.35 13.41
N PHE A 1223 -29.21 4.33 12.96
CA PHE A 1223 -30.68 4.29 13.15
C PHE A 1223 -31.07 4.33 14.62
N LYS A 1224 -30.38 3.55 15.48
CA LYS A 1224 -30.60 3.61 16.93
C LYS A 1224 -30.42 5.01 17.49
N LEU A 1225 -29.37 5.72 17.09
CA LEU A 1225 -29.11 7.09 17.54
C LEU A 1225 -30.17 8.09 17.06
N TYR A 1226 -30.71 7.88 15.87
CA TYR A 1226 -31.77 8.71 15.30
C TYR A 1226 -33.12 8.44 15.99
N GLU A 1227 -33.51 7.18 16.14
CA GLU A 1227 -34.75 6.74 16.79
C GLU A 1227 -34.79 7.07 18.29
N GLU A 1228 -33.65 7.19 18.96
CA GLU A 1228 -33.57 7.71 20.34
C GLU A 1228 -34.08 9.16 20.44
N LYS A 1229 -34.00 9.94 19.36
CA LYS A 1229 -34.52 11.31 19.28
C LYS A 1229 -35.90 11.39 18.64
N HIS A 1230 -36.19 10.48 17.70
CA HIS A 1230 -37.44 10.45 16.93
C HIS A 1230 -38.07 9.05 16.98
N PRO A 1231 -38.69 8.66 18.12
CA PRO A 1231 -39.21 7.30 18.30
C PRO A 1231 -40.38 6.93 17.39
N ASP A 1232 -41.06 7.92 16.80
CA ASP A 1232 -42.14 7.79 15.81
C ASP A 1232 -41.63 7.37 14.42
N ARG A 1233 -40.33 7.58 14.14
CA ARG A 1233 -39.71 7.37 12.82
C ARG A 1233 -39.07 6.00 12.63
N GLN A 1234 -39.46 4.99 13.43
CA GLN A 1234 -38.91 3.62 13.33
C GLN A 1234 -39.18 2.95 11.97
N TRP A 1235 -40.19 3.42 11.24
CA TRP A 1235 -40.51 2.93 9.90
C TRP A 1235 -39.38 3.20 8.88
N LEU A 1236 -38.56 4.25 9.08
CA LEU A 1236 -37.43 4.57 8.19
C LEU A 1236 -36.39 3.45 8.13
N ARG A 1237 -36.12 2.80 9.26
CA ARG A 1237 -35.22 1.64 9.30
C ARG A 1237 -35.77 0.49 8.46
N TRP A 1238 -37.07 0.23 8.55
CA TRP A 1238 -37.71 -0.84 7.78
C TRP A 1238 -37.84 -0.50 6.30
N LEU A 1239 -38.11 0.76 5.96
CA LEU A 1239 -38.02 1.24 4.59
C LEU A 1239 -36.62 1.01 4.03
N TYR A 1240 -35.58 1.34 4.80
CA TYR A 1240 -34.19 1.13 4.40
C TYR A 1240 -33.89 -0.36 4.12
N VAL A 1241 -34.35 -1.27 5.00
CA VAL A 1241 -34.24 -2.73 4.77
C VAL A 1241 -35.02 -3.16 3.52
N ALA A 1242 -36.23 -2.63 3.32
CA ALA A 1242 -37.05 -2.96 2.15
C ALA A 1242 -36.39 -2.49 0.85
N VAL A 1243 -35.83 -1.27 0.80
CA VAL A 1243 -35.11 -0.77 -0.37
C VAL A 1243 -33.86 -1.61 -0.65
N ALA A 1244 -33.12 -2.01 0.40
CA ALA A 1244 -31.98 -2.92 0.22
C ALA A 1244 -32.41 -4.27 -0.40
N ALA A 1245 -33.54 -4.83 0.05
CA ALA A 1245 -34.10 -6.06 -0.50
C ALA A 1245 -34.61 -5.89 -1.95
N VAL A 1246 -35.24 -4.76 -2.28
CA VAL A 1246 -35.66 -4.46 -3.67
C VAL A 1246 -34.45 -4.35 -4.59
N LEU A 1247 -33.37 -3.68 -4.13
CA LEU A 1247 -32.11 -3.63 -4.87
C LEU A 1247 -31.52 -5.03 -5.05
N PHE A 1248 -31.58 -5.88 -4.02
CA PHE A 1248 -31.14 -7.28 -4.15
C PHE A 1248 -31.92 -8.03 -5.23
N LEU A 1249 -33.25 -7.88 -5.29
CA LEU A 1249 -34.07 -8.50 -6.34
C LEU A 1249 -33.73 -7.94 -7.74
N LEU A 1250 -33.50 -6.63 -7.85
CA LEU A 1250 -33.09 -5.99 -9.11
C LEU A 1250 -31.73 -6.52 -9.61
N TYR A 1251 -30.76 -6.69 -8.72
CA TYR A 1251 -29.42 -7.17 -9.10
C TYR A 1251 -29.31 -8.70 -9.08
N TYR A 1252 -30.30 -9.43 -8.56
CA TYR A 1252 -30.30 -10.90 -8.47
C TYR A 1252 -29.82 -11.60 -9.74
N PRO A 1253 -30.19 -11.18 -10.98
CA PRO A 1253 -29.72 -11.86 -12.17
C PRO A 1253 -28.20 -11.87 -12.32
N VAL A 1254 -27.54 -10.73 -12.12
CA VAL A 1254 -26.09 -10.57 -12.27
C VAL A 1254 -25.29 -11.05 -11.05
N LEU A 1255 -25.98 -11.41 -9.96
CA LEU A 1255 -25.40 -12.01 -8.75
C LEU A 1255 -25.53 -13.54 -8.73
N SER A 1256 -26.49 -14.09 -9.47
CA SER A 1256 -26.86 -15.51 -9.41
C SER A 1256 -26.53 -16.31 -10.66
N GLY A 1257 -26.22 -15.66 -11.79
CA GLY A 1257 -26.07 -16.32 -13.09
C GLY A 1257 -27.41 -16.55 -13.80
N MET A 1258 -28.50 -15.91 -13.36
CA MET A 1258 -29.78 -16.01 -14.06
C MET A 1258 -29.70 -15.29 -15.40
N GLU A 1259 -30.12 -15.98 -16.46
CA GLU A 1259 -30.11 -15.45 -17.81
C GLU A 1259 -31.12 -14.30 -17.98
N VAL A 1260 -30.66 -13.16 -18.51
CA VAL A 1260 -31.48 -11.97 -18.76
C VAL A 1260 -31.05 -11.27 -20.04
N ALA A 1261 -31.92 -10.43 -20.61
CA ALA A 1261 -31.58 -9.60 -21.77
C ALA A 1261 -30.37 -8.68 -21.49
N ARG A 1262 -29.44 -8.55 -22.44
CA ARG A 1262 -28.25 -7.68 -22.31
C ARG A 1262 -28.62 -6.22 -22.02
N ALA A 1263 -29.73 -5.75 -22.58
CA ALA A 1263 -30.27 -4.40 -22.33
C ALA A 1263 -30.56 -4.17 -20.84
N TYR A 1264 -31.11 -5.18 -20.14
CA TYR A 1264 -31.37 -5.10 -18.70
C TYR A 1264 -30.06 -4.94 -17.92
N ALA A 1265 -29.06 -5.77 -18.21
CA ALA A 1265 -27.74 -5.68 -17.58
C ALA A 1265 -27.07 -4.32 -17.84
N GLY A 1266 -27.28 -3.71 -19.02
CA GLY A 1266 -26.81 -2.36 -19.33
C GLY A 1266 -27.44 -1.27 -18.47
N VAL A 1267 -28.75 -1.34 -18.19
CA VAL A 1267 -29.47 -0.33 -17.39
C VAL A 1267 -29.01 -0.29 -15.94
N ILE A 1268 -28.70 -1.47 -15.36
CA ILE A 1268 -28.26 -1.58 -13.97
C ILE A 1268 -26.75 -1.35 -13.78
N ARG A 1269 -26.02 -1.02 -14.86
CA ARG A 1269 -24.58 -0.74 -14.82
C ARG A 1269 -24.32 0.71 -14.40
N ILE A 1270 -24.04 0.94 -13.12
CA ILE A 1270 -23.83 2.30 -12.56
C ILE A 1270 -22.50 2.93 -13.02
N PHE A 1271 -21.42 2.15 -13.03
CA PHE A 1271 -20.09 2.61 -13.47
C PHE A 1271 -19.65 1.80 -14.70
N ASP A 1272 -18.90 2.42 -15.61
CA ASP A 1272 -18.36 1.71 -16.79
C ASP A 1272 -17.39 0.58 -16.43
N SER A 1273 -16.77 0.66 -15.25
CA SER A 1273 -15.93 -0.38 -14.69
C SER A 1273 -16.69 -1.61 -14.16
N TRP A 1274 -18.03 -1.57 -14.09
CA TRP A 1274 -18.85 -2.71 -13.68
C TRP A 1274 -19.08 -3.65 -14.86
N VAL A 1275 -18.38 -4.79 -14.84
CA VAL A 1275 -18.41 -5.73 -15.96
C VAL A 1275 -19.48 -6.79 -15.72
N PHE A 1276 -20.50 -6.76 -16.57
CA PHE A 1276 -21.57 -7.76 -16.62
C PHE A 1276 -21.57 -8.59 -17.90
N TYR A 1277 -20.92 -8.09 -18.95
CA TYR A 1277 -20.76 -8.75 -20.25
C TYR A 1277 -19.54 -8.16 -20.96
N GLY A 1278 -18.92 -8.96 -21.82
CA GLY A 1278 -17.84 -8.56 -22.73
C GLY A 1278 -18.34 -7.86 -23.97
#